data_AF-A0A7J5F469-F1
#
_entry.id   AF-A0A7J5F469-F1
#
_cell.length_a   1.000
_cell.length_b   1.000
_cell.length_c   1.000
_cell.angle_alpha   90.00
_cell.angle_beta   90.00
_cell.angle_gamma   90.00
#
_symmetry.space_group_name_H-M   'P 1'
#
loop_
_entity.id
_entity.type
_entity.pdbx_description
1 polymer ?
#
loop_
_entity_poly.entity_id
_entity_poly.type
_entity_poly.pdbx_seq_one_letter_code
_entity_poly.pdbx_strand_id
1 'polypeptide(L)'
;MHCRHLPLLFVTLLLTAQPKVPNDRFDVLRQDGVICIVRTAEGKYRSFQELPEDVRRTFEETRQAARTAPPSGSAASVAFVVSNSGDDDDFDINDGIYSPATLRSAIQNANKLGGAHSIQFAVGITTIMPASALPSITVGVTIDGTVAAGKVVLDGSLTASGPGLILGKTSTVTNMTVQHFKSVGIGTSSGAVNTSVKRCVFVHNSTGLNINGANTVIGGPDPADANVSYNNTQDGFALVFANDCLVQNNVSGSADGVTASPNTYSGLYVLGERATVMDNTLSGNNDSGLEMGEFSVNTFVQNNNIGLDKNGVGRLPNQYDGISTFADEDSIVGNFIGGNGYGITVLGQSSGCYIGYNSIGTNRTEDSLIGNRFGGLQILGSGVTVDGNIICANKGAGITLRGAGGTNVRYNYIGTSPDAMTAWGNTGVGISILSSNNVIGGPSPDDRNIISGNGGSGIEMYGGITFSFPGPSYPNYVRGNLIQNNYLGANYTGTGKIPNSTGLTLWGYIDSNFVRSNLISGNQHHGVWMRSVGGVPTRNEFTNNFIGTTISGTAALSNGDRGVYIQAGSDNVFGGTDISYANLISGNSGNGVWIQGGSSNRLRLNLIGTQITGTLPLPNTANGVYISSSSNNNVIEANLISGNGGDGIGIDTESGATPDGNVIIGNVIGLNYDGTSAVPNAGQGIYLYNARNTRIGGAAEDSSNTISGNEHGIYVYGDTSRGNIVRGNIIGLTSDGVTAAPNGRGIVLDYAKHNIIGGTEPLSGNIISGNVTEGIYLYMADSNKIYRNTIGMNALETAAVPNGFSGIMVDSSSGNIIGTEVNQSGNTISGNTKAGITVIGNSVFNRIVANNIGTDYTRTKTVGNGHNGIELYSYPYGSLVGKPGGGNVIANNGYNGIAVAHGYYNAISENSIHGNAYLGIDLYSGAWGVTPNDVLDADAGTNEEQNFPELIFADGPFPVRIVGTLKSTPNETVTVEFFSSGSADPSGYGEGKTFLGTELVGTDSTGFAYFSVLFPTSVAAGNIVTATATSYQGSTSEFSKGVEVKSGGTFADLSATVEASADTVRRGDTLAFLITVFNNGPDSATQVIVRDTLSRKLTYLADTASKGTTVYADRVLTATIPSLAAGEKAVIAVFAVADSFGIVHHSALVTAQQSDYDTLNNVGVDSVTAPVILAVRGVAPPLTYDLAQNYPNPFNPSTTIRYAVAESRTVRLTVYDVLGKVVATLVNEHQEPGYYSVRFHGNNLASGLYFYTLRAGEFTATKKLMLVK
;
A
#
# COMPACT_ATOMS: atom_id res chain seq x y z
N MET A 1 3.22 45.51 -24.71
CA MET A 1 2.34 46.69 -24.52
C MET A 1 2.81 47.80 -25.46
N HIS A 2 2.10 48.04 -26.57
CA HIS A 2 2.39 49.13 -27.51
C HIS A 2 1.11 49.96 -27.66
N CYS A 3 1.11 51.20 -27.17
CA CYS A 3 0.06 52.17 -27.47
C CYS A 3 0.46 52.94 -28.74
N ARG A 4 -0.37 52.86 -29.78
CA ARG A 4 -0.29 53.77 -30.93
C ARG A 4 -0.85 55.14 -30.49
N HIS A 5 -0.02 56.18 -30.59
CA HIS A 5 -0.32 57.63 -30.41
C HIS A 5 -0.04 58.34 -29.07
N LEU A 6 1.05 58.03 -28.36
CA LEU A 6 1.59 58.95 -27.34
C LEU A 6 3.07 59.29 -27.60
N PRO A 7 3.49 60.56 -27.42
CA PRO A 7 4.90 60.92 -27.49
C PRO A 7 5.71 60.24 -26.36
N LEU A 8 6.98 59.92 -26.67
CA LEU A 8 7.93 59.11 -25.89
C LEU A 8 8.10 59.52 -24.40
N LEU A 9 7.68 60.74 -24.03
CA LEU A 9 7.77 61.27 -22.67
C LEU A 9 6.84 60.56 -21.67
N PHE A 10 5.70 59.99 -22.13
CA PHE A 10 4.70 59.35 -21.26
C PHE A 10 5.10 57.94 -20.80
N VAL A 11 5.90 57.23 -21.61
CA VAL A 11 6.37 55.86 -21.27
C VAL A 11 7.37 55.88 -20.12
N THR A 12 8.06 57.00 -19.91
CA THR A 12 9.16 57.09 -18.94
C THR A 12 8.68 57.39 -17.51
N LEU A 13 7.56 58.11 -17.33
CA LEU A 13 7.01 58.45 -16.00
C LEU A 13 6.21 57.31 -15.34
N LEU A 14 5.60 56.41 -16.13
CA LEU A 14 4.85 55.24 -15.65
C LEU A 14 5.75 54.10 -15.14
N LEU A 15 7.02 54.06 -15.57
CA LEU A 15 7.96 52.97 -15.26
C LEU A 15 8.73 53.17 -13.94
N THR A 16 8.81 54.39 -13.39
CA THR A 16 9.71 54.69 -12.27
C THR A 16 9.09 54.59 -10.87
N ALA A 17 7.81 54.29 -10.74
CA ALA A 17 7.18 54.19 -9.43
C ALA A 17 6.08 53.13 -9.38
N GLN A 18 6.39 51.82 -9.39
CA GLN A 18 5.56 50.76 -8.77
C GLN A 18 6.31 49.41 -8.68
N PRO A 19 6.20 48.64 -7.57
CA PRO A 19 6.74 47.28 -7.47
C PRO A 19 6.01 46.25 -8.34
N LYS A 20 6.68 45.11 -8.61
CA LYS A 20 6.20 43.98 -9.44
C LYS A 20 4.85 43.40 -8.96
N VAL A 21 3.89 43.27 -9.87
CA VAL A 21 2.58 42.60 -9.70
C VAL A 21 2.30 41.77 -10.98
N PRO A 22 1.64 40.59 -10.92
CA PRO A 22 1.50 39.63 -12.04
C PRO A 22 0.75 40.15 -13.29
N ASN A 23 0.90 39.43 -14.40
CA ASN A 23 0.56 39.81 -15.79
C ASN A 23 -0.93 39.70 -16.18
N ASP A 24 -1.84 39.51 -15.23
CA ASP A 24 -3.19 38.98 -15.45
C ASP A 24 -4.33 40.01 -15.34
N ARG A 25 -4.03 41.32 -15.33
CA ARG A 25 -5.07 42.36 -15.19
C ARG A 25 -4.91 43.51 -16.16
N PHE A 26 -5.49 43.37 -17.34
CA PHE A 26 -5.69 44.42 -18.34
C PHE A 26 -7.18 44.52 -18.66
N ASP A 27 -7.69 45.74 -18.81
CA ASP A 27 -8.96 45.99 -19.49
C ASP A 27 -8.81 47.20 -20.42
N VAL A 28 -9.61 47.21 -21.48
CA VAL A 28 -9.62 48.19 -22.57
C VAL A 28 -10.79 49.15 -22.34
N LEU A 29 -10.50 50.34 -21.82
CA LEU A 29 -11.50 51.40 -21.76
C LEU A 29 -11.63 52.03 -23.15
N ARG A 30 -12.83 51.96 -23.72
CA ARG A 30 -13.18 52.57 -25.00
C ARG A 30 -14.07 53.79 -24.77
N GLN A 31 -13.60 54.95 -25.18
CA GLN A 31 -14.43 56.13 -25.35
C GLN A 31 -14.00 56.85 -26.64
N ASP A 32 -14.97 57.08 -27.53
CA ASP A 32 -14.81 57.80 -28.81
C ASP A 32 -13.64 57.32 -29.70
N GLY A 33 -13.42 56.01 -29.77
CA GLY A 33 -12.47 55.39 -30.72
C GLY A 33 -11.00 55.37 -30.26
N VAL A 34 -10.70 55.74 -29.01
CA VAL A 34 -9.37 55.59 -28.40
C VAL A 34 -9.40 54.52 -27.32
N ILE A 35 -8.40 53.64 -27.33
CA ILE A 35 -8.21 52.54 -26.36
C ILE A 35 -7.17 52.96 -25.33
N CYS A 36 -7.57 53.03 -24.06
CA CYS A 36 -6.65 53.19 -22.93
C CYS A 36 -6.56 51.90 -22.12
N ILE A 37 -5.33 51.48 -21.82
CA ILE A 37 -5.04 50.35 -20.91
C ILE A 37 -4.60 50.95 -19.58
N VAL A 38 -5.40 50.79 -18.52
CA VAL A 38 -5.14 51.39 -17.20
C VAL A 38 -4.84 50.30 -16.17
N ARG A 39 -3.78 50.48 -15.37
CA ARG A 39 -3.36 49.59 -14.28
C ARG A 39 -3.59 50.29 -12.94
N THR A 40 -4.42 49.76 -12.04
CA THR A 40 -4.55 50.32 -10.69
C THR A 40 -4.55 49.26 -9.59
N ALA A 41 -4.22 49.69 -8.37
CA ALA A 41 -4.11 48.85 -7.18
C ALA A 41 -5.46 48.59 -6.47
N GLU A 42 -6.53 49.33 -6.80
CA GLU A 42 -7.72 49.48 -5.95
C GLU A 42 -9.02 48.83 -6.49
N GLY A 43 -9.01 48.14 -7.63
CA GLY A 43 -10.18 47.44 -8.19
C GLY A 43 -10.69 48.01 -9.52
N LYS A 44 -11.73 47.38 -10.10
CA LYS A 44 -12.28 47.68 -11.44
C LYS A 44 -12.99 49.05 -11.49
N TYR A 45 -12.61 49.92 -12.42
CA TYR A 45 -13.42 51.08 -12.82
C TYR A 45 -14.41 50.68 -13.91
N ARG A 46 -15.67 51.10 -13.78
CA ARG A 46 -16.78 50.73 -14.67
C ARG A 46 -17.12 51.82 -15.69
N SER A 47 -16.60 53.04 -15.51
CA SER A 47 -16.77 54.14 -16.47
C SER A 47 -15.62 55.15 -16.41
N PHE A 48 -15.48 55.97 -17.46
CA PHE A 48 -14.50 57.07 -17.53
C PHE A 48 -14.69 58.14 -16.44
N GLN A 49 -15.91 58.25 -15.89
CA GLN A 49 -16.25 59.22 -14.84
C GLN A 49 -15.74 58.79 -13.46
N GLU A 50 -15.36 57.53 -13.29
CA GLU A 50 -14.81 56.99 -12.04
C GLU A 50 -13.27 57.12 -11.96
N LEU A 51 -12.62 57.67 -13.01
CA LEU A 51 -11.18 57.93 -13.02
C LEU A 51 -10.81 59.13 -12.12
N PRO A 52 -9.62 59.12 -11.48
CA PRO A 52 -9.09 60.30 -10.78
C PRO A 52 -9.07 61.56 -11.68
N GLU A 53 -9.45 62.69 -11.11
CA GLU A 53 -9.69 63.98 -11.80
C GLU A 53 -8.50 64.44 -12.66
N ASP A 54 -7.28 64.17 -12.20
CA ASP A 54 -5.99 64.46 -12.85
C ASP A 54 -5.71 63.58 -14.08
N VAL A 55 -6.11 62.30 -14.04
CA VAL A 55 -6.04 61.38 -15.19
C VAL A 55 -7.06 61.78 -16.25
N ARG A 56 -8.28 62.13 -15.83
CA ARG A 56 -9.36 62.60 -16.70
C ARG A 56 -8.98 63.91 -17.43
N ARG A 57 -8.38 64.87 -16.71
CA ARG A 57 -7.92 66.15 -17.27
C ARG A 57 -6.82 65.97 -18.33
N THR A 58 -5.86 65.09 -18.06
CA THR A 58 -4.73 64.83 -18.98
C THR A 58 -5.18 64.14 -20.28
N PHE A 59 -6.21 63.29 -20.21
CA PHE A 59 -6.82 62.65 -21.38
C PHE A 59 -7.54 63.68 -22.28
N GLU A 60 -8.29 64.62 -21.69
CA GLU A 60 -8.98 65.71 -22.40
C GLU A 60 -8.00 66.71 -23.05
N GLU A 61 -6.89 67.05 -22.40
CA GLU A 61 -5.86 67.95 -22.95
C GLU A 61 -5.14 67.35 -24.17
N THR A 62 -4.92 66.03 -24.17
CA THR A 62 -4.28 65.30 -25.29
C THR A 62 -5.22 65.13 -26.49
N ARG A 63 -6.54 65.04 -26.24
CA ARG A 63 -7.60 65.02 -27.27
C ARG A 63 -7.61 66.29 -28.14
N GLN A 64 -7.28 67.45 -27.56
CA GLN A 64 -7.18 68.72 -28.30
C GLN A 64 -5.92 68.82 -29.18
N ALA A 65 -4.82 68.17 -28.80
CA ALA A 65 -3.58 68.16 -29.56
C ALA A 65 -3.63 67.26 -30.82
N ALA A 66 -4.36 66.13 -30.77
CA ALA A 66 -4.47 65.20 -31.90
C ALA A 66 -5.36 65.71 -33.06
N ARG A 67 -6.25 66.69 -32.79
CA ARG A 67 -7.13 67.30 -33.81
C ARG A 67 -6.50 68.46 -34.59
N THR A 68 -5.28 68.89 -34.26
CA THR A 68 -4.69 70.14 -34.78
C THR A 68 -3.41 69.97 -35.61
N ALA A 69 -3.03 68.74 -35.99
CA ALA A 69 -1.93 68.53 -36.93
C ALA A 69 -2.38 68.86 -38.38
N PRO A 70 -1.76 69.85 -39.07
CA PRO A 70 -2.20 70.25 -40.41
C PRO A 70 -1.70 69.27 -41.48
N PRO A 71 -2.50 68.97 -42.53
CA PRO A 71 -2.05 68.16 -43.65
C PRO A 71 -1.04 68.95 -44.51
N SER A 72 0.08 68.32 -44.85
CA SER A 72 1.05 68.83 -45.81
C SER A 72 0.45 68.82 -47.23
N GLY A 73 0.22 70.01 -47.78
CA GLY A 73 0.08 70.35 -49.21
C GLY A 73 -0.71 69.39 -50.09
N SER A 74 -2.03 69.57 -50.21
CA SER A 74 -2.84 68.88 -51.23
C SER A 74 -2.85 69.66 -52.54
N ALA A 75 -2.63 68.95 -53.65
CA ALA A 75 -3.21 69.34 -54.93
C ALA A 75 -4.74 69.42 -54.79
N ALA A 76 -5.41 70.23 -55.62
CA ALA A 76 -6.88 70.33 -55.58
C ALA A 76 -7.53 68.96 -55.87
N SER A 77 -8.40 68.50 -54.97
CA SER A 77 -9.16 67.26 -55.16
C SER A 77 -10.16 67.42 -56.32
N VAL A 78 -10.19 66.46 -57.24
CA VAL A 78 -11.10 66.41 -58.39
C VAL A 78 -12.18 65.35 -58.14
N ALA A 79 -13.43 65.70 -58.46
CA ALA A 79 -14.57 64.80 -58.44
C ALA A 79 -14.94 64.37 -59.88
N PHE A 80 -14.65 63.12 -60.21
CA PHE A 80 -15.04 62.49 -61.48
C PHE A 80 -16.47 61.95 -61.37
N VAL A 81 -17.31 62.23 -62.36
CA VAL A 81 -18.70 61.75 -62.41
C VAL A 81 -18.86 60.85 -63.63
N VAL A 82 -18.90 59.55 -63.41
CA VAL A 82 -19.12 58.54 -64.45
C VAL A 82 -20.55 58.69 -64.99
N SER A 83 -20.69 59.10 -66.25
CA SER A 83 -21.98 59.28 -66.93
C SER A 83 -22.13 58.41 -68.18
N ASN A 84 -21.16 57.56 -68.48
CA ASN A 84 -21.20 56.55 -69.53
C ASN A 84 -20.91 55.16 -68.92
N SER A 85 -21.77 54.18 -69.19
CA SER A 85 -21.63 52.79 -68.70
C SER A 85 -20.69 51.92 -69.53
N GLY A 86 -20.15 52.44 -70.63
CA GLY A 86 -19.14 51.77 -71.47
C GLY A 86 -17.79 51.58 -70.79
N ASP A 87 -16.85 50.97 -71.50
CA ASP A 87 -15.51 50.58 -71.01
C ASP A 87 -14.36 51.21 -71.81
N ASP A 88 -14.62 52.27 -72.57
CA ASP A 88 -13.59 52.94 -73.37
C ASP A 88 -12.57 53.65 -72.47
N ASP A 89 -11.30 53.63 -72.89
CA ASP A 89 -10.24 54.48 -72.36
C ASP A 89 -10.56 55.97 -72.59
N ASP A 90 -9.89 56.86 -71.85
CA ASP A 90 -9.85 58.27 -72.23
C ASP A 90 -9.24 58.42 -73.64
N PHE A 91 -9.95 59.10 -74.54
CA PHE A 91 -9.46 59.35 -75.90
C PHE A 91 -8.16 60.16 -75.91
N ASP A 92 -7.95 61.08 -74.97
CA ASP A 92 -6.67 61.78 -74.76
C ASP A 92 -6.44 62.13 -73.29
N ILE A 93 -5.68 61.28 -72.59
CA ILE A 93 -5.34 61.43 -71.17
C ILE A 93 -4.59 62.74 -70.78
N ASN A 94 -4.22 63.59 -71.74
CA ASN A 94 -3.49 64.84 -71.48
C ASN A 94 -4.31 66.12 -71.73
N ASP A 95 -5.56 66.02 -72.20
CA ASP A 95 -6.37 67.19 -72.56
C ASP A 95 -7.13 67.83 -71.38
N GLY A 96 -7.11 67.17 -70.21
CA GLY A 96 -7.81 67.60 -69.00
C GLY A 96 -9.31 67.33 -68.99
N ILE A 97 -9.82 66.56 -69.95
CA ILE A 97 -11.22 66.17 -70.14
C ILE A 97 -11.30 64.63 -70.14
N TYR A 98 -11.88 64.02 -69.10
CA TYR A 98 -12.05 62.56 -69.06
C TYR A 98 -13.22 62.12 -69.98
N SER A 99 -12.93 61.84 -71.26
CA SER A 99 -13.94 61.55 -72.29
C SER A 99 -13.63 60.28 -73.10
N PRO A 100 -14.58 59.35 -73.25
CA PRO A 100 -15.93 59.36 -72.67
C PRO A 100 -15.87 59.19 -71.15
N ALA A 101 -16.87 59.72 -70.42
CA ALA A 101 -16.93 59.69 -68.95
C ALA A 101 -17.29 58.29 -68.40
N THR A 102 -16.49 57.28 -68.72
CA THR A 102 -16.55 55.89 -68.24
C THR A 102 -15.82 55.74 -66.90
N LEU A 103 -16.05 54.64 -66.19
CA LEU A 103 -15.27 54.32 -64.98
C LEU A 103 -13.77 54.13 -65.30
N ARG A 104 -13.45 53.58 -66.47
CA ARG A 104 -12.07 53.39 -66.94
C ARG A 104 -11.34 54.72 -67.13
N SER A 105 -11.91 55.65 -67.89
CA SER A 105 -11.30 56.97 -68.12
C SER A 105 -11.20 57.78 -66.83
N ALA A 106 -12.18 57.68 -65.92
CA ALA A 106 -12.13 58.31 -64.60
C ALA A 106 -10.96 57.78 -63.74
N ILE A 107 -10.72 56.46 -63.74
CA ILE A 107 -9.57 55.87 -63.05
C ILE A 107 -8.24 56.33 -63.67
N GLN A 108 -8.13 56.34 -65.00
CA GLN A 108 -6.92 56.78 -65.69
C GLN A 108 -6.58 58.24 -65.37
N ASN A 109 -7.58 59.12 -65.38
CA ASN A 109 -7.39 60.53 -65.06
C ASN A 109 -7.04 60.74 -63.59
N ALA A 110 -7.70 60.03 -62.67
CA ALA A 110 -7.34 60.08 -61.25
C ALA A 110 -5.87 59.66 -61.04
N ASN A 111 -5.45 58.56 -61.66
CA ASN A 111 -4.06 58.09 -61.61
C ASN A 111 -3.06 59.10 -62.19
N LYS A 112 -3.43 59.79 -63.27
CA LYS A 112 -2.59 60.79 -63.94
C LYS A 112 -2.41 62.06 -63.12
N LEU A 113 -3.49 62.57 -62.51
CA LEU A 113 -3.47 63.83 -61.75
C LEU A 113 -2.67 63.73 -60.45
N GLY A 114 -2.66 62.57 -59.80
CA GLY A 114 -1.99 62.39 -58.52
C GLY A 114 -2.74 63.09 -57.36
N GLY A 115 -2.51 62.63 -56.13
CA GLY A 115 -3.21 63.15 -54.95
C GLY A 115 -4.48 62.36 -54.61
N ALA A 116 -5.42 62.98 -53.90
CA ALA A 116 -6.65 62.33 -53.44
C ALA A 116 -7.87 62.84 -54.22
N HIS A 117 -8.70 61.92 -54.71
CA HIS A 117 -9.83 62.23 -55.62
C HIS A 117 -11.09 61.44 -55.24
N SER A 118 -12.23 61.81 -55.85
CA SER A 118 -13.48 61.05 -55.71
C SER A 118 -14.08 60.67 -57.07
N ILE A 119 -14.66 59.49 -57.16
CA ILE A 119 -15.42 59.00 -58.31
C ILE A 119 -16.86 58.74 -57.86
N GLN A 120 -17.81 59.38 -58.54
CA GLN A 120 -19.25 59.26 -58.34
C GLN A 120 -19.93 58.86 -59.65
N PHE A 121 -21.21 58.50 -59.61
CA PHE A 121 -21.96 58.06 -60.79
C PHE A 121 -23.16 58.97 -61.06
N ALA A 122 -23.37 59.33 -62.33
CA ALA A 122 -24.48 60.17 -62.76
C ALA A 122 -25.83 59.44 -62.63
N VAL A 123 -26.91 60.23 -62.57
CA VAL A 123 -28.28 59.73 -62.61
C VAL A 123 -28.50 58.93 -63.91
N GLY A 124 -28.75 57.64 -63.80
CA GLY A 124 -28.97 56.72 -64.93
C GLY A 124 -27.93 55.60 -65.06
N ILE A 125 -26.78 55.70 -64.40
CA ILE A 125 -25.81 54.60 -64.34
C ILE A 125 -26.27 53.57 -63.31
N THR A 126 -26.64 52.39 -63.79
CA THR A 126 -27.07 51.25 -62.94
C THR A 126 -26.08 50.09 -63.00
N THR A 127 -25.54 49.79 -64.18
CA THR A 127 -24.58 48.69 -64.40
C THR A 127 -23.41 49.15 -65.27
N ILE A 128 -22.20 48.71 -64.92
CA ILE A 128 -20.96 48.90 -65.68
C ILE A 128 -20.40 47.52 -66.00
N MET A 129 -20.20 47.23 -67.29
CA MET A 129 -19.75 45.91 -67.77
C MET A 129 -18.40 46.05 -68.50
N PRO A 130 -17.26 46.02 -67.78
CA PRO A 130 -15.96 46.15 -68.41
C PRO A 130 -15.66 44.98 -69.36
N ALA A 131 -15.26 45.29 -70.59
CA ALA A 131 -14.84 44.34 -71.62
C ALA A 131 -13.42 43.80 -71.34
N SER A 132 -12.60 44.55 -70.60
CA SER A 132 -11.26 44.14 -70.16
C SER A 132 -10.99 44.55 -68.70
N ALA A 133 -9.93 44.04 -68.06
CA ALA A 133 -9.62 44.43 -66.67
C ALA A 133 -9.49 45.96 -66.52
N LEU A 134 -10.09 46.54 -65.48
CA LEU A 134 -9.96 47.96 -65.20
C LEU A 134 -8.51 48.29 -64.78
N PRO A 135 -8.01 49.51 -65.08
CA PRO A 135 -6.67 49.91 -64.65
C PRO A 135 -6.56 49.90 -63.12
N SER A 136 -5.40 49.51 -62.59
CA SER A 136 -5.14 49.59 -61.14
C SER A 136 -5.13 51.04 -60.67
N ILE A 137 -5.76 51.32 -59.53
CA ILE A 137 -5.74 52.62 -58.89
C ILE A 137 -4.41 52.77 -58.15
N THR A 138 -3.67 53.83 -58.47
CA THR A 138 -2.32 54.10 -57.93
C THR A 138 -2.30 55.27 -56.94
N VAL A 139 -3.41 56.02 -56.85
CA VAL A 139 -3.58 57.20 -55.99
C VAL A 139 -4.69 56.96 -54.96
N GLY A 140 -4.93 57.90 -54.05
CA GLY A 140 -6.05 57.82 -53.12
C GLY A 140 -7.37 58.17 -53.80
N VAL A 141 -8.31 57.24 -53.88
CA VAL A 141 -9.62 57.48 -54.51
C VAL A 141 -10.76 57.05 -53.61
N THR A 142 -11.77 57.91 -53.45
CA THR A 142 -13.07 57.54 -52.88
C THR A 142 -14.06 57.24 -54.00
N ILE A 143 -14.46 55.99 -54.16
CA ILE A 143 -15.48 55.55 -55.11
C ILE A 143 -16.79 55.32 -54.36
N ASP A 144 -17.83 56.10 -54.69
CA ASP A 144 -19.17 55.95 -54.10
C ASP A 144 -20.19 55.52 -55.15
N GLY A 145 -20.64 54.28 -55.06
CA GLY A 145 -21.61 53.66 -55.96
C GLY A 145 -23.07 54.01 -55.66
N THR A 146 -23.36 54.98 -54.79
CA THR A 146 -24.75 55.38 -54.50
C THR A 146 -25.43 56.02 -55.72
N VAL A 147 -26.54 55.42 -56.13
CA VAL A 147 -27.44 55.93 -57.17
C VAL A 147 -28.90 55.81 -56.73
N ALA A 148 -29.83 56.49 -57.41
CA ALA A 148 -31.25 56.44 -57.07
C ALA A 148 -31.83 55.00 -57.11
N ALA A 149 -31.25 54.13 -57.93
CA ALA A 149 -31.62 52.70 -58.03
C ALA A 149 -30.98 51.82 -56.94
N GLY A 150 -30.23 52.40 -55.99
CA GLY A 150 -29.51 51.69 -54.93
C GLY A 150 -27.99 51.75 -55.12
N LYS A 151 -27.39 50.61 -55.47
CA LYS A 151 -25.94 50.45 -55.68
C LYS A 151 -25.64 50.28 -57.16
N VAL A 152 -24.58 50.91 -57.66
CA VAL A 152 -24.05 50.60 -58.99
C VAL A 152 -23.56 49.15 -59.01
N VAL A 153 -23.88 48.43 -60.09
CA VAL A 153 -23.41 47.08 -60.34
C VAL A 153 -22.18 47.12 -61.26
N LEU A 154 -21.05 46.64 -60.77
CA LEU A 154 -19.85 46.36 -61.56
C LEU A 154 -19.85 44.87 -61.93
N ASP A 155 -20.09 44.55 -63.19
CA ASP A 155 -20.32 43.18 -63.68
C ASP A 155 -19.23 42.71 -64.66
N GLY A 156 -18.42 41.76 -64.22
CA GLY A 156 -17.31 41.18 -64.97
C GLY A 156 -17.69 40.14 -66.04
N SER A 157 -18.98 39.98 -66.37
CA SER A 157 -19.43 38.95 -67.32
C SER A 157 -18.81 39.07 -68.73
N LEU A 158 -18.42 40.27 -69.14
CA LEU A 158 -17.76 40.51 -70.43
C LEU A 158 -16.23 40.41 -70.36
N THR A 159 -15.66 40.34 -69.15
CA THR A 159 -14.21 40.36 -68.92
C THR A 159 -13.64 38.95 -69.05
N ALA A 160 -12.70 38.74 -69.99
CA ALA A 160 -12.13 37.41 -70.25
C ALA A 160 -11.39 36.82 -69.03
N SER A 161 -10.62 37.67 -68.33
CA SER A 161 -9.87 37.42 -67.09
C SER A 161 -9.44 38.76 -66.47
N GLY A 162 -9.32 38.81 -65.14
CA GLY A 162 -8.83 39.99 -64.42
C GLY A 162 -9.70 40.39 -63.21
N PRO A 163 -9.18 41.26 -62.33
CA PRO A 163 -9.92 41.76 -61.17
C PRO A 163 -10.92 42.85 -61.57
N GLY A 164 -11.92 43.10 -60.71
CA GLY A 164 -12.83 44.23 -60.86
C GLY A 164 -12.14 45.56 -60.57
N LEU A 165 -11.81 45.84 -59.32
CA LEU A 165 -11.03 47.02 -58.92
C LEU A 165 -9.78 46.62 -58.15
N ILE A 166 -8.65 47.26 -58.44
CA ILE A 166 -7.43 47.15 -57.62
C ILE A 166 -7.12 48.51 -57.01
N LEU A 167 -7.18 48.59 -55.68
CA LEU A 167 -7.07 49.83 -54.93
C LEU A 167 -5.61 50.19 -54.61
N GLY A 168 -5.32 51.50 -54.72
CA GLY A 168 -4.08 52.12 -54.23
C GLY A 168 -4.16 52.50 -52.76
N LYS A 169 -3.13 53.20 -52.26
CA LYS A 169 -3.07 53.71 -50.88
C LYS A 169 -4.21 54.70 -50.62
N THR A 170 -4.73 54.76 -49.39
CA THR A 170 -5.75 55.75 -48.95
C THR A 170 -7.04 55.75 -49.78
N SER A 171 -7.39 54.62 -50.39
CA SER A 171 -8.60 54.50 -51.22
C SER A 171 -9.80 54.02 -50.40
N THR A 172 -11.00 54.48 -50.75
CA THR A 172 -12.27 54.04 -50.17
C THR A 172 -13.22 53.58 -51.27
N VAL A 173 -13.88 52.42 -51.11
CA VAL A 173 -15.00 52.01 -51.97
C VAL A 173 -16.25 51.83 -51.11
N THR A 174 -17.37 52.43 -51.53
CA THR A 174 -18.65 52.30 -50.84
C THR A 174 -19.83 52.11 -51.79
N ASN A 175 -20.88 51.43 -51.32
CA ASN A 175 -22.19 51.31 -51.99
C ASN A 175 -22.15 50.70 -53.41
N MET A 176 -21.36 49.65 -53.64
CA MET A 176 -21.25 48.99 -54.96
C MET A 176 -21.59 47.49 -54.89
N THR A 177 -22.26 46.96 -55.91
CA THR A 177 -22.39 45.51 -56.13
C THR A 177 -21.34 45.08 -57.14
N VAL A 178 -20.53 44.08 -56.83
CA VAL A 178 -19.43 43.60 -57.68
C VAL A 178 -19.64 42.11 -57.96
N GLN A 179 -19.75 41.76 -59.24
CA GLN A 179 -20.13 40.41 -59.63
C GLN A 179 -19.44 39.85 -60.87
N HIS A 180 -19.42 38.52 -60.98
CA HIS A 180 -18.96 37.75 -62.15
C HIS A 180 -17.49 37.92 -62.55
N PHE A 181 -16.62 38.43 -61.68
CA PHE A 181 -15.17 38.47 -61.96
C PHE A 181 -14.52 37.10 -61.75
N LYS A 182 -13.83 36.59 -62.77
CA LYS A 182 -13.11 35.31 -62.72
C LYS A 182 -11.86 35.30 -61.83
N SER A 183 -11.51 36.44 -61.27
CA SER A 183 -10.42 36.61 -60.29
C SER A 183 -11.04 37.25 -59.03
N VAL A 184 -10.52 38.39 -58.58
CA VAL A 184 -11.01 39.11 -57.40
C VAL A 184 -12.03 40.18 -57.81
N GLY A 185 -13.13 40.32 -57.07
CA GLY A 185 -14.07 41.43 -57.24
C GLY A 185 -13.40 42.79 -56.95
N ILE A 186 -13.00 43.03 -55.70
CA ILE A 186 -12.16 44.18 -55.33
C ILE A 186 -10.89 43.67 -54.64
N GLY A 187 -9.73 44.17 -55.03
CA GLY A 187 -8.47 43.89 -54.37
C GLY A 187 -7.65 45.13 -54.06
N THR A 188 -6.50 44.96 -53.40
CA THR A 188 -5.52 46.02 -53.17
C THR A 188 -4.19 45.69 -53.83
N SER A 189 -3.51 46.73 -54.31
CA SER A 189 -2.15 46.61 -54.83
C SER A 189 -1.14 46.29 -53.72
N SER A 190 -0.02 45.65 -54.09
CA SER A 190 1.07 45.39 -53.14
C SER A 190 1.59 46.71 -52.56
N GLY A 191 1.61 46.81 -51.23
CA GLY A 191 2.03 48.03 -50.51
C GLY A 191 0.94 49.12 -50.39
N ALA A 192 -0.30 48.84 -50.75
CA ALA A 192 -1.44 49.68 -50.39
C ALA A 192 -1.56 49.76 -48.85
N VAL A 193 -1.92 50.94 -48.33
CA VAL A 193 -2.18 51.15 -46.91
C VAL A 193 -3.36 52.09 -46.70
N ASN A 194 -4.03 51.98 -45.56
CA ASN A 194 -5.12 52.88 -45.14
C ASN A 194 -6.33 52.86 -46.10
N THR A 195 -6.68 51.68 -46.61
CA THR A 195 -7.80 51.50 -47.54
C THR A 195 -9.09 51.17 -46.78
N SER A 196 -10.27 51.47 -47.34
CA SER A 196 -11.56 51.09 -46.76
C SER A 196 -12.52 50.55 -47.82
N VAL A 197 -13.23 49.46 -47.51
CA VAL A 197 -14.29 48.91 -48.36
C VAL A 197 -15.50 48.65 -47.48
N LYS A 198 -16.63 49.30 -47.77
CA LYS A 198 -17.85 49.23 -46.93
C LYS A 198 -19.12 49.27 -47.76
N ARG A 199 -20.24 48.75 -47.24
CA ARG A 199 -21.54 48.75 -47.93
C ARG A 199 -21.51 48.08 -49.31
N CYS A 200 -20.54 47.23 -49.61
CA CYS A 200 -20.42 46.55 -50.89
C CYS A 200 -21.09 45.17 -50.87
N VAL A 201 -21.52 44.68 -52.03
CA VAL A 201 -22.03 43.32 -52.23
C VAL A 201 -21.11 42.59 -53.19
N PHE A 202 -20.63 41.40 -52.83
CA PHE A 202 -19.74 40.57 -53.64
C PHE A 202 -20.40 39.24 -53.95
N VAL A 203 -20.70 39.00 -55.23
CA VAL A 203 -21.45 37.81 -55.65
C VAL A 203 -20.94 37.19 -56.95
N HIS A 204 -20.84 35.87 -57.04
CA HIS A 204 -20.40 35.15 -58.25
C HIS A 204 -19.00 35.52 -58.77
N ASN A 205 -18.14 36.07 -57.92
CA ASN A 205 -16.71 36.25 -58.22
C ASN A 205 -15.93 34.98 -57.87
N SER A 206 -14.64 34.93 -58.19
CA SER A 206 -13.77 33.90 -57.59
C SER A 206 -13.56 34.19 -56.12
N THR A 207 -12.89 35.29 -55.79
CA THR A 207 -12.84 35.84 -54.43
C THR A 207 -13.61 37.15 -54.41
N GLY A 208 -14.47 37.38 -53.41
CA GLY A 208 -15.23 38.63 -53.32
C GLY A 208 -14.31 39.85 -53.14
N LEU A 209 -13.59 39.87 -52.02
CA LEU A 209 -12.64 40.92 -51.64
C LEU A 209 -11.28 40.29 -51.28
N ASN A 210 -10.18 40.77 -51.86
CA ASN A 210 -8.83 40.29 -51.52
C ASN A 210 -7.89 41.44 -51.14
N ILE A 211 -7.55 41.54 -49.87
CA ILE A 211 -6.70 42.60 -49.33
C ILE A 211 -5.26 42.10 -49.16
N ASN A 212 -4.33 42.75 -49.85
CA ASN A 212 -2.88 42.62 -49.71
C ASN A 212 -2.24 43.85 -49.02
N GLY A 213 -3.05 44.85 -48.65
CA GLY A 213 -2.61 46.13 -48.10
C GLY A 213 -2.86 46.28 -46.59
N ALA A 214 -1.88 46.82 -45.86
CA ALA A 214 -1.95 46.97 -44.41
C ALA A 214 -2.90 48.10 -43.95
N ASN A 215 -3.39 48.03 -42.71
CA ASN A 215 -4.31 49.01 -42.13
C ASN A 215 -5.57 49.23 -42.99
N THR A 216 -6.12 48.16 -43.57
CA THR A 216 -7.35 48.19 -44.36
C THR A 216 -8.56 47.93 -43.47
N VAL A 217 -9.64 48.70 -43.65
CA VAL A 217 -10.93 48.52 -42.97
C VAL A 217 -11.94 47.90 -43.92
N ILE A 218 -12.43 46.70 -43.58
CA ILE A 218 -13.52 46.01 -44.27
C ILE A 218 -14.78 46.15 -43.41
N GLY A 219 -15.73 46.93 -43.91
CA GLY A 219 -16.97 47.29 -43.22
C GLY A 219 -16.82 48.59 -42.44
N GLY A 220 -17.46 48.67 -41.28
CA GLY A 220 -17.45 49.87 -40.44
C GLY A 220 -18.06 49.62 -39.06
N PRO A 221 -17.96 50.61 -38.14
CA PRO A 221 -18.47 50.47 -36.78
C PRO A 221 -20.01 50.48 -36.72
N ASP A 222 -20.66 51.00 -37.76
CA ASP A 222 -22.11 50.95 -37.94
C ASP A 222 -22.47 49.66 -38.69
N PRO A 223 -23.42 48.83 -38.21
CA PRO A 223 -23.94 47.70 -38.98
C PRO A 223 -24.42 48.06 -40.40
N ALA A 224 -24.80 49.31 -40.66
CA ALA A 224 -25.12 49.78 -42.00
C ALA A 224 -23.91 49.84 -42.95
N ASP A 225 -22.68 49.81 -42.44
CA ASP A 225 -21.43 49.76 -43.22
C ASP A 225 -21.07 48.33 -43.68
N ALA A 226 -21.88 47.33 -43.33
CA ALA A 226 -21.67 45.93 -43.67
C ALA A 226 -21.40 45.70 -45.15
N ASN A 227 -20.34 44.95 -45.46
CA ASN A 227 -20.23 44.27 -46.74
C ASN A 227 -20.96 42.92 -46.68
N VAL A 228 -21.48 42.48 -47.82
CA VAL A 228 -22.18 41.19 -47.97
C VAL A 228 -21.48 40.37 -49.05
N SER A 229 -21.09 39.13 -48.76
CA SER A 229 -20.39 38.26 -49.72
C SER A 229 -21.03 36.87 -49.79
N TYR A 230 -21.43 36.42 -50.98
CA TYR A 230 -22.14 35.13 -51.16
C TYR A 230 -21.99 34.55 -52.58
N ASN A 231 -22.18 33.23 -52.74
CA ASN A 231 -22.08 32.52 -54.02
C ASN A 231 -20.77 32.78 -54.82
N ASN A 232 -19.65 33.05 -54.15
CA ASN A 232 -18.33 33.13 -54.80
C ASN A 232 -17.69 31.73 -54.92
N THR A 233 -16.80 31.52 -55.89
CA THR A 233 -16.18 30.21 -56.15
C THR A 233 -14.97 29.89 -55.28
N GLN A 234 -14.51 30.84 -54.46
CA GLN A 234 -13.51 30.70 -53.40
C GLN A 234 -14.02 31.42 -52.13
N ASP A 235 -13.17 32.19 -51.44
CA ASP A 235 -13.51 32.88 -50.20
C ASP A 235 -14.39 34.12 -50.43
N GLY A 236 -15.22 34.41 -49.43
CA GLY A 236 -16.01 35.64 -49.42
C GLY A 236 -15.14 36.89 -49.28
N PHE A 237 -14.26 36.87 -48.28
CA PHE A 237 -13.25 37.89 -47.99
C PHE A 237 -11.90 37.22 -47.73
N ALA A 238 -10.81 37.82 -48.19
CA ALA A 238 -9.46 37.31 -47.96
C ALA A 238 -8.51 38.45 -47.57
N LEU A 239 -7.71 38.23 -46.53
CA LEU A 239 -6.56 39.04 -46.15
C LEU A 239 -5.31 38.21 -46.47
N VAL A 240 -4.47 38.65 -47.40
CA VAL A 240 -3.32 37.89 -47.88
C VAL A 240 -2.05 38.72 -47.72
N PHE A 241 -1.24 38.38 -46.73
CA PHE A 241 -0.09 39.14 -46.23
C PHE A 241 -0.44 40.58 -45.81
N ALA A 242 -1.66 40.79 -45.30
CA ALA A 242 -2.17 42.10 -44.91
C ALA A 242 -2.19 42.28 -43.39
N ASN A 243 -1.41 43.26 -42.91
CA ASN A 243 -1.21 43.49 -41.47
C ASN A 243 -2.10 44.61 -40.93
N ASP A 244 -2.42 44.56 -39.64
CA ASP A 244 -3.17 45.59 -38.92
C ASP A 244 -4.56 45.90 -39.54
N CYS A 245 -5.19 44.92 -40.20
CA CYS A 245 -6.49 45.06 -40.84
C CYS A 245 -7.64 44.94 -39.83
N LEU A 246 -8.74 45.67 -40.08
CA LEU A 246 -9.97 45.61 -39.30
C LEU A 246 -11.12 45.11 -40.16
N VAL A 247 -11.70 43.96 -39.81
CA VAL A 247 -12.88 43.37 -40.46
C VAL A 247 -14.04 43.41 -39.48
N GLN A 248 -15.02 44.28 -39.71
CA GLN A 248 -16.12 44.49 -38.78
C GLN A 248 -17.50 44.65 -39.41
N ASN A 249 -18.52 44.07 -38.75
CA ASN A 249 -19.93 44.14 -39.14
C ASN A 249 -20.25 43.58 -40.55
N ASN A 250 -19.48 42.64 -41.08
CA ASN A 250 -19.74 42.07 -42.41
C ASN A 250 -20.58 40.79 -42.35
N VAL A 251 -21.22 40.43 -43.47
CA VAL A 251 -21.95 39.17 -43.65
C VAL A 251 -21.30 38.38 -44.79
N SER A 252 -20.96 37.11 -44.54
CA SER A 252 -20.36 36.22 -45.54
C SER A 252 -20.99 34.83 -45.51
N GLY A 253 -21.35 34.32 -46.69
CA GLY A 253 -22.02 33.02 -46.89
C GLY A 253 -23.55 33.10 -46.98
N SER A 254 -24.11 34.30 -46.91
CA SER A 254 -25.55 34.56 -46.96
C SER A 254 -25.85 35.93 -47.56
N ALA A 255 -26.86 36.00 -48.44
CA ALA A 255 -27.27 37.24 -49.07
C ALA A 255 -28.08 38.16 -48.13
N ASP A 256 -28.88 37.57 -47.23
CA ASP A 256 -29.79 38.27 -46.30
C ASP A 256 -29.35 38.16 -44.82
N GLY A 257 -28.33 37.34 -44.56
CA GLY A 257 -27.79 36.99 -43.25
C GLY A 257 -28.60 35.92 -42.52
N VAL A 258 -29.54 35.23 -43.17
CA VAL A 258 -30.44 34.24 -42.56
C VAL A 258 -30.56 32.97 -43.43
N THR A 259 -30.49 33.11 -44.75
CA THR A 259 -30.59 32.02 -45.73
C THR A 259 -29.21 31.74 -46.34
N ALA A 260 -28.80 30.46 -46.38
CA ALA A 260 -27.49 30.09 -46.92
C ALA A 260 -27.39 30.41 -48.42
N SER A 261 -26.30 31.03 -48.82
CA SER A 261 -25.90 31.31 -50.20
C SER A 261 -24.38 31.15 -50.28
N PRO A 262 -23.90 29.90 -50.23
CA PRO A 262 -22.54 29.59 -49.79
C PRO A 262 -21.49 30.16 -50.73
N ASN A 263 -20.45 30.75 -50.15
CA ASN A 263 -19.15 30.75 -50.81
C ASN A 263 -18.59 29.33 -50.82
N THR A 264 -17.79 28.99 -51.83
CA THR A 264 -17.27 27.62 -51.99
C THR A 264 -16.22 27.28 -50.94
N TYR A 265 -15.42 28.27 -50.52
CA TYR A 265 -14.44 28.14 -49.42
C TYR A 265 -14.92 28.93 -48.18
N SER A 266 -14.01 29.62 -47.50
CA SER A 266 -14.25 30.21 -46.21
C SER A 266 -15.01 31.54 -46.32
N GLY A 267 -15.78 31.87 -45.27
CA GLY A 267 -16.44 33.17 -45.19
C GLY A 267 -15.42 34.31 -45.15
N LEU A 268 -14.34 34.11 -44.39
CA LEU A 268 -13.17 34.98 -44.28
C LEU A 268 -11.90 34.13 -44.15
N TYR A 269 -10.91 34.40 -45.00
CA TYR A 269 -9.56 33.86 -44.91
C TYR A 269 -8.57 34.94 -44.43
N VAL A 270 -7.77 34.64 -43.40
CA VAL A 270 -6.78 35.57 -42.83
C VAL A 270 -5.40 34.97 -42.92
N LEU A 271 -4.50 35.68 -43.59
CA LEU A 271 -3.07 35.40 -43.68
C LEU A 271 -2.30 36.70 -43.44
N GLY A 272 -1.95 37.01 -42.20
CA GLY A 272 -1.25 38.26 -41.86
C GLY A 272 -1.21 38.57 -40.36
N GLU A 273 -0.47 39.61 -39.97
CA GLU A 273 -0.26 39.93 -38.56
C GLU A 273 -1.27 40.95 -38.01
N ARG A 274 -1.72 40.73 -36.77
CA ARG A 274 -2.52 41.70 -36.00
C ARG A 274 -3.83 42.12 -36.67
N ALA A 275 -4.47 41.21 -37.40
CA ALA A 275 -5.83 41.44 -37.89
C ALA A 275 -6.81 41.47 -36.71
N THR A 276 -7.86 42.30 -36.82
CA THR A 276 -8.99 42.32 -35.89
C THR A 276 -10.25 41.95 -36.65
N VAL A 277 -10.94 40.89 -36.22
CA VAL A 277 -12.16 40.37 -36.84
C VAL A 277 -13.27 40.42 -35.79
N MET A 278 -14.20 41.37 -35.91
CA MET A 278 -15.24 41.53 -34.89
C MET A 278 -16.65 41.83 -35.42
N ASP A 279 -17.67 41.42 -34.68
CA ASP A 279 -19.07 41.73 -34.99
C ASP A 279 -19.56 41.22 -36.37
N ASN A 280 -18.86 40.25 -36.99
CA ASN A 280 -19.23 39.72 -38.30
C ASN A 280 -20.19 38.52 -38.18
N THR A 281 -20.94 38.26 -39.25
CA THR A 281 -21.69 37.02 -39.47
C THR A 281 -20.99 36.19 -40.55
N LEU A 282 -20.28 35.13 -40.14
CA LEU A 282 -19.47 34.27 -41.01
C LEU A 282 -20.09 32.87 -41.05
N SER A 283 -21.15 32.73 -41.84
CA SER A 283 -22.12 31.64 -41.71
C SER A 283 -22.68 31.19 -43.05
N GLY A 284 -23.00 29.91 -43.19
CA GLY A 284 -23.59 29.34 -44.40
C GLY A 284 -22.60 29.09 -45.55
N ASN A 285 -21.30 28.96 -45.26
CA ASN A 285 -20.26 28.67 -46.25
C ASN A 285 -20.02 27.15 -46.42
N ASN A 286 -19.43 26.75 -47.56
CA ASN A 286 -19.12 25.34 -47.85
C ASN A 286 -17.81 24.83 -47.20
N ASP A 287 -17.02 25.72 -46.61
CA ASP A 287 -15.86 25.37 -45.79
C ASP A 287 -16.02 25.94 -44.37
N SER A 288 -15.02 26.67 -43.83
CA SER A 288 -15.08 27.31 -42.52
C SER A 288 -15.77 28.68 -42.54
N GLY A 289 -16.27 29.12 -41.39
CA GLY A 289 -16.72 30.51 -41.24
C GLY A 289 -15.53 31.47 -41.31
N LEU A 290 -14.54 31.22 -40.48
CA LEU A 290 -13.27 31.94 -40.42
C LEU A 290 -12.11 30.94 -40.48
N GLU A 291 -11.17 31.18 -41.38
CA GLU A 291 -9.92 30.44 -41.46
C GLU A 291 -8.73 31.39 -41.30
N MET A 292 -7.81 31.03 -40.42
CA MET A 292 -6.59 31.77 -40.17
C MET A 292 -5.39 30.91 -40.58
N GLY A 293 -4.74 31.26 -41.68
CA GLY A 293 -3.67 30.49 -42.30
C GLY A 293 -2.32 30.56 -41.59
N GLU A 294 -1.36 29.76 -42.05
CA GLU A 294 -0.06 29.43 -41.39
C GLU A 294 0.85 30.63 -41.06
N PHE A 295 0.62 31.80 -41.66
CA PHE A 295 1.41 33.02 -41.42
C PHE A 295 0.64 34.08 -40.62
N SER A 296 -0.56 33.77 -40.14
CA SER A 296 -1.26 34.67 -39.25
C SER A 296 -0.63 34.63 -37.86
N VAL A 297 -0.54 35.79 -37.21
CA VAL A 297 -0.03 35.90 -35.84
C VAL A 297 -0.74 37.05 -35.13
N ASN A 298 -1.08 36.87 -33.85
CA ASN A 298 -1.69 37.91 -33.02
C ASN A 298 -3.02 38.45 -33.57
N THR A 299 -3.80 37.62 -34.26
CA THR A 299 -5.14 38.01 -34.73
C THR A 299 -6.12 37.99 -33.57
N PHE A 300 -6.97 39.02 -33.49
CA PHE A 300 -7.99 39.17 -32.46
C PHE A 300 -9.40 38.98 -33.06
N VAL A 301 -10.10 37.93 -32.63
CA VAL A 301 -11.42 37.52 -33.14
C VAL A 301 -12.47 37.66 -32.05
N GLN A 302 -13.44 38.56 -32.20
CA GLN A 302 -14.38 38.89 -31.12
C GLN A 302 -15.84 39.11 -31.55
N ASN A 303 -16.80 38.61 -30.77
CA ASN A 303 -18.24 38.91 -30.92
C ASN A 303 -18.81 38.57 -32.31
N ASN A 304 -18.23 37.59 -33.02
CA ASN A 304 -18.73 37.13 -34.30
C ASN A 304 -19.82 36.06 -34.13
N ASN A 305 -20.79 36.06 -35.05
CA ASN A 305 -21.78 35.00 -35.22
C ASN A 305 -21.28 34.01 -36.27
N ILE A 306 -21.08 32.75 -35.91
CA ILE A 306 -20.44 31.76 -36.78
C ILE A 306 -21.26 30.47 -36.81
N GLY A 307 -21.78 30.14 -37.99
CA GLY A 307 -22.76 29.08 -38.14
C GLY A 307 -24.18 29.45 -37.63
N LEU A 308 -24.35 30.72 -37.27
CA LEU A 308 -25.59 31.33 -36.80
C LEU A 308 -26.02 32.44 -37.76
N ASP A 309 -27.31 32.77 -37.78
CA ASP A 309 -27.82 33.92 -38.52
C ASP A 309 -27.23 35.24 -37.99
N LYS A 310 -27.50 36.34 -38.70
CA LYS A 310 -26.99 37.67 -38.34
C LYS A 310 -27.42 38.18 -36.96
N ASN A 311 -28.53 37.65 -36.42
CA ASN A 311 -29.00 37.99 -35.08
C ASN A 311 -28.31 37.12 -34.02
N GLY A 312 -27.60 36.06 -34.43
CA GLY A 312 -27.00 35.06 -33.57
C GLY A 312 -28.02 34.10 -32.97
N VAL A 313 -29.23 34.01 -33.53
CA VAL A 313 -30.34 33.22 -32.94
C VAL A 313 -30.65 32.00 -33.79
N GLY A 314 -30.82 32.19 -35.10
CA GLY A 314 -31.13 31.11 -36.04
C GLY A 314 -29.92 30.27 -36.42
N ARG A 315 -30.17 29.01 -36.77
CA ARG A 315 -29.14 28.07 -37.26
C ARG A 315 -28.81 28.36 -38.74
N LEU A 316 -27.55 28.64 -39.05
CA LEU A 316 -27.03 28.87 -40.40
C LEU A 316 -25.61 28.30 -40.57
N PRO A 317 -25.45 26.97 -40.52
CA PRO A 317 -24.18 26.32 -40.27
C PRO A 317 -23.22 26.40 -41.46
N ASN A 318 -21.92 26.46 -41.18
CA ASN A 318 -20.88 26.16 -42.17
C ASN A 318 -20.73 24.63 -42.32
N GLN A 319 -20.19 24.18 -43.47
CA GLN A 319 -20.03 22.75 -43.78
C GLN A 319 -18.79 22.11 -43.13
N TYR A 320 -17.75 22.89 -42.83
CA TYR A 320 -16.60 22.48 -42.02
C TYR A 320 -16.63 23.20 -40.67
N ASP A 321 -15.53 23.81 -40.21
CA ASP A 321 -15.42 24.33 -38.85
C ASP A 321 -16.03 25.72 -38.73
N GLY A 322 -16.38 26.13 -37.51
CA GLY A 322 -16.73 27.52 -37.27
C GLY A 322 -15.50 28.41 -37.50
N ILE A 323 -14.46 28.15 -36.70
CA ILE A 323 -13.16 28.83 -36.79
C ILE A 323 -12.06 27.77 -36.90
N SER A 324 -11.16 27.91 -37.87
CA SER A 324 -9.91 27.14 -37.94
C SER A 324 -8.70 28.07 -37.87
N THR A 325 -7.67 27.71 -37.09
CA THR A 325 -6.40 28.45 -37.03
C THR A 325 -5.19 27.53 -37.22
N PHE A 326 -4.30 27.92 -38.12
CA PHE A 326 -2.94 27.42 -38.34
C PHE A 326 -1.87 28.36 -37.75
N ALA A 327 -2.30 29.36 -36.98
CA ALA A 327 -1.52 30.53 -36.62
C ALA A 327 -1.16 30.59 -35.13
N ASP A 328 -0.23 31.49 -34.79
CA ASP A 328 0.37 31.63 -33.46
C ASP A 328 -0.17 32.85 -32.69
N GLU A 329 -0.26 32.74 -31.37
CA GLU A 329 -0.60 33.85 -30.45
C GLU A 329 -1.98 34.52 -30.71
N ASP A 330 -2.87 33.85 -31.42
CA ASP A 330 -4.20 34.38 -31.74
C ASP A 330 -5.14 34.35 -30.53
N SER A 331 -6.07 35.30 -30.49
CA SER A 331 -7.05 35.46 -29.42
C SER A 331 -8.48 35.40 -29.96
N ILE A 332 -9.19 34.32 -29.63
CA ILE A 332 -10.58 34.07 -30.03
C ILE A 332 -11.48 34.25 -28.81
N VAL A 333 -12.18 35.39 -28.73
CA VAL A 333 -12.85 35.83 -27.50
C VAL A 333 -14.31 36.22 -27.70
N GLY A 334 -15.24 35.65 -26.93
CA GLY A 334 -16.63 36.15 -26.91
C GLY A 334 -17.43 35.92 -28.19
N ASN A 335 -17.11 34.89 -28.98
CA ASN A 335 -17.83 34.56 -30.21
C ASN A 335 -18.99 33.59 -29.96
N PHE A 336 -20.01 33.63 -30.82
CA PHE A 336 -21.17 32.74 -30.78
C PHE A 336 -21.10 31.75 -31.94
N ILE A 337 -20.95 30.46 -31.61
CA ILE A 337 -20.56 29.44 -32.59
C ILE A 337 -21.50 28.24 -32.48
N GLY A 338 -22.26 27.95 -33.55
CA GLY A 338 -23.25 26.86 -33.53
C GLY A 338 -23.45 26.17 -34.87
N GLY A 339 -23.76 24.87 -34.82
CA GLY A 339 -24.23 24.08 -35.95
C GLY A 339 -23.20 23.61 -36.99
N ASN A 340 -21.94 24.04 -36.86
CA ASN A 340 -20.82 23.72 -37.76
C ASN A 340 -20.36 22.25 -37.60
N GLY A 341 -19.25 21.86 -38.24
CA GLY A 341 -18.50 20.62 -38.03
C GLY A 341 -17.91 20.58 -36.62
N TYR A 342 -16.73 21.17 -36.40
CA TYR A 342 -16.29 21.62 -35.08
C TYR A 342 -16.64 23.10 -34.86
N GLY A 343 -16.76 23.51 -33.61
CA GLY A 343 -16.86 24.94 -33.27
C GLY A 343 -15.55 25.67 -33.58
N ILE A 344 -14.46 25.24 -32.95
CA ILE A 344 -13.11 25.80 -33.14
C ILE A 344 -12.08 24.67 -33.29
N THR A 345 -11.20 24.78 -34.28
CA THR A 345 -10.05 23.88 -34.47
C THR A 345 -8.74 24.67 -34.44
N VAL A 346 -7.84 24.28 -33.53
CA VAL A 346 -6.45 24.78 -33.47
C VAL A 346 -5.53 23.71 -34.04
N LEU A 347 -4.90 23.98 -35.17
CA LEU A 347 -4.13 22.99 -35.93
C LEU A 347 -2.71 22.80 -35.37
N GLY A 348 -2.04 21.73 -35.82
CA GLY A 348 -0.85 21.20 -35.15
C GLY A 348 0.39 22.11 -35.14
N GLN A 349 0.44 23.09 -36.05
CA GLN A 349 1.55 24.05 -36.13
C GLN A 349 1.35 25.26 -35.21
N SER A 350 0.11 25.51 -34.75
CA SER A 350 -0.24 26.64 -33.91
C SER A 350 0.30 26.51 -32.49
N SER A 351 0.67 27.65 -31.92
CA SER A 351 1.16 27.78 -30.56
C SER A 351 0.68 29.05 -29.86
N GLY A 352 0.44 28.95 -28.55
CA GLY A 352 0.15 30.13 -27.72
C GLY A 352 -1.21 30.80 -27.93
N CYS A 353 -2.15 30.15 -28.63
CA CYS A 353 -3.49 30.70 -28.84
C CYS A 353 -4.29 30.80 -27.53
N TYR A 354 -5.11 31.85 -27.41
CA TYR A 354 -6.05 32.07 -26.31
C TYR A 354 -7.49 31.98 -26.80
N ILE A 355 -8.29 31.08 -26.22
CA ILE A 355 -9.70 30.84 -26.55
C ILE A 355 -10.54 31.14 -25.30
N GLY A 356 -11.18 32.31 -25.28
CA GLY A 356 -11.81 32.86 -24.08
C GLY A 356 -13.29 33.18 -24.23
N TYR A 357 -14.13 32.85 -23.26
CA TYR A 357 -15.49 33.42 -23.14
C TYR A 357 -16.41 33.22 -24.37
N ASN A 358 -16.15 32.21 -25.21
CA ASN A 358 -16.99 31.91 -26.37
C ASN A 358 -18.20 31.06 -25.94
N SER A 359 -19.33 31.23 -26.64
CA SER A 359 -20.51 30.39 -26.49
C SER A 359 -20.59 29.42 -27.67
N ILE A 360 -20.29 28.14 -27.41
CA ILE A 360 -20.07 27.10 -28.43
C ILE A 360 -21.13 26.00 -28.27
N GLY A 361 -21.99 25.88 -29.28
CA GLY A 361 -23.10 24.93 -29.35
C GLY A 361 -24.43 25.47 -28.80
N THR A 362 -24.50 26.77 -28.54
CA THR A 362 -25.73 27.50 -28.20
C THR A 362 -25.83 28.77 -29.06
N ASN A 363 -26.97 29.44 -29.01
CA ASN A 363 -27.21 30.71 -29.67
C ASN A 363 -26.81 31.92 -28.77
N ARG A 364 -26.86 33.12 -29.33
CA ARG A 364 -26.44 34.37 -28.68
C ARG A 364 -27.21 34.71 -27.41
N THR A 365 -28.50 34.37 -27.36
CA THR A 365 -29.36 34.59 -26.19
C THR A 365 -29.29 33.45 -25.17
N GLU A 366 -28.56 32.38 -25.49
CA GLU A 366 -28.41 31.19 -24.66
C GLU A 366 -29.75 30.52 -24.29
N ASP A 367 -30.72 30.59 -25.20
CA ASP A 367 -32.06 30.00 -25.05
C ASP A 367 -32.32 28.84 -26.03
N SER A 368 -31.39 28.59 -26.97
CA SER A 368 -31.50 27.55 -27.98
C SER A 368 -30.19 26.79 -28.17
N LEU A 369 -30.25 25.46 -28.07
CA LEU A 369 -29.11 24.57 -28.25
C LEU A 369 -28.88 24.27 -29.75
N ILE A 370 -27.77 24.76 -30.29
CA ILE A 370 -27.38 24.63 -31.70
C ILE A 370 -26.02 23.94 -31.78
N GLY A 371 -25.96 22.72 -31.26
CA GLY A 371 -24.74 21.92 -31.21
C GLY A 371 -24.04 21.72 -32.56
N ASN A 372 -22.71 21.69 -32.51
CA ASN A 372 -21.88 21.34 -33.67
C ASN A 372 -21.93 19.82 -33.94
N ARG A 373 -21.72 19.41 -35.21
CA ARG A 373 -21.93 18.05 -35.71
C ARG A 373 -20.83 17.06 -35.29
N PHE A 374 -19.65 17.56 -34.92
CA PHE A 374 -18.55 16.74 -34.40
C PHE A 374 -18.24 17.10 -32.95
N GLY A 375 -17.60 18.23 -32.66
CA GLY A 375 -17.25 18.61 -31.28
C GLY A 375 -17.24 20.11 -31.07
N GLY A 376 -17.07 20.54 -29.83
CA GLY A 376 -16.93 21.96 -29.51
C GLY A 376 -15.57 22.50 -29.97
N LEU A 377 -14.50 22.00 -29.35
CA LEU A 377 -13.13 22.40 -29.65
C LEU A 377 -12.24 21.20 -29.97
N GLN A 378 -11.37 21.34 -30.98
CA GLN A 378 -10.30 20.40 -31.28
C GLN A 378 -8.94 21.11 -31.21
N ILE A 379 -8.07 20.66 -30.30
CA ILE A 379 -6.74 21.24 -30.06
C ILE A 379 -5.66 20.25 -30.50
N LEU A 380 -4.98 20.60 -31.59
CA LEU A 380 -3.80 19.92 -32.15
C LEU A 380 -2.53 20.74 -31.91
N GLY A 381 -2.65 22.05 -31.74
CA GLY A 381 -1.54 22.95 -31.42
C GLY A 381 -1.00 22.78 -29.99
N SER A 382 -0.01 23.61 -29.63
CA SER A 382 0.69 23.57 -28.34
C SER A 382 0.49 24.85 -27.53
N GLY A 383 0.57 24.77 -26.19
CA GLY A 383 0.50 25.97 -25.34
C GLY A 383 -0.80 26.77 -25.43
N VAL A 384 -1.90 26.13 -25.81
CA VAL A 384 -3.21 26.78 -25.95
C VAL A 384 -3.83 27.01 -24.57
N THR A 385 -4.45 28.17 -24.37
CA THR A 385 -5.27 28.45 -23.18
C THR A 385 -6.75 28.50 -23.54
N VAL A 386 -7.58 27.74 -22.84
CA VAL A 386 -9.04 27.68 -22.99
C VAL A 386 -9.68 28.14 -21.69
N ASP A 387 -10.35 29.29 -21.71
CA ASP A 387 -10.73 30.03 -20.50
C ASP A 387 -12.16 30.57 -20.54
N GLY A 388 -13.00 30.24 -19.56
CA GLY A 388 -14.31 30.90 -19.42
C GLY A 388 -15.36 30.60 -20.50
N ASN A 389 -15.18 29.58 -21.34
CA ASN A 389 -16.10 29.27 -22.44
C ASN A 389 -17.33 28.46 -21.97
N ILE A 390 -18.44 28.60 -22.69
CA ILE A 390 -19.62 27.73 -22.60
C ILE A 390 -19.56 26.74 -23.76
N ILE A 391 -19.51 25.44 -23.47
CA ILE A 391 -19.30 24.40 -24.48
C ILE A 391 -20.33 23.28 -24.28
N CYS A 392 -21.39 23.31 -25.07
CA CYS A 392 -22.61 22.52 -24.82
C CYS A 392 -23.21 21.95 -26.11
N ALA A 393 -24.12 20.98 -25.97
CA ALA A 393 -24.94 20.39 -27.03
C ALA A 393 -24.21 19.78 -28.25
N ASN A 394 -22.89 19.74 -28.27
CA ASN A 394 -22.11 19.20 -29.39
C ASN A 394 -22.32 17.69 -29.52
N LYS A 395 -22.28 17.17 -30.76
CA LYS A 395 -22.56 15.74 -31.04
C LYS A 395 -21.43 14.77 -30.67
N GLY A 396 -20.30 15.27 -30.21
CA GLY A 396 -19.14 14.51 -29.78
C GLY A 396 -18.56 15.12 -28.51
N ALA A 397 -17.24 15.22 -28.41
CA ALA A 397 -16.61 15.79 -27.23
C ALA A 397 -16.80 17.31 -27.15
N GLY A 398 -16.93 17.84 -25.93
CA GLY A 398 -16.85 19.28 -25.70
C GLY A 398 -15.49 19.82 -26.12
N ILE A 399 -14.41 19.28 -25.54
CA ILE A 399 -13.02 19.61 -25.88
C ILE A 399 -12.25 18.32 -26.20
N THR A 400 -11.44 18.34 -27.26
CA THR A 400 -10.53 17.24 -27.62
C THR A 400 -9.08 17.73 -27.66
N LEU A 401 -8.19 17.15 -26.85
CA LEU A 401 -6.77 17.48 -26.76
C LEU A 401 -5.92 16.38 -27.42
N ARG A 402 -5.54 16.55 -28.69
CA ARG A 402 -4.79 15.55 -29.49
C ARG A 402 -3.37 15.99 -29.87
N GLY A 403 -3.02 17.24 -29.59
CA GLY A 403 -1.78 17.88 -30.02
C GLY A 403 -0.51 17.56 -29.24
N ALA A 404 0.46 18.46 -29.34
CA ALA A 404 1.78 18.35 -28.69
C ALA A 404 1.74 18.49 -27.15
N GLY A 405 0.59 18.85 -26.57
CA GLY A 405 0.40 19.02 -25.12
C GLY A 405 0.57 20.45 -24.63
N GLY A 406 0.62 20.64 -23.31
CA GLY A 406 0.79 21.97 -22.70
C GLY A 406 -0.45 22.85 -22.73
N THR A 407 -1.64 22.29 -23.01
CA THR A 407 -2.89 23.06 -23.02
C THR A 407 -3.35 23.34 -21.58
N ASN A 408 -3.79 24.57 -21.31
CA ASN A 408 -4.40 24.96 -20.04
C ASN A 408 -5.90 25.21 -20.24
N VAL A 409 -6.75 24.41 -19.58
CA VAL A 409 -8.21 24.51 -19.67
C VAL A 409 -8.74 24.92 -18.30
N ARG A 410 -9.32 26.11 -18.15
CA ARG A 410 -9.77 26.63 -16.85
C ARG A 410 -11.06 27.45 -16.95
N TYR A 411 -11.81 27.51 -15.85
CA TYR A 411 -13.02 28.33 -15.74
C TYR A 411 -14.12 28.07 -16.80
N ASN A 412 -14.12 26.93 -17.48
CA ASN A 412 -15.11 26.62 -18.53
C ASN A 412 -16.35 25.90 -17.99
N TYR A 413 -17.49 26.12 -18.66
CA TYR A 413 -18.76 25.44 -18.45
C TYR A 413 -19.01 24.43 -19.58
N ILE A 414 -18.80 23.14 -19.30
CA ILE A 414 -18.73 22.08 -20.32
C ILE A 414 -19.86 21.08 -20.09
N GLY A 415 -20.85 21.11 -20.99
CA GLY A 415 -22.05 20.27 -20.94
C GLY A 415 -23.19 20.83 -20.06
N THR A 416 -23.05 22.07 -19.61
CA THR A 416 -24.05 22.75 -18.76
C THR A 416 -24.54 24.05 -19.38
N SER A 417 -25.62 24.60 -18.81
CA SER A 417 -25.97 26.01 -18.97
C SER A 417 -24.87 26.95 -18.43
N PRO A 418 -24.87 28.23 -18.82
CA PRO A 418 -23.95 29.27 -18.34
C PRO A 418 -23.92 29.43 -16.82
N ASP A 419 -25.07 29.25 -16.15
CA ASP A 419 -25.18 29.26 -14.69
C ASP A 419 -24.70 27.93 -14.04
N ALA A 420 -24.39 26.91 -14.86
CA ALA A 420 -24.07 25.55 -14.46
C ALA A 420 -25.07 24.90 -13.50
N MET A 421 -26.36 25.24 -13.66
CA MET A 421 -27.46 24.66 -12.88
C MET A 421 -28.30 23.66 -13.68
N THR A 422 -28.20 23.64 -15.00
CA THR A 422 -28.94 22.72 -15.88
C THR A 422 -28.03 21.99 -16.86
N ALA A 423 -28.42 20.78 -17.26
CA ALA A 423 -27.67 19.96 -18.22
C ALA A 423 -27.95 20.42 -19.65
N TRP A 424 -26.93 20.88 -20.36
CA TRP A 424 -26.94 21.14 -21.81
C TRP A 424 -25.89 20.24 -22.49
N GLY A 425 -25.86 18.98 -22.09
CA GLY A 425 -24.79 18.03 -22.35
C GLY A 425 -24.31 17.97 -23.79
N ASN A 426 -23.00 17.84 -23.97
CA ASN A 426 -22.46 17.26 -25.20
C ASN A 426 -22.86 15.78 -25.24
N THR A 427 -23.14 15.20 -26.40
CA THR A 427 -23.56 13.79 -26.47
C THR A 427 -22.39 12.82 -26.25
N GLY A 428 -21.14 13.28 -26.45
CA GLY A 428 -19.92 12.55 -26.09
C GLY A 428 -19.37 12.92 -24.71
N VAL A 429 -18.05 12.81 -24.54
CA VAL A 429 -17.35 13.19 -23.30
C VAL A 429 -17.25 14.72 -23.14
N GLY A 430 -17.09 15.21 -21.91
CA GLY A 430 -16.80 16.64 -21.69
C GLY A 430 -15.45 17.05 -22.26
N ILE A 431 -14.38 16.42 -21.77
CA ILE A 431 -13.00 16.61 -22.27
C ILE A 431 -12.37 15.26 -22.60
N SER A 432 -11.85 15.10 -23.82
CA SER A 432 -11.05 13.95 -24.25
C SER A 432 -9.57 14.32 -24.33
N ILE A 433 -8.72 13.62 -23.57
CA ILE A 433 -7.28 13.90 -23.44
C ILE A 433 -6.48 12.74 -24.06
N LEU A 434 -5.79 13.02 -25.17
CA LEU A 434 -4.95 12.07 -25.90
C LEU A 434 -3.47 12.53 -25.94
N SER A 435 -3.18 13.68 -25.35
CA SER A 435 -1.87 14.34 -25.28
C SER A 435 -1.37 14.44 -23.84
N SER A 436 -0.08 14.72 -23.66
CA SER A 436 0.59 14.79 -22.35
C SER A 436 0.76 16.23 -21.86
N ASN A 437 1.06 16.41 -20.57
CA ASN A 437 1.45 17.68 -19.96
C ASN A 437 0.40 18.80 -20.05
N ASN A 438 -0.89 18.47 -20.05
CA ASN A 438 -1.97 19.45 -19.99
C ASN A 438 -2.37 19.77 -18.55
N VAL A 439 -2.93 20.96 -18.34
CA VAL A 439 -3.50 21.38 -17.05
C VAL A 439 -5.00 21.59 -17.25
N ILE A 440 -5.81 20.85 -16.49
CA ILE A 440 -7.26 20.98 -16.48
C ILE A 440 -7.67 21.51 -15.11
N GLY A 441 -8.17 22.74 -15.10
CA GLY A 441 -8.42 23.58 -13.95
C GLY A 441 -7.19 24.39 -13.57
N GLY A 442 -7.06 24.74 -12.30
CA GLY A 442 -5.94 25.56 -11.82
C GLY A 442 -5.82 25.49 -10.30
N PRO A 443 -4.80 26.16 -9.72
CA PRO A 443 -4.56 26.09 -8.28
C PRO A 443 -5.64 26.80 -7.46
N SER A 444 -6.40 27.74 -8.05
CA SER A 444 -7.49 28.45 -7.39
C SER A 444 -8.85 27.81 -7.68
N PRO A 445 -9.82 27.86 -6.74
CA PRO A 445 -11.23 27.61 -7.04
C PRO A 445 -11.79 28.44 -8.20
N ASP A 446 -11.21 29.61 -8.50
CA ASP A 446 -11.62 30.47 -9.62
C ASP A 446 -11.22 29.87 -10.99
N ASP A 447 -10.25 28.96 -11.03
CA ASP A 447 -9.84 28.28 -12.27
C ASP A 447 -10.70 27.03 -12.57
N ARG A 448 -11.67 26.72 -11.71
CA ARG A 448 -12.50 25.52 -11.78
C ARG A 448 -13.28 25.43 -13.07
N ASN A 449 -13.12 24.33 -13.81
CA ASN A 449 -14.09 23.95 -14.82
C ASN A 449 -15.28 23.23 -14.17
N ILE A 450 -16.48 23.50 -14.67
CA ILE A 450 -17.67 22.69 -14.40
C ILE A 450 -17.90 21.78 -15.60
N ILE A 451 -17.67 20.49 -15.43
CA ILE A 451 -17.67 19.50 -16.50
C ILE A 451 -18.75 18.46 -16.17
N SER A 452 -19.97 18.75 -16.61
CA SER A 452 -21.18 18.08 -16.11
C SER A 452 -22.24 17.96 -17.20
N GLY A 453 -23.17 17.03 -17.04
CA GLY A 453 -24.29 16.84 -17.97
C GLY A 453 -23.95 16.16 -19.29
N ASN A 454 -22.70 15.75 -19.51
CA ASN A 454 -22.26 15.14 -20.78
C ASN A 454 -22.74 13.68 -20.90
N GLY A 455 -23.02 13.23 -22.13
CA GLY A 455 -23.50 11.87 -22.40
C GLY A 455 -22.44 10.78 -22.16
N GLY A 456 -21.15 11.14 -22.25
CA GLY A 456 -20.00 10.32 -21.89
C GLY A 456 -19.42 10.68 -20.52
N SER A 457 -18.13 10.38 -20.31
CA SER A 457 -17.43 10.81 -19.10
C SER A 457 -17.25 12.33 -19.04
N GLY A 458 -17.15 12.89 -17.83
CA GLY A 458 -16.76 14.29 -17.68
C GLY A 458 -15.39 14.54 -18.30
N ILE A 459 -14.39 13.79 -17.85
CA ILE A 459 -13.06 13.73 -18.48
C ILE A 459 -12.74 12.29 -18.86
N GLU A 460 -12.19 12.08 -20.04
CA GLU A 460 -11.63 10.81 -20.49
C GLU A 460 -10.18 11.01 -20.95
N MET A 461 -9.25 10.24 -20.36
CA MET A 461 -7.90 10.09 -20.88
C MET A 461 -7.81 8.80 -21.70
N TYR A 462 -7.30 8.89 -22.93
CA TYR A 462 -7.26 7.77 -23.86
C TYR A 462 -5.86 7.59 -24.47
N GLY A 463 -5.18 6.50 -24.10
CA GLY A 463 -3.84 6.14 -24.56
C GLY A 463 -3.81 4.77 -25.23
N GLY A 464 -2.86 4.53 -26.12
CA GLY A 464 -2.78 3.31 -26.93
C GLY A 464 -3.22 3.45 -28.38
N ILE A 465 -3.49 4.67 -28.83
CA ILE A 465 -3.68 4.96 -30.24
C ILE A 465 -2.33 5.08 -30.93
N THR A 466 -2.21 4.42 -32.07
CA THR A 466 -1.10 4.60 -32.98
C THR A 466 -1.37 5.83 -33.83
N PHE A 467 -0.66 6.93 -33.60
CA PHE A 467 -0.62 8.01 -34.57
C PHE A 467 0.35 7.62 -35.69
N SER A 468 -0.15 7.55 -36.92
CA SER A 468 0.68 7.29 -38.10
C SER A 468 1.56 8.50 -38.40
N PHE A 469 2.77 8.51 -37.85
CA PHE A 469 3.88 9.32 -38.34
C PHE A 469 4.87 8.40 -39.08
N PRO A 470 5.71 8.90 -39.99
CA PRO A 470 6.69 8.07 -40.69
C PRO A 470 7.71 7.49 -39.68
N GLY A 471 7.58 6.22 -39.31
CA GLY A 471 8.46 5.53 -38.35
C GLY A 471 7.80 4.31 -37.67
N PRO A 472 8.54 3.55 -36.84
CA PRO A 472 7.98 2.45 -36.06
C PRO A 472 6.98 2.98 -35.01
N SER A 473 5.75 2.50 -35.13
CA SER A 473 4.60 2.86 -34.31
C SER A 473 4.61 2.22 -32.94
N TYR A 474 4.72 3.02 -31.87
CA TYR A 474 4.45 2.60 -30.49
C TYR A 474 3.12 3.21 -30.01
N PRO A 475 2.36 2.53 -29.12
CA PRO A 475 1.17 3.11 -28.50
C PRO A 475 1.52 4.41 -27.77
N ASN A 476 0.72 5.47 -27.97
CA ASN A 476 0.92 6.73 -27.24
C ASN A 476 0.61 6.54 -25.75
N TYR A 477 1.52 7.02 -24.89
CA TYR A 477 1.25 7.14 -23.47
C TYR A 477 0.77 8.55 -23.15
N VAL A 478 -0.29 8.65 -22.36
CA VAL A 478 -0.83 9.92 -21.86
C VAL A 478 -0.27 10.14 -20.46
N ARG A 479 0.62 11.13 -20.31
CA ARG A 479 1.38 11.37 -19.07
C ARG A 479 1.45 12.82 -18.65
N GLY A 480 1.80 13.05 -17.38
CA GLY A 480 2.14 14.37 -16.86
C GLY A 480 0.97 15.37 -16.86
N ASN A 481 -0.25 14.92 -17.12
CA ASN A 481 -1.41 15.79 -17.05
C ASN A 481 -1.77 16.06 -15.59
N LEU A 482 -2.15 17.30 -15.30
CA LEU A 482 -2.62 17.76 -14.00
C LEU A 482 -4.09 18.13 -14.07
N ILE A 483 -4.95 17.35 -13.43
CA ILE A 483 -6.38 17.63 -13.29
C ILE A 483 -6.63 18.11 -11.88
N GLN A 484 -7.02 19.38 -11.71
CA GLN A 484 -7.23 19.94 -10.38
C GLN A 484 -8.39 20.92 -10.27
N ASN A 485 -9.03 20.94 -9.10
CA ASN A 485 -10.10 21.88 -8.73
C ASN A 485 -11.34 21.88 -9.64
N ASN A 486 -11.58 20.82 -10.43
CA ASN A 486 -12.73 20.71 -11.32
C ASN A 486 -13.94 20.06 -10.63
N TYR A 487 -15.14 20.35 -11.14
CA TYR A 487 -16.36 19.63 -10.77
C TYR A 487 -16.78 18.71 -11.91
N LEU A 488 -16.88 17.41 -11.63
CA LEU A 488 -17.23 16.36 -12.58
C LEU A 488 -18.54 15.69 -12.15
N GLY A 489 -19.66 16.12 -12.73
CA GLY A 489 -21.01 15.57 -12.47
C GLY A 489 -21.87 16.36 -11.46
N ALA A 490 -21.31 17.44 -10.91
CA ALA A 490 -22.00 18.35 -9.99
C ALA A 490 -22.34 19.70 -10.66
N ASN A 491 -23.31 20.40 -10.10
CA ASN A 491 -23.63 21.79 -10.46
C ASN A 491 -22.59 22.79 -9.92
N TYR A 492 -22.71 24.07 -10.29
CA TYR A 492 -21.78 25.12 -9.87
C TYR A 492 -21.60 25.24 -8.33
N THR A 493 -22.65 24.97 -7.56
CA THR A 493 -22.60 25.03 -6.09
C THR A 493 -21.94 23.80 -5.45
N GLY A 494 -21.72 22.71 -6.21
CA GLY A 494 -21.15 21.46 -5.70
C GLY A 494 -22.10 20.69 -4.78
N THR A 495 -23.42 20.95 -4.88
CA THR A 495 -24.46 20.36 -4.01
C THR A 495 -25.59 19.69 -4.77
N GLY A 496 -25.74 19.94 -6.08
CA GLY A 496 -26.73 19.33 -6.95
C GLY A 496 -26.09 18.46 -8.04
N LYS A 497 -26.80 17.44 -8.53
CA LYS A 497 -26.32 16.54 -9.59
C LYS A 497 -26.63 17.12 -10.97
N ILE A 498 -25.63 17.11 -11.85
CA ILE A 498 -25.79 17.31 -13.30
C ILE A 498 -24.96 16.19 -13.95
N PRO A 499 -25.52 14.97 -14.03
CA PRO A 499 -24.71 13.76 -14.20
C PRO A 499 -23.97 13.70 -15.54
N ASN A 500 -22.68 13.34 -15.50
CA ASN A 500 -22.05 12.65 -16.63
C ASN A 500 -22.29 11.13 -16.53
N SER A 501 -21.87 10.35 -17.52
CA SER A 501 -21.89 8.88 -17.38
C SER A 501 -20.93 8.39 -16.29
N THR A 502 -19.68 8.87 -16.30
CA THR A 502 -18.63 8.63 -15.29
C THR A 502 -17.89 9.96 -15.08
N GLY A 503 -17.40 10.24 -13.87
CA GLY A 503 -16.70 11.49 -13.62
C GLY A 503 -15.40 11.60 -14.42
N LEU A 504 -14.48 10.66 -14.18
CA LEU A 504 -13.17 10.59 -14.79
C LEU A 504 -12.85 9.15 -15.25
N THR A 505 -12.52 8.98 -16.53
CA THR A 505 -12.12 7.69 -17.11
C THR A 505 -10.66 7.73 -17.55
N LEU A 506 -9.88 6.71 -17.17
CA LEU A 506 -8.50 6.48 -17.62
C LEU A 506 -8.48 5.20 -18.43
N TRP A 507 -8.31 5.28 -19.74
CA TRP A 507 -8.40 4.12 -20.63
C TRP A 507 -7.10 3.91 -21.42
N GLY A 508 -6.50 2.72 -21.25
CA GLY A 508 -5.36 2.27 -22.03
C GLY A 508 -4.03 2.60 -21.36
N TYR A 509 -3.14 3.28 -22.08
CA TYR A 509 -1.76 3.58 -21.66
C TYR A 509 -1.68 4.93 -20.94
N ILE A 510 -2.30 5.02 -19.77
CA ILE A 510 -2.39 6.25 -18.96
C ILE A 510 -1.41 6.16 -17.79
N ASP A 511 -0.34 6.94 -17.84
CA ASP A 511 0.78 6.79 -16.90
C ASP A 511 1.21 8.12 -16.25
N SER A 512 1.49 8.14 -14.96
CA SER A 512 2.13 9.29 -14.29
C SER A 512 1.35 10.61 -14.44
N ASN A 513 0.03 10.59 -14.25
CA ASN A 513 -0.82 11.77 -14.20
C ASN A 513 -1.25 12.09 -12.76
N PHE A 514 -1.58 13.36 -12.51
CA PHE A 514 -1.93 13.87 -11.19
C PHE A 514 -3.37 14.38 -11.17
N VAL A 515 -4.18 13.86 -10.25
CA VAL A 515 -5.60 14.22 -10.09
C VAL A 515 -5.82 14.67 -8.66
N ARG A 516 -6.11 15.96 -8.44
CA ARG A 516 -6.22 16.49 -7.08
C ARG A 516 -7.26 17.56 -6.85
N SER A 517 -7.84 17.62 -5.66
CA SER A 517 -8.78 18.69 -5.29
C SER A 517 -10.02 18.78 -6.20
N ASN A 518 -10.38 17.70 -6.90
CA ASN A 518 -11.58 17.67 -7.74
C ASN A 518 -12.79 17.18 -6.94
N LEU A 519 -13.97 17.66 -7.32
CA LEU A 519 -15.25 17.10 -6.91
C LEU A 519 -15.72 16.14 -8.00
N ILE A 520 -15.66 14.84 -7.74
CA ILE A 520 -16.00 13.77 -8.69
C ILE A 520 -17.24 13.03 -8.18
N SER A 521 -18.39 13.64 -8.40
CA SER A 521 -19.64 13.30 -7.70
C SER A 521 -20.85 13.48 -8.61
N GLY A 522 -21.96 12.80 -8.29
CA GLY A 522 -23.23 12.96 -8.99
C GLY A 522 -23.30 12.30 -10.37
N ASN A 523 -22.34 11.44 -10.72
CA ASN A 523 -22.30 10.75 -12.01
C ASN A 523 -23.24 9.53 -12.05
N GLN A 524 -23.66 9.09 -13.24
CA GLN A 524 -24.58 7.97 -13.41
C GLN A 524 -23.96 6.61 -13.01
N HIS A 525 -22.66 6.44 -13.25
CA HIS A 525 -21.90 5.23 -12.91
C HIS A 525 -20.81 5.54 -11.87
N HIS A 526 -19.53 5.43 -12.25
CA HIS A 526 -18.41 5.57 -11.34
C HIS A 526 -18.00 7.03 -11.16
N GLY A 527 -17.37 7.35 -10.02
CA GLY A 527 -16.61 8.59 -9.89
C GLY A 527 -15.38 8.53 -10.79
N VAL A 528 -14.48 7.59 -10.49
CA VAL A 528 -13.26 7.32 -11.27
C VAL A 528 -13.29 5.89 -11.81
N TRP A 529 -13.00 5.72 -13.09
CA TRP A 529 -12.86 4.40 -13.72
C TRP A 529 -11.53 4.26 -14.46
N MET A 530 -10.69 3.34 -14.02
CA MET A 530 -9.43 3.02 -14.67
C MET A 530 -9.58 1.70 -15.42
N ARG A 531 -9.56 1.76 -16.76
CA ARG A 531 -9.56 0.61 -17.67
C ARG A 531 -8.19 0.49 -18.32
N SER A 532 -7.23 0.01 -17.55
CA SER A 532 -5.85 -0.09 -18.02
C SER A 532 -5.61 -1.40 -18.77
N VAL A 533 -4.55 -1.42 -19.59
CA VAL A 533 -4.07 -2.67 -20.19
C VAL A 533 -3.23 -3.39 -19.13
N GLY A 534 -3.58 -4.63 -18.80
CA GLY A 534 -2.86 -5.41 -17.78
C GLY A 534 -1.37 -5.54 -18.10
N GLY A 535 -0.53 -5.45 -17.07
CA GLY A 535 0.94 -5.56 -17.18
C GLY A 535 1.68 -4.28 -17.54
N VAL A 536 0.98 -3.14 -17.68
CA VAL A 536 1.61 -1.83 -17.91
C VAL A 536 1.50 -0.99 -16.62
N PRO A 537 2.61 -0.45 -16.07
CA PRO A 537 2.54 0.42 -14.89
C PRO A 537 1.82 1.72 -15.25
N THR A 538 0.86 2.13 -14.41
CA THR A 538 0.09 3.35 -14.64
C THR A 538 0.45 4.48 -13.67
N ARG A 539 0.92 4.23 -12.44
CA ARG A 539 1.56 5.27 -11.59
C ARG A 539 0.82 6.62 -11.50
N ASN A 540 -0.51 6.61 -11.57
CA ASN A 540 -1.29 7.84 -11.44
C ASN A 540 -1.52 8.14 -9.96
N GLU A 541 -1.53 9.42 -9.62
CA GLU A 541 -1.67 9.89 -8.24
C GLU A 541 -2.96 10.67 -8.06
N PHE A 542 -3.76 10.26 -7.07
CA PHE A 542 -5.03 10.87 -6.71
C PHE A 542 -4.96 11.39 -5.28
N THR A 543 -5.07 12.70 -5.06
CA THR A 543 -4.96 13.30 -3.71
C THR A 543 -6.02 14.37 -3.46
N ASN A 544 -6.58 14.44 -2.25
CA ASN A 544 -7.52 15.50 -1.86
C ASN A 544 -8.76 15.61 -2.77
N ASN A 545 -9.21 14.51 -3.40
CA ASN A 545 -10.43 14.52 -4.20
C ASN A 545 -11.66 14.18 -3.34
N PHE A 546 -12.81 14.76 -3.67
CA PHE A 546 -14.11 14.51 -3.05
C PHE A 546 -14.92 13.64 -4.00
N ILE A 547 -15.14 12.36 -3.65
CA ILE A 547 -15.71 11.36 -4.54
C ILE A 547 -16.99 10.78 -3.93
N GLY A 548 -18.13 11.17 -4.50
CA GLY A 548 -19.47 10.73 -4.07
C GLY A 548 -20.13 11.63 -3.00
N THR A 549 -19.46 12.71 -2.60
CA THR A 549 -19.96 13.69 -1.62
C THR A 549 -20.24 15.05 -2.26
N THR A 550 -20.91 15.94 -1.54
CA THR A 550 -20.91 17.38 -1.85
C THR A 550 -19.52 17.98 -1.63
N ILE A 551 -19.30 19.21 -2.10
CA ILE A 551 -18.04 19.95 -1.88
C ILE A 551 -17.72 20.18 -0.40
N SER A 552 -18.73 20.23 0.48
CA SER A 552 -18.52 20.33 1.93
C SER A 552 -18.04 19.02 2.56
N GLY A 553 -18.19 17.88 1.86
CA GLY A 553 -17.85 16.55 2.38
C GLY A 553 -18.78 16.06 3.51
N THR A 554 -19.91 16.72 3.74
CA THR A 554 -20.85 16.41 4.83
C THR A 554 -22.15 15.76 4.37
N ALA A 555 -22.43 15.77 3.06
CA ALA A 555 -23.61 15.16 2.47
C ALA A 555 -23.25 14.33 1.23
N ALA A 556 -24.07 13.34 0.91
CA ALA A 556 -23.86 12.49 -0.25
C ALA A 556 -24.30 13.22 -1.52
N LEU A 557 -23.46 13.15 -2.55
CA LEU A 557 -23.78 13.50 -3.92
C LEU A 557 -23.40 12.29 -4.78
N SER A 558 -24.12 11.19 -4.56
CA SER A 558 -23.67 9.85 -4.94
C SER A 558 -23.37 9.72 -6.42
N ASN A 559 -22.22 9.11 -6.73
CA ASN A 559 -22.03 8.41 -7.99
C ASN A 559 -22.91 7.14 -7.97
N GLY A 560 -23.51 6.79 -9.10
CA GLY A 560 -24.53 5.73 -9.19
C GLY A 560 -24.01 4.29 -9.01
N ASP A 561 -22.70 4.08 -9.02
CA ASP A 561 -22.04 2.81 -8.74
C ASP A 561 -20.87 3.01 -7.74
N ARG A 562 -19.63 2.59 -8.09
CA ARG A 562 -18.43 2.71 -7.25
C ARG A 562 -17.87 4.14 -7.23
N GLY A 563 -17.25 4.53 -6.12
CA GLY A 563 -16.46 5.76 -6.06
C GLY A 563 -15.26 5.70 -7.00
N VAL A 564 -14.40 4.71 -6.79
CA VAL A 564 -13.22 4.42 -7.62
C VAL A 564 -13.27 2.97 -8.07
N TYR A 565 -13.08 2.73 -9.37
CA TYR A 565 -12.99 1.39 -9.95
C TYR A 565 -11.68 1.23 -10.73
N ILE A 566 -10.77 0.41 -10.20
CA ILE A 566 -9.49 0.06 -10.81
C ILE A 566 -9.62 -1.30 -11.50
N GLN A 567 -9.76 -1.29 -12.82
CA GLN A 567 -9.80 -2.47 -13.66
C GLN A 567 -8.45 -2.65 -14.37
N ALA A 568 -7.66 -3.63 -13.91
CA ALA A 568 -6.30 -3.97 -14.35
C ALA A 568 -5.19 -2.91 -14.17
N GLY A 569 -5.51 -1.69 -13.71
CA GLY A 569 -4.52 -0.63 -13.40
C GLY A 569 -3.58 -1.03 -12.27
N SER A 570 -2.30 -0.69 -12.40
CA SER A 570 -1.26 -1.08 -11.43
C SER A 570 -0.36 0.09 -11.03
N ASP A 571 0.23 0.02 -9.83
CA ASP A 571 1.16 1.03 -9.28
C ASP A 571 0.53 2.41 -9.03
N ASN A 572 -0.80 2.53 -8.95
CA ASN A 572 -1.45 3.82 -8.67
C ASN A 572 -1.47 4.14 -7.18
N VAL A 573 -1.49 5.44 -6.87
CA VAL A 573 -1.53 5.93 -5.50
C VAL A 573 -2.81 6.75 -5.30
N PHE A 574 -3.60 6.36 -4.31
CA PHE A 574 -4.74 7.13 -3.81
C PHE A 574 -4.40 7.63 -2.40
N GLY A 575 -4.15 8.93 -2.29
CA GLY A 575 -3.80 9.67 -1.09
C GLY A 575 -2.31 10.01 -0.99
N GLY A 576 -1.94 10.90 -0.06
CA GLY A 576 -0.58 11.45 0.04
C GLY A 576 0.20 10.96 1.26
N THR A 577 1.20 11.74 1.66
CA THR A 577 2.03 11.46 2.84
C THR A 577 1.49 12.08 4.14
N ASP A 578 0.45 12.91 4.05
CA ASP A 578 -0.25 13.51 5.18
C ASP A 578 -1.75 13.67 4.88
N ILE A 579 -2.53 13.94 5.93
CA ILE A 579 -4.00 13.97 5.85
C ILE A 579 -4.55 15.09 4.96
N SER A 580 -3.78 16.15 4.67
CA SER A 580 -4.24 17.21 3.75
C SER A 580 -4.35 16.74 2.30
N TYR A 581 -3.73 15.61 1.98
CA TYR A 581 -3.83 14.92 0.70
C TYR A 581 -4.87 13.77 0.69
N ALA A 582 -5.61 13.57 1.78
CA ALA A 582 -6.61 12.51 1.89
C ALA A 582 -7.72 12.66 0.85
N ASN A 583 -8.04 11.61 0.10
CA ASN A 583 -9.28 11.60 -0.66
C ASN A 583 -10.44 11.28 0.29
N LEU A 584 -11.58 11.94 0.08
CA LEU A 584 -12.85 11.59 0.70
C LEU A 584 -13.66 10.73 -0.29
N ILE A 585 -13.81 9.45 0.00
CA ILE A 585 -14.47 8.46 -0.87
C ILE A 585 -15.69 7.90 -0.15
N SER A 586 -16.81 8.60 -0.26
CA SER A 586 -17.99 8.38 0.60
C SER A 586 -19.28 8.66 -0.16
N GLY A 587 -20.41 8.13 0.33
CA GLY A 587 -21.73 8.41 -0.24
C GLY A 587 -22.00 7.79 -1.61
N ASN A 588 -21.19 6.85 -2.10
CA ASN A 588 -21.37 6.20 -3.40
C ASN A 588 -22.42 5.06 -3.31
N SER A 589 -23.11 4.78 -4.42
CA SER A 589 -24.16 3.74 -4.49
C SER A 589 -23.63 2.30 -4.62
N GLY A 590 -22.32 2.08 -4.47
CA GLY A 590 -21.66 0.78 -4.44
C GLY A 590 -20.44 0.79 -3.52
N ASN A 591 -19.35 0.12 -3.91
CA ASN A 591 -18.10 0.14 -3.15
C ASN A 591 -17.45 1.54 -3.18
N GLY A 592 -16.76 1.93 -2.09
CA GLY A 592 -15.92 3.13 -2.10
C GLY A 592 -14.81 3.01 -3.14
N VAL A 593 -13.97 1.98 -2.98
CA VAL A 593 -12.94 1.59 -3.96
C VAL A 593 -13.07 0.11 -4.33
N TRP A 594 -13.02 -0.21 -5.62
CA TRP A 594 -12.92 -1.59 -6.11
C TRP A 594 -11.67 -1.77 -6.98
N ILE A 595 -10.82 -2.74 -6.62
CA ILE A 595 -9.66 -3.18 -7.40
C ILE A 595 -9.96 -4.57 -7.99
N GLN A 596 -10.00 -4.66 -9.33
CA GLN A 596 -10.21 -5.91 -10.07
C GLN A 596 -9.10 -6.12 -11.09
N GLY A 597 -8.29 -7.16 -10.90
CA GLY A 597 -7.12 -7.51 -11.72
C GLY A 597 -5.94 -6.53 -11.65
N GLY A 598 -6.02 -5.47 -10.83
CA GLY A 598 -4.95 -4.47 -10.65
C GLY A 598 -3.99 -4.86 -9.52
N SER A 599 -2.69 -4.66 -9.71
CA SER A 599 -1.67 -5.04 -8.73
C SER A 599 -0.84 -3.85 -8.26
N SER A 600 -0.21 -3.97 -7.09
CA SER A 600 0.71 -2.95 -6.55
C SER A 600 0.11 -1.55 -6.37
N ASN A 601 -1.22 -1.42 -6.33
CA ASN A 601 -1.87 -0.14 -6.03
C ASN A 601 -1.78 0.15 -4.54
N ARG A 602 -1.70 1.44 -4.18
CA ARG A 602 -1.57 1.90 -2.81
C ARG A 602 -2.67 2.87 -2.45
N LEU A 603 -3.51 2.49 -1.49
CA LEU A 603 -4.49 3.38 -0.87
C LEU A 603 -3.94 3.80 0.48
N ARG A 604 -3.63 5.08 0.64
CA ARG A 604 -3.05 5.61 1.88
C ARG A 604 -3.77 6.85 2.39
N LEU A 605 -3.99 6.95 3.70
CA LEU A 605 -4.53 8.15 4.35
C LEU A 605 -5.84 8.68 3.71
N ASN A 606 -6.73 7.80 3.26
CA ASN A 606 -8.05 8.19 2.73
C ASN A 606 -9.12 8.12 3.82
N LEU A 607 -10.18 8.90 3.64
CA LEU A 607 -11.41 8.85 4.43
C LEU A 607 -12.49 8.13 3.60
N ILE A 608 -12.94 6.96 4.04
CA ILE A 608 -13.82 6.08 3.26
C ILE A 608 -15.05 5.69 4.08
N GLY A 609 -16.23 6.14 3.62
CA GLY A 609 -17.52 5.83 4.25
C GLY A 609 -17.94 6.79 5.37
N THR A 610 -17.16 7.83 5.64
CA THR A 610 -17.43 8.86 6.64
C THR A 610 -17.56 10.25 6.01
N GLN A 611 -18.04 11.23 6.77
CA GLN A 611 -17.94 12.65 6.40
C GLN A 611 -16.48 13.13 6.46
N ILE A 612 -16.19 14.32 5.93
CA ILE A 612 -14.83 14.90 5.92
C ILE A 612 -14.18 15.03 7.32
N THR A 613 -14.98 15.13 8.38
CA THR A 613 -14.49 15.16 9.77
C THR A 613 -14.08 13.78 10.28
N GLY A 614 -14.50 12.71 9.60
CA GLY A 614 -14.33 11.33 10.01
C GLY A 614 -15.09 10.94 11.28
N THR A 615 -16.03 11.76 11.74
CA THR A 615 -16.77 11.52 13.00
C THR A 615 -18.16 10.93 12.81
N LEU A 616 -18.76 11.13 11.63
CA LEU A 616 -20.10 10.65 11.30
C LEU A 616 -20.07 9.80 10.03
N PRO A 617 -20.95 8.78 9.91
CA PRO A 617 -21.02 7.97 8.71
C PRO A 617 -21.56 8.78 7.53
N LEU A 618 -21.03 8.50 6.35
CA LEU A 618 -21.53 8.90 5.04
C LEU A 618 -21.37 7.70 4.10
N PRO A 619 -22.22 6.67 4.25
CA PRO A 619 -21.95 5.33 3.74
C PRO A 619 -21.75 5.30 2.23
N ASN A 620 -20.72 4.57 1.80
CA ASN A 620 -20.83 3.83 0.55
C ASN A 620 -21.80 2.67 0.79
N THR A 621 -22.72 2.35 -0.13
CA THR A 621 -23.78 1.36 0.14
C THR A 621 -23.28 -0.10 0.20
N ALA A 622 -22.06 -0.37 -0.28
CA ALA A 622 -21.39 -1.67 -0.17
C ALA A 622 -20.08 -1.53 0.64
N ASN A 623 -19.01 -2.22 0.24
CA ASN A 623 -17.75 -2.22 0.99
C ASN A 623 -17.02 -0.87 0.90
N GLY A 624 -16.21 -0.54 1.91
CA GLY A 624 -15.29 0.60 1.83
C GLY A 624 -14.25 0.38 0.74
N VAL A 625 -13.50 -0.71 0.86
CA VAL A 625 -12.52 -1.17 -0.14
C VAL A 625 -12.82 -2.63 -0.49
N TYR A 626 -12.83 -2.95 -1.77
CA TYR A 626 -13.04 -4.31 -2.27
C TYR A 626 -11.94 -4.69 -3.26
N ILE A 627 -11.30 -5.84 -3.06
CA ILE A 627 -10.20 -6.36 -3.90
C ILE A 627 -10.63 -7.72 -4.43
N SER A 628 -10.63 -7.92 -5.74
CA SER A 628 -11.04 -9.19 -6.34
C SER A 628 -10.20 -9.64 -7.53
N SER A 629 -10.40 -10.89 -7.96
CA SER A 629 -9.65 -11.54 -9.04
C SER A 629 -8.14 -11.60 -8.75
N SER A 630 -7.27 -11.67 -9.76
CA SER A 630 -5.80 -11.67 -9.60
C SER A 630 -5.21 -10.30 -9.21
N SER A 631 -5.84 -9.58 -8.27
CA SER A 631 -5.37 -8.30 -7.76
C SER A 631 -4.35 -8.52 -6.64
N ASN A 632 -3.07 -8.52 -6.99
CA ASN A 632 -2.01 -8.96 -6.11
C ASN A 632 -1.18 -7.79 -5.56
N ASN A 633 -0.58 -7.97 -4.39
CA ASN A 633 0.38 -7.04 -3.81
C ASN A 633 -0.14 -5.59 -3.64
N ASN A 634 -1.46 -5.38 -3.54
CA ASN A 634 -2.00 -4.07 -3.24
C ASN A 634 -1.81 -3.74 -1.76
N VAL A 635 -1.60 -2.47 -1.44
CA VAL A 635 -1.35 -2.00 -0.08
C VAL A 635 -2.42 -1.01 0.35
N ILE A 636 -3.15 -1.37 1.41
CA ILE A 636 -4.17 -0.53 2.05
C ILE A 636 -3.59 -0.08 3.38
N GLU A 637 -3.24 1.19 3.50
CA GLU A 637 -2.52 1.69 4.66
C GLU A 637 -3.07 2.98 5.27
N ALA A 638 -3.06 3.07 6.61
CA ALA A 638 -3.36 4.32 7.31
C ALA A 638 -4.69 5.01 6.91
N ASN A 639 -5.67 4.27 6.37
CA ASN A 639 -6.96 4.83 5.97
C ASN A 639 -7.94 4.80 7.16
N LEU A 640 -8.89 5.74 7.17
CA LEU A 640 -10.10 5.64 7.96
C LEU A 640 -11.19 4.98 7.12
N ILE A 641 -11.61 3.76 7.48
CA ILE A 641 -12.59 2.97 6.72
C ILE A 641 -13.74 2.55 7.63
N SER A 642 -14.78 3.38 7.64
CA SER A 642 -15.83 3.32 8.66
C SER A 642 -17.18 3.74 8.08
N GLY A 643 -18.28 3.28 8.67
CA GLY A 643 -19.62 3.70 8.29
C GLY A 643 -20.09 3.19 6.91
N ASN A 644 -19.44 2.19 6.31
CA ASN A 644 -19.85 1.62 5.02
C ASN A 644 -21.01 0.63 5.19
N GLY A 645 -21.79 0.44 4.12
CA GLY A 645 -22.97 -0.44 4.09
C GLY A 645 -22.68 -1.93 3.95
N GLY A 646 -21.42 -2.30 3.71
CA GLY A 646 -20.89 -3.68 3.73
C GLY A 646 -19.68 -3.79 4.66
N ASP A 647 -18.67 -4.54 4.24
CA ASP A 647 -17.40 -4.67 4.96
C ASP A 647 -16.56 -3.39 4.88
N GLY A 648 -15.69 -3.17 5.86
CA GLY A 648 -14.64 -2.16 5.74
C GLY A 648 -13.73 -2.47 4.55
N ILE A 649 -13.06 -3.63 4.60
CA ILE A 649 -12.21 -4.14 3.52
C ILE A 649 -12.61 -5.58 3.19
N GLY A 650 -13.00 -5.85 1.94
CA GLY A 650 -13.23 -7.22 1.44
C GLY A 650 -12.19 -7.64 0.40
N ILE A 651 -11.67 -8.87 0.50
CA ILE A 651 -10.78 -9.49 -0.49
C ILE A 651 -11.38 -10.84 -0.92
N ASP A 652 -11.70 -10.99 -2.20
CA ASP A 652 -12.51 -12.10 -2.71
C ASP A 652 -11.91 -12.74 -3.99
N THR A 653 -11.96 -14.07 -4.04
CA THR A 653 -11.72 -14.84 -5.27
C THR A 653 -12.93 -14.79 -6.22
N GLU A 654 -12.94 -13.80 -7.11
CA GLU A 654 -13.89 -13.73 -8.23
C GLU A 654 -13.37 -14.47 -9.49
N SER A 655 -14.28 -15.11 -10.22
CA SER A 655 -14.01 -15.79 -11.51
C SER A 655 -12.87 -16.83 -11.49
N GLY A 656 -12.62 -17.44 -10.32
CA GLY A 656 -11.61 -18.49 -10.13
C GLY A 656 -10.17 -17.97 -10.01
N ALA A 657 -9.97 -16.66 -9.99
CA ALA A 657 -8.67 -16.02 -9.85
C ALA A 657 -8.45 -15.54 -8.40
N THR A 658 -7.42 -16.09 -7.72
CA THR A 658 -7.17 -15.83 -6.30
C THR A 658 -6.29 -14.59 -6.08
N PRO A 659 -6.75 -13.60 -5.29
CA PRO A 659 -5.91 -12.50 -4.82
C PRO A 659 -4.80 -13.02 -3.90
N ASP A 660 -3.56 -12.56 -4.13
CA ASP A 660 -2.37 -13.02 -3.42
C ASP A 660 -1.47 -11.85 -2.97
N GLY A 661 -0.92 -11.95 -1.76
CA GLY A 661 0.15 -11.05 -1.29
C GLY A 661 -0.31 -9.62 -0.92
N ASN A 662 -1.60 -9.38 -0.73
CA ASN A 662 -2.12 -8.05 -0.36
C ASN A 662 -1.74 -7.68 1.09
N VAL A 663 -1.62 -6.38 1.37
CA VAL A 663 -1.16 -5.86 2.66
C VAL A 663 -2.15 -4.84 3.20
N ILE A 664 -2.56 -5.00 4.47
CA ILE A 664 -3.47 -4.11 5.18
C ILE A 664 -2.79 -3.69 6.50
N ILE A 665 -2.36 -2.43 6.64
CA ILE A 665 -1.56 -1.96 7.79
C ILE A 665 -1.96 -0.56 8.27
N GLY A 666 -1.91 -0.30 9.58
CA GLY A 666 -2.10 1.06 10.11
C GLY A 666 -3.52 1.65 9.95
N ASN A 667 -4.52 0.91 9.46
CA ASN A 667 -5.85 1.45 9.19
C ASN A 667 -6.71 1.53 10.47
N VAL A 668 -7.60 2.53 10.52
CA VAL A 668 -8.65 2.64 11.54
C VAL A 668 -9.98 2.22 10.89
N ILE A 669 -10.56 1.13 11.37
CA ILE A 669 -11.71 0.46 10.74
C ILE A 669 -12.88 0.35 11.72
N GLY A 670 -14.01 0.96 11.38
CA GLY A 670 -15.25 0.95 12.17
C GLY A 670 -15.25 1.90 13.38
N LEU A 671 -14.27 2.80 13.49
CA LEU A 671 -14.20 3.89 14.47
C LEU A 671 -14.24 5.27 13.78
N ASN A 672 -14.39 6.33 14.56
CA ASN A 672 -14.16 7.70 14.10
C ASN A 672 -12.67 7.97 13.85
N TYR A 673 -12.36 9.12 13.25
CA TYR A 673 -11.00 9.56 12.92
C TYR A 673 -10.03 9.53 14.11
N ASP A 674 -10.48 9.98 15.29
CA ASP A 674 -9.66 9.98 16.52
C ASP A 674 -9.51 8.58 17.14
N GLY A 675 -10.22 7.57 16.62
CA GLY A 675 -10.18 6.20 17.12
C GLY A 675 -10.81 6.02 18.50
N THR A 676 -11.69 6.93 18.93
CA THR A 676 -12.28 7.01 20.28
C THR A 676 -13.74 6.56 20.36
N SER A 677 -14.46 6.42 19.25
CA SER A 677 -15.88 6.05 19.22
C SER A 677 -16.25 5.28 17.96
N ALA A 678 -17.18 4.33 18.08
CA ALA A 678 -17.58 3.47 16.96
C ALA A 678 -18.33 4.26 15.86
N VAL A 679 -17.92 4.03 14.61
CA VAL A 679 -18.62 4.42 13.38
C VAL A 679 -18.68 3.16 12.52
N PRO A 680 -19.54 2.20 12.89
CA PRO A 680 -19.42 0.81 12.48
C PRO A 680 -19.66 0.64 10.98
N ASN A 681 -18.91 -0.25 10.33
CA ASN A 681 -19.33 -0.79 9.03
C ASN A 681 -20.46 -1.81 9.28
N ALA A 682 -21.37 -1.97 8.32
CA ALA A 682 -22.53 -2.85 8.50
C ALA A 682 -22.19 -4.35 8.40
N GLY A 683 -21.04 -4.70 7.81
CA GLY A 683 -20.48 -6.06 7.75
C GLY A 683 -19.23 -6.22 8.62
N GLN A 684 -18.22 -6.93 8.10
CA GLN A 684 -16.95 -7.20 8.78
C GLN A 684 -16.02 -5.99 8.73
N GLY A 685 -15.08 -5.89 9.66
CA GLY A 685 -13.98 -4.93 9.54
C GLY A 685 -13.11 -5.30 8.33
N ILE A 686 -12.62 -6.54 8.31
CA ILE A 686 -11.88 -7.13 7.20
C ILE A 686 -12.44 -8.52 6.87
N TYR A 687 -12.80 -8.76 5.62
CA TYR A 687 -13.27 -10.04 5.11
C TYR A 687 -12.30 -10.60 4.05
N LEU A 688 -11.86 -11.85 4.23
CA LEU A 688 -11.03 -12.58 3.26
C LEU A 688 -11.76 -13.84 2.81
N TYR A 689 -12.12 -13.94 1.53
CA TYR A 689 -12.70 -15.13 0.93
C TYR A 689 -11.75 -15.78 -0.08
N ASN A 690 -11.30 -16.99 0.25
CA ASN A 690 -10.32 -17.76 -0.52
C ASN A 690 -9.03 -16.99 -0.87
N ALA A 691 -8.70 -15.92 -0.13
CA ALA A 691 -7.53 -15.08 -0.35
C ALA A 691 -6.27 -15.73 0.26
N ARG A 692 -5.11 -15.47 -0.36
CA ARG A 692 -3.86 -16.09 0.06
C ARG A 692 -2.80 -15.07 0.40
N ASN A 693 -1.91 -15.45 1.32
CA ASN A 693 -0.71 -14.69 1.68
C ASN A 693 -1.00 -13.21 2.02
N THR A 694 -2.21 -12.89 2.48
CA THR A 694 -2.57 -11.52 2.88
C THR A 694 -1.97 -11.23 4.25
N ARG A 695 -1.33 -10.07 4.38
CA ARG A 695 -0.76 -9.61 5.64
C ARG A 695 -1.65 -8.51 6.24
N ILE A 696 -2.20 -8.78 7.41
CA ILE A 696 -3.00 -7.84 8.20
C ILE A 696 -2.20 -7.42 9.43
N GLY A 697 -1.70 -6.20 9.41
CA GLY A 697 -0.87 -5.59 10.45
C GLY A 697 0.63 -5.89 10.32
N GLY A 698 1.42 -5.51 11.32
CA GLY A 698 2.87 -5.65 11.28
C GLY A 698 3.55 -5.70 12.64
N ALA A 699 4.88 -5.64 12.63
CA ALA A 699 5.71 -5.73 13.84
C ALA A 699 6.23 -4.36 14.33
N ALA A 700 5.85 -3.27 13.65
CA ALA A 700 6.16 -1.90 14.05
C ALA A 700 4.88 -1.23 14.61
N GLU A 701 5.01 -0.32 15.57
CA GLU A 701 3.84 0.33 16.22
C GLU A 701 2.93 1.07 15.23
N ASP A 702 3.50 1.67 14.18
CA ASP A 702 2.79 2.38 13.10
C ASP A 702 2.10 1.45 12.09
N SER A 703 2.30 0.13 12.21
CA SER A 703 1.75 -0.87 11.30
C SER A 703 0.49 -1.57 11.82
N SER A 704 0.04 -1.25 13.04
CA SER A 704 -1.15 -1.82 13.67
C SER A 704 -2.45 -1.30 13.06
N ASN A 705 -3.34 -2.20 12.62
CA ASN A 705 -4.72 -1.78 12.35
C ASN A 705 -5.52 -1.75 13.66
N THR A 706 -6.40 -0.77 13.81
CA THR A 706 -7.43 -0.73 14.86
C THR A 706 -8.78 -1.10 14.24
N ILE A 707 -9.39 -2.20 14.67
CA ILE A 707 -10.57 -2.79 14.01
C ILE A 707 -11.66 -3.06 15.03
N SER A 708 -12.71 -2.24 15.01
CA SER A 708 -13.70 -2.18 16.10
C SER A 708 -15.08 -1.74 15.63
N GLY A 709 -16.13 -2.10 16.36
CA GLY A 709 -17.52 -1.73 16.03
C GLY A 709 -18.20 -2.54 14.91
N ASN A 710 -17.51 -3.48 14.27
CA ASN A 710 -18.05 -4.21 13.11
C ASN A 710 -18.77 -5.51 13.52
N GLU A 711 -19.41 -6.22 12.58
CA GLU A 711 -20.03 -7.52 12.84
C GLU A 711 -18.98 -8.51 13.39
N HIS A 712 -17.87 -8.70 12.67
CA HIS A 712 -16.64 -9.30 13.17
C HIS A 712 -15.46 -8.37 12.84
N GLY A 713 -14.41 -8.41 13.67
CA GLY A 713 -13.19 -7.66 13.38
C GLY A 713 -12.55 -8.13 12.09
N ILE A 714 -12.09 -9.38 12.08
CA ILE A 714 -11.48 -10.04 10.91
C ILE A 714 -12.16 -11.38 10.67
N TYR A 715 -12.61 -11.62 9.44
CA TYR A 715 -13.22 -12.88 9.05
C TYR A 715 -12.51 -13.49 7.84
N VAL A 716 -11.88 -14.65 8.04
CA VAL A 716 -11.19 -15.42 6.99
C VAL A 716 -12.00 -16.67 6.68
N TYR A 717 -12.54 -16.73 5.47
CA TYR A 717 -13.46 -17.76 5.01
C TYR A 717 -12.91 -18.53 3.80
N GLY A 718 -13.18 -19.83 3.75
CA GLY A 718 -12.93 -20.71 2.60
C GLY A 718 -11.73 -21.63 2.75
N ASP A 719 -11.85 -22.84 2.22
CA ASP A 719 -10.86 -23.93 2.31
C ASP A 719 -9.51 -23.62 1.64
N THR A 720 -9.51 -22.68 0.69
CA THR A 720 -8.30 -22.24 0.01
C THR A 720 -7.70 -20.94 0.56
N SER A 721 -8.33 -20.34 1.59
CA SER A 721 -7.76 -19.22 2.36
C SER A 721 -6.62 -19.72 3.25
N ARG A 722 -5.38 -19.48 2.81
CA ARG A 722 -4.18 -19.99 3.46
C ARG A 722 -2.98 -19.05 3.37
N GLY A 723 -2.05 -19.21 4.30
CA GLY A 723 -0.83 -18.40 4.36
C GLY A 723 -1.07 -16.96 4.77
N ASN A 724 -2.30 -16.60 5.18
CA ASN A 724 -2.60 -15.27 5.67
C ASN A 724 -2.00 -15.08 7.06
N ILE A 725 -1.49 -13.87 7.32
CA ILE A 725 -0.82 -13.51 8.57
C ILE A 725 -1.52 -12.31 9.18
N VAL A 726 -2.11 -12.49 10.36
CA VAL A 726 -2.75 -11.44 11.15
C VAL A 726 -1.89 -11.16 12.36
N ARG A 727 -1.21 -10.01 12.43
CA ARG A 727 -0.25 -9.71 13.51
C ARG A 727 -0.25 -8.23 13.90
N GLY A 728 -0.02 -7.95 15.18
CA GLY A 728 0.12 -6.59 15.69
C GLY A 728 -1.13 -5.70 15.56
N ASN A 729 -2.34 -6.26 15.55
CA ASN A 729 -3.58 -5.48 15.43
C ASN A 729 -4.25 -5.22 16.79
N ILE A 730 -5.03 -4.14 16.90
CA ILE A 730 -5.92 -3.85 18.03
C ILE A 730 -7.36 -4.14 17.58
N ILE A 731 -8.04 -5.08 18.24
CA ILE A 731 -9.34 -5.60 17.79
C ILE A 731 -10.34 -5.59 18.94
N GLY A 732 -11.46 -4.88 18.74
CA GLY A 732 -12.55 -4.74 19.72
C GLY A 732 -12.33 -3.64 20.77
N LEU A 733 -11.27 -2.84 20.61
CA LEU A 733 -10.92 -1.70 21.46
C LEU A 733 -10.83 -0.40 20.65
N THR A 734 -10.88 0.75 21.31
CA THR A 734 -10.46 2.03 20.75
C THR A 734 -8.96 2.04 20.45
N SER A 735 -8.48 3.04 19.70
CA SER A 735 -7.08 3.12 19.28
C SER A 735 -6.09 3.34 20.42
N ASP A 736 -6.56 3.69 21.62
CA ASP A 736 -5.75 3.72 22.85
C ASP A 736 -5.38 2.31 23.37
N GLY A 737 -6.01 1.24 22.84
CA GLY A 737 -5.82 -0.12 23.30
C GLY A 737 -6.36 -0.39 24.70
N VAL A 738 -7.23 0.47 25.24
CA VAL A 738 -7.74 0.39 26.62
C VAL A 738 -9.26 0.33 26.67
N THR A 739 -9.96 1.17 25.92
CA THR A 739 -11.43 1.26 26.03
C THR A 739 -12.11 0.29 25.06
N ALA A 740 -13.17 -0.40 25.50
CA ALA A 740 -13.90 -1.34 24.66
C ALA A 740 -14.70 -0.62 23.56
N ALA A 741 -14.57 -1.11 22.32
CA ALA A 741 -15.36 -0.72 21.16
C ALA A 741 -15.75 -2.00 20.41
N PRO A 742 -16.75 -2.74 20.93
CA PRO A 742 -16.98 -4.14 20.61
C PRO A 742 -17.20 -4.39 19.11
N ASN A 743 -16.49 -5.37 18.54
CA ASN A 743 -17.03 -6.13 17.41
C ASN A 743 -17.91 -7.26 17.95
N GLY A 744 -18.65 -7.96 17.09
CA GLY A 744 -19.32 -9.21 17.48
C GLY A 744 -18.32 -10.28 17.91
N ARG A 745 -17.42 -10.69 17.01
CA ARG A 745 -16.23 -11.53 17.28
C ARG A 745 -14.96 -10.78 16.91
N GLY A 746 -13.85 -11.12 17.55
CA GLY A 746 -12.55 -10.54 17.20
C GLY A 746 -12.03 -11.04 15.85
N ILE A 747 -11.57 -12.30 15.82
CA ILE A 747 -11.05 -12.97 14.62
C ILE A 747 -11.80 -14.29 14.39
N VAL A 748 -12.27 -14.53 13.17
CA VAL A 748 -12.94 -15.77 12.77
C VAL A 748 -12.16 -16.43 11.64
N LEU A 749 -11.83 -17.72 11.82
CA LEU A 749 -11.33 -18.61 10.77
C LEU A 749 -12.39 -19.67 10.49
N ASP A 750 -12.97 -19.66 9.30
CA ASP A 750 -14.05 -20.57 8.90
C ASP A 750 -13.65 -21.32 7.61
N TYR A 751 -13.49 -22.64 7.71
CA TYR A 751 -12.84 -23.53 6.74
C TYR A 751 -11.38 -23.17 6.39
N ALA A 752 -10.85 -22.05 6.88
CA ALA A 752 -9.54 -21.51 6.52
C ALA A 752 -8.38 -22.29 7.19
N LYS A 753 -7.34 -22.61 6.41
CA LYS A 753 -6.26 -23.51 6.84
C LYS A 753 -4.89 -22.87 6.70
N HIS A 754 -3.94 -23.26 7.56
CA HIS A 754 -2.54 -22.81 7.47
C HIS A 754 -2.35 -21.28 7.55
N ASN A 755 -3.13 -20.61 8.38
CA ASN A 755 -3.00 -19.18 8.67
C ASN A 755 -2.27 -18.96 10.00
N ILE A 756 -1.71 -17.76 10.17
CA ILE A 756 -0.96 -17.37 11.36
C ILE A 756 -1.66 -16.17 12.02
N ILE A 757 -2.00 -16.32 13.30
CA ILE A 757 -2.55 -15.25 14.15
C ILE A 757 -1.51 -14.92 15.23
N GLY A 758 -0.83 -13.79 15.05
CA GLY A 758 0.28 -13.27 15.86
C GLY A 758 1.63 -13.37 15.15
N GLY A 759 2.72 -13.29 15.91
CA GLY A 759 4.08 -13.34 15.35
C GLY A 759 5.17 -13.56 16.39
N THR A 760 6.39 -13.86 15.93
CA THR A 760 7.55 -14.23 16.78
C THR A 760 8.41 -13.04 17.21
N GLU A 761 8.14 -11.85 16.68
CA GLU A 761 8.87 -10.62 17.02
C GLU A 761 8.19 -9.88 18.20
N PRO A 762 8.92 -9.04 18.95
CA PRO A 762 8.29 -8.09 19.87
C PRO A 762 7.21 -7.27 19.14
N LEU A 763 6.09 -6.95 19.83
CA LEU A 763 4.94 -6.18 19.29
C LEU A 763 4.17 -6.80 18.11
N SER A 764 4.50 -8.02 17.69
CA SER A 764 3.76 -8.71 16.62
C SER A 764 2.52 -9.48 17.12
N GLY A 765 2.22 -9.39 18.41
CA GLY A 765 1.00 -9.94 19.01
C GLY A 765 -0.23 -9.11 18.71
N ASN A 766 -1.37 -9.73 18.45
CA ASN A 766 -2.64 -8.99 18.37
C ASN A 766 -3.22 -8.78 19.78
N ILE A 767 -3.88 -7.65 19.99
CA ILE A 767 -4.67 -7.34 21.18
C ILE A 767 -6.14 -7.55 20.79
N ILE A 768 -6.81 -8.52 21.41
CA ILE A 768 -8.15 -8.99 21.00
C ILE A 768 -9.05 -9.05 22.23
N SER A 769 -9.83 -8.00 22.44
CA SER A 769 -10.52 -7.76 23.70
C SER A 769 -11.80 -6.97 23.50
N GLY A 770 -12.72 -7.03 24.47
CA GLY A 770 -13.96 -6.26 24.43
C GLY A 770 -14.96 -6.69 23.36
N ASN A 771 -14.78 -7.85 22.70
CA ASN A 771 -15.73 -8.34 21.69
C ASN A 771 -16.97 -8.96 22.36
N VAL A 772 -18.12 -8.95 21.66
CA VAL A 772 -19.42 -9.42 22.21
C VAL A 772 -19.40 -10.91 22.55
N THR A 773 -18.73 -11.75 21.73
CA THR A 773 -18.58 -13.18 22.00
C THR A 773 -17.11 -13.58 22.13
N GLU A 774 -16.56 -14.39 21.21
CA GLU A 774 -15.20 -14.92 21.28
C GLU A 774 -14.16 -13.88 20.81
N GLY A 775 -12.97 -13.97 21.39
CA GLY A 775 -11.80 -13.27 20.85
C GLY A 775 -11.38 -13.87 19.51
N ILE A 776 -11.11 -15.18 19.49
CA ILE A 776 -10.76 -15.93 18.27
C ILE A 776 -11.68 -17.17 18.15
N TYR A 777 -12.30 -17.37 16.99
CA TYR A 777 -13.13 -18.54 16.69
C TYR A 777 -12.61 -19.30 15.47
N LEU A 778 -12.40 -20.61 15.63
CA LEU A 778 -11.97 -21.53 14.57
C LEU A 778 -13.12 -22.52 14.33
N TYR A 779 -13.66 -22.52 13.12
CA TYR A 779 -14.72 -23.43 12.70
C TYR A 779 -14.29 -24.19 11.46
N MET A 780 -14.16 -25.51 11.56
CA MET A 780 -13.62 -26.37 10.49
C MET A 780 -12.28 -25.88 9.90
N ALA A 781 -11.48 -25.20 10.73
CA ALA A 781 -10.28 -24.46 10.37
C ALA A 781 -9.02 -25.19 10.86
N ASP A 782 -8.46 -26.03 9.99
CA ASP A 782 -7.35 -26.92 10.37
C ASP A 782 -5.96 -26.28 10.23
N SER A 783 -5.01 -26.78 11.03
CA SER A 783 -3.58 -26.51 10.86
C SER A 783 -3.17 -25.03 10.89
N ASN A 784 -3.90 -24.22 11.65
CA ASN A 784 -3.58 -22.81 11.91
C ASN A 784 -2.65 -22.67 13.13
N LYS A 785 -1.94 -21.53 13.21
CA LYS A 785 -1.03 -21.21 14.31
C LYS A 785 -1.44 -19.91 14.99
N ILE A 786 -1.58 -19.93 16.31
CA ILE A 786 -2.07 -18.80 17.11
C ILE A 786 -1.09 -18.59 18.26
N TYR A 787 -0.28 -17.54 18.24
CA TYR A 787 0.74 -17.34 19.29
C TYR A 787 1.05 -15.86 19.52
N ARG A 788 1.45 -15.53 20.76
CA ARG A 788 1.74 -14.15 21.23
C ARG A 788 0.59 -13.14 21.17
N ASN A 789 -0.66 -13.59 21.17
CA ASN A 789 -1.80 -12.69 21.26
C ASN A 789 -2.12 -12.35 22.74
N THR A 790 -2.58 -11.14 22.99
CA THR A 790 -3.15 -10.70 24.27
C THR A 790 -4.67 -10.67 24.12
N ILE A 791 -5.38 -11.53 24.85
CA ILE A 791 -6.81 -11.80 24.65
C ILE A 791 -7.58 -11.62 25.96
N GLY A 792 -8.55 -10.70 25.96
CA GLY A 792 -9.39 -10.37 27.12
C GLY A 792 -8.78 -9.37 28.12
N MET A 793 -7.63 -8.77 27.76
CA MET A 793 -6.96 -7.71 28.52
C MET A 793 -6.74 -6.47 27.66
N ASN A 794 -6.49 -5.32 28.30
CA ASN A 794 -6.03 -4.13 27.56
C ASN A 794 -4.58 -4.31 27.04
N ALA A 795 -4.15 -3.40 26.16
CA ALA A 795 -2.86 -3.43 25.48
C ALA A 795 -1.63 -3.46 26.43
N LEU A 796 -1.77 -2.89 27.63
CA LEU A 796 -0.71 -2.84 28.64
C LEU A 796 -0.74 -4.04 29.60
N GLU A 797 -1.71 -4.95 29.42
CA GLU A 797 -2.02 -6.04 30.35
C GLU A 797 -2.26 -5.55 31.80
N THR A 798 -2.73 -4.30 31.95
CA THR A 798 -3.00 -3.65 33.24
C THR A 798 -4.41 -3.91 33.77
N ALA A 799 -5.37 -4.28 32.93
CA ALA A 799 -6.73 -4.63 33.34
C ALA A 799 -7.41 -5.61 32.36
N ALA A 800 -8.41 -6.33 32.85
CA ALA A 800 -9.30 -7.12 32.00
C ALA A 800 -10.20 -6.20 31.17
N VAL A 801 -10.34 -6.51 29.89
CA VAL A 801 -11.35 -5.96 28.99
C VAL A 801 -12.03 -7.16 28.32
N PRO A 802 -12.99 -7.79 29.01
CA PRO A 802 -13.45 -9.14 28.68
C PRO A 802 -13.99 -9.26 27.26
N ASN A 803 -13.63 -10.34 26.56
CA ASN A 803 -14.51 -10.86 25.51
C ASN A 803 -15.70 -11.56 26.18
N GLY A 804 -16.89 -11.42 25.60
CA GLY A 804 -18.15 -11.89 26.20
C GLY A 804 -18.37 -13.40 26.20
N PHE A 805 -17.45 -14.19 25.64
CA PHE A 805 -17.41 -15.65 25.73
C PHE A 805 -15.99 -16.17 26.03
N SER A 806 -15.54 -17.25 25.38
CA SER A 806 -14.18 -17.78 25.53
C SER A 806 -13.16 -16.90 24.81
N GLY A 807 -11.92 -16.88 25.30
CA GLY A 807 -10.84 -16.16 24.62
C GLY A 807 -10.55 -16.74 23.23
N ILE A 808 -10.36 -18.06 23.17
CA ILE A 808 -10.22 -18.84 21.93
C ILE A 808 -11.20 -20.01 21.94
N MET A 809 -11.93 -20.19 20.84
CA MET A 809 -12.81 -21.34 20.62
C MET A 809 -12.37 -22.12 19.39
N VAL A 810 -12.18 -23.43 19.54
CA VAL A 810 -11.82 -24.38 18.49
C VAL A 810 -12.97 -25.36 18.31
N ASP A 811 -13.64 -25.29 17.16
CA ASP A 811 -14.82 -26.10 16.85
C ASP A 811 -14.60 -26.89 15.56
N SER A 812 -14.72 -28.21 15.66
CA SER A 812 -14.59 -29.13 14.52
C SER A 812 -13.31 -28.91 13.70
N SER A 813 -12.23 -28.52 14.38
CA SER A 813 -10.99 -28.04 13.79
C SER A 813 -9.80 -28.82 14.33
N SER A 814 -8.87 -29.20 13.45
CA SER A 814 -7.85 -30.19 13.77
C SER A 814 -6.42 -29.71 13.50
N GLY A 815 -5.47 -30.22 14.28
CA GLY A 815 -4.03 -29.96 14.06
C GLY A 815 -3.60 -28.50 14.27
N ASN A 816 -4.39 -27.69 14.98
CA ASN A 816 -4.03 -26.30 15.28
C ASN A 816 -2.99 -26.22 16.40
N ILE A 817 -2.14 -25.20 16.35
CA ILE A 817 -1.16 -24.89 17.39
C ILE A 817 -1.56 -23.58 18.06
N ILE A 818 -1.91 -23.65 19.34
CA ILE A 818 -2.23 -22.50 20.20
C ILE A 818 -1.08 -22.33 21.18
N GLY A 819 -0.25 -21.32 20.92
CA GLY A 819 0.97 -20.99 21.62
C GLY A 819 2.22 -21.41 20.83
N THR A 820 3.35 -21.63 21.49
CA THR A 820 4.66 -21.76 20.83
C THR A 820 5.35 -23.08 21.13
N GLU A 821 5.84 -23.75 20.08
CA GLU A 821 6.57 -25.03 20.19
C GLU A 821 8.05 -24.89 20.55
N VAL A 822 8.54 -23.65 20.61
CA VAL A 822 9.91 -23.26 20.98
C VAL A 822 9.87 -22.38 22.23
N ASN A 823 10.99 -22.27 22.96
CA ASN A 823 11.13 -21.43 24.16
C ASN A 823 10.97 -19.92 23.84
N GLN A 824 9.73 -19.49 23.62
CA GLN A 824 9.29 -18.13 23.32
C GLN A 824 8.05 -17.81 24.16
N SER A 825 7.64 -16.54 24.23
CA SER A 825 6.37 -16.18 24.86
C SER A 825 5.19 -16.72 24.03
N GLY A 826 4.24 -17.42 24.66
CA GLY A 826 2.97 -17.83 24.04
C GLY A 826 1.88 -16.76 24.15
N ASN A 827 0.61 -17.13 24.03
CA ASN A 827 -0.51 -16.18 24.17
C ASN A 827 -0.76 -15.84 25.65
N THR A 828 -1.22 -14.62 25.91
CA THR A 828 -1.82 -14.19 27.19
C THR A 828 -3.35 -14.22 27.03
N ILE A 829 -4.05 -15.09 27.76
CA ILE A 829 -5.49 -15.35 27.59
C ILE A 829 -6.18 -15.27 28.95
N SER A 830 -6.77 -14.11 29.23
CA SER A 830 -7.14 -13.73 30.60
C SER A 830 -8.32 -12.78 30.62
N GLY A 831 -9.11 -12.79 31.69
CA GLY A 831 -10.23 -11.87 31.88
C GLY A 831 -11.44 -12.10 30.96
N ASN A 832 -11.50 -13.18 30.18
CA ASN A 832 -12.67 -13.51 29.36
C ASN A 832 -13.82 -14.00 30.26
N THR A 833 -15.08 -13.83 29.85
CA THR A 833 -16.24 -14.19 30.71
C THR A 833 -16.46 -15.70 30.84
N LYS A 834 -15.96 -16.50 29.89
CA LYS A 834 -16.00 -17.97 29.91
C LYS A 834 -14.60 -18.56 30.04
N ALA A 835 -14.28 -19.63 29.31
CA ALA A 835 -12.99 -20.28 29.44
C ALA A 835 -11.91 -19.46 28.73
N GLY A 836 -10.64 -19.67 29.10
CA GLY A 836 -9.54 -19.13 28.30
C GLY A 836 -9.56 -19.72 26.89
N ILE A 837 -9.53 -21.06 26.83
CA ILE A 837 -9.59 -21.83 25.58
C ILE A 837 -10.68 -22.89 25.69
N THR A 838 -11.54 -23.00 24.68
CA THR A 838 -12.53 -24.09 24.56
C THR A 838 -12.28 -24.89 23.27
N VAL A 839 -12.33 -26.22 23.34
CA VAL A 839 -12.17 -27.14 22.20
C VAL A 839 -13.39 -28.07 22.13
N ILE A 840 -14.10 -28.07 21.00
CA ILE A 840 -15.34 -28.83 20.77
C ILE A 840 -15.45 -29.48 19.39
N GLY A 841 -16.46 -30.34 19.23
CA GLY A 841 -16.97 -30.74 17.91
C GLY A 841 -16.11 -31.75 17.16
N ASN A 842 -15.68 -32.84 17.78
CA ASN A 842 -14.76 -33.82 17.15
C ASN A 842 -13.42 -33.20 16.68
N SER A 843 -12.96 -32.13 17.34
CA SER A 843 -11.65 -31.52 17.08
C SER A 843 -10.53 -32.48 17.48
N VAL A 844 -9.58 -32.76 16.56
CA VAL A 844 -8.51 -33.74 16.82
C VAL A 844 -7.10 -33.16 16.74
N PHE A 845 -6.18 -33.71 17.54
CA PHE A 845 -4.74 -33.42 17.48
C PHE A 845 -4.36 -31.93 17.59
N ASN A 846 -5.16 -31.14 18.31
CA ASN A 846 -4.81 -29.74 18.61
C ASN A 846 -3.75 -29.68 19.71
N ARG A 847 -2.84 -28.71 19.60
CA ARG A 847 -1.70 -28.53 20.50
C ARG A 847 -1.86 -27.19 21.21
N ILE A 848 -2.08 -27.21 22.53
CA ILE A 848 -2.22 -26.02 23.38
C ILE A 848 -1.01 -25.96 24.29
N VAL A 849 -0.05 -25.08 23.99
CA VAL A 849 1.34 -25.20 24.48
C VAL A 849 1.94 -23.85 24.84
N ALA A 850 2.68 -23.74 25.95
CA ALA A 850 3.35 -22.52 26.39
C ALA A 850 2.50 -21.22 26.51
N ASN A 851 1.20 -21.32 26.78
CA ASN A 851 0.32 -20.16 26.98
C ASN A 851 0.32 -19.67 28.44
N ASN A 852 -0.04 -18.41 28.64
CA ASN A 852 -0.34 -17.80 29.93
C ASN A 852 -1.85 -17.59 30.04
N ILE A 853 -2.54 -18.38 30.86
CA ILE A 853 -4.00 -18.43 30.94
C ILE A 853 -4.44 -18.04 32.35
N GLY A 854 -5.25 -16.98 32.45
CA GLY A 854 -5.69 -16.38 33.72
C GLY A 854 -4.58 -15.63 34.48
N THR A 855 -3.51 -15.26 33.76
CA THR A 855 -2.42 -14.41 34.23
C THR A 855 -1.91 -13.50 33.09
N ASP A 856 -0.96 -12.61 33.36
CA ASP A 856 -0.33 -11.73 32.38
C ASP A 856 0.92 -12.37 31.74
N TYR A 857 1.57 -11.68 30.79
CA TYR A 857 2.77 -12.17 30.12
C TYR A 857 3.94 -12.43 31.07
N THR A 858 4.00 -11.73 32.21
CA THR A 858 5.02 -11.94 33.25
C THR A 858 4.71 -13.13 34.16
N ARG A 859 3.50 -13.71 34.07
CA ARG A 859 3.01 -14.84 34.88
C ARG A 859 2.88 -14.49 36.37
N THR A 860 2.65 -13.23 36.70
CA THR A 860 2.58 -12.77 38.10
C THR A 860 1.22 -12.21 38.47
N LYS A 861 0.46 -11.72 37.49
CA LYS A 861 -0.79 -11.04 37.74
C LYS A 861 -1.97 -12.01 37.84
N THR A 862 -2.92 -11.70 38.71
CA THR A 862 -4.14 -12.49 38.91
C THR A 862 -5.30 -11.90 38.11
N VAL A 863 -5.52 -12.40 36.89
CA VAL A 863 -6.62 -11.96 36.00
C VAL A 863 -7.28 -13.18 35.36
N GLY A 864 -7.94 -13.99 36.20
CA GLY A 864 -8.62 -15.21 35.77
C GLY A 864 -9.64 -15.03 34.67
N ASN A 865 -9.86 -16.07 33.88
CA ASN A 865 -11.07 -16.17 33.07
C ASN A 865 -12.26 -16.57 33.97
N GLY A 866 -13.48 -16.23 33.55
CA GLY A 866 -14.70 -16.43 34.33
C GLY A 866 -15.17 -17.89 34.45
N HIS A 867 -14.59 -18.80 33.66
CA HIS A 867 -14.83 -20.25 33.72
C HIS A 867 -13.51 -21.05 33.84
N ASN A 868 -13.41 -22.23 33.24
CA ASN A 868 -12.20 -23.05 33.25
C ASN A 868 -11.03 -22.34 32.54
N GLY A 869 -9.78 -22.65 32.87
CA GLY A 869 -8.64 -22.18 32.07
C GLY A 869 -8.69 -22.73 30.64
N ILE A 870 -8.79 -24.06 30.54
CA ILE A 870 -8.98 -24.80 29.29
C ILE A 870 -10.17 -25.75 29.45
N GLU A 871 -11.01 -25.83 28.43
CA GLU A 871 -12.16 -26.71 28.37
C GLU A 871 -12.09 -27.59 27.11
N LEU A 872 -11.98 -28.90 27.29
CA LEU A 872 -12.00 -29.91 26.22
C LEU A 872 -13.33 -30.64 26.30
N TYR A 873 -14.27 -30.34 25.41
CA TYR A 873 -15.68 -30.77 25.56
C TYR A 873 -16.23 -31.36 24.24
N SER A 874 -17.21 -32.27 24.29
CA SER A 874 -17.84 -32.87 23.10
C SER A 874 -16.88 -33.61 22.14
N TYR A 875 -16.25 -34.67 22.65
CA TYR A 875 -15.43 -35.63 21.89
C TYR A 875 -14.13 -35.11 21.25
N PRO A 876 -13.33 -34.24 21.91
CA PRO A 876 -11.97 -33.95 21.44
C PRO A 876 -11.06 -35.18 21.61
N TYR A 877 -10.22 -35.44 20.61
CA TYR A 877 -9.38 -36.64 20.55
C TYR A 877 -7.91 -36.27 20.33
N GLY A 878 -7.02 -36.83 21.14
CA GLY A 878 -5.58 -36.74 20.89
C GLY A 878 -4.99 -35.34 21.05
N SER A 879 -5.64 -34.44 21.79
CA SER A 879 -5.09 -33.09 22.01
C SER A 879 -3.89 -33.15 22.94
N LEU A 880 -2.87 -32.35 22.67
CA LEU A 880 -1.73 -32.16 23.56
C LEU A 880 -1.89 -30.82 24.29
N VAL A 881 -2.10 -30.87 25.60
CA VAL A 881 -2.15 -29.69 26.48
C VAL A 881 -0.88 -29.67 27.31
N GLY A 882 0.05 -28.81 26.93
CA GLY A 882 1.37 -28.74 27.55
C GLY A 882 2.50 -29.11 26.61
N LYS A 883 3.71 -29.25 27.15
CA LYS A 883 5.02 -29.01 26.48
C LYS A 883 5.08 -29.43 24.99
N PRO A 884 5.28 -28.49 24.03
CA PRO A 884 6.61 -28.23 23.47
C PRO A 884 6.96 -26.73 23.52
N GLY A 885 8.18 -26.36 23.94
CA GLY A 885 8.60 -24.96 24.19
C GLY A 885 8.34 -24.42 25.61
N GLY A 886 7.71 -25.25 26.45
CA GLY A 886 7.30 -24.99 27.84
C GLY A 886 5.85 -25.41 28.08
N GLY A 887 5.50 -25.86 29.30
CA GLY A 887 4.09 -26.09 29.66
C GLY A 887 3.29 -24.79 29.74
N ASN A 888 1.95 -24.90 29.71
CA ASN A 888 1.10 -23.73 29.93
C ASN A 888 1.16 -23.30 31.40
N VAL A 889 1.00 -22.00 31.66
CA VAL A 889 0.65 -21.49 32.99
C VAL A 889 -0.85 -21.27 33.01
N ILE A 890 -1.55 -21.99 33.87
CA ILE A 890 -3.02 -21.98 33.96
C ILE A 890 -3.39 -21.65 35.40
N ALA A 891 -3.77 -20.40 35.64
CA ALA A 891 -3.94 -19.93 36.99
C ALA A 891 -5.12 -18.98 37.18
N ASN A 892 -5.63 -18.94 38.42
CA ASN A 892 -6.61 -17.96 38.88
C ASN A 892 -7.97 -17.99 38.17
N ASN A 893 -8.27 -19.05 37.40
CA ASN A 893 -9.53 -19.14 36.66
C ASN A 893 -10.71 -19.41 37.62
N GLY A 894 -11.91 -18.97 37.23
CA GLY A 894 -13.10 -19.04 38.08
C GLY A 894 -13.65 -20.46 38.32
N TYR A 895 -13.18 -21.46 37.57
CA TYR A 895 -13.53 -22.88 37.71
C TYR A 895 -12.27 -23.76 37.79
N ASN A 896 -12.21 -24.89 37.08
CA ASN A 896 -11.07 -25.78 37.05
C ASN A 896 -9.92 -25.17 36.22
N GLY A 897 -8.69 -25.63 36.44
CA GLY A 897 -7.58 -25.30 35.54
C GLY A 897 -7.85 -25.84 34.13
N ILE A 898 -8.03 -27.16 34.04
CA ILE A 898 -8.41 -27.88 32.83
C ILE A 898 -9.62 -28.75 33.14
N ALA A 899 -10.67 -28.65 32.32
CA ALA A 899 -11.82 -29.56 32.37
C ALA A 899 -11.89 -30.37 31.08
N VAL A 900 -12.04 -31.69 31.20
CA VAL A 900 -12.21 -32.59 30.05
C VAL A 900 -13.55 -33.29 30.17
N ALA A 901 -14.33 -33.34 29.10
CA ALA A 901 -15.58 -34.08 29.04
C ALA A 901 -15.79 -34.74 27.68
N HIS A 902 -16.09 -36.04 27.71
CA HIS A 902 -16.44 -36.86 26.55
C HIS A 902 -15.32 -37.03 25.52
N GLY A 903 -14.09 -36.57 25.78
CA GLY A 903 -12.90 -36.74 24.92
C GLY A 903 -11.96 -37.84 25.41
N TYR A 904 -11.07 -38.35 24.55
CA TYR A 904 -10.16 -39.46 24.87
C TYR A 904 -8.73 -39.17 24.39
N TYR A 905 -7.73 -39.77 25.04
CA TYR A 905 -6.31 -39.65 24.69
C TYR A 905 -5.78 -38.21 24.66
N ASN A 906 -6.33 -37.33 25.50
CA ASN A 906 -5.83 -35.97 25.63
C ASN A 906 -4.69 -35.95 26.65
N ALA A 907 -3.47 -35.73 26.17
CA ALA A 907 -2.27 -35.71 26.98
C ALA A 907 -2.12 -34.34 27.66
N ILE A 908 -2.00 -34.33 28.98
CA ILE A 908 -1.85 -33.12 29.80
C ILE A 908 -0.48 -33.21 30.49
N SER A 909 0.50 -32.44 30.03
CA SER A 909 1.90 -32.67 30.45
C SER A 909 2.65 -31.37 30.78
N GLU A 910 3.38 -31.38 31.90
CA GLU A 910 4.26 -30.30 32.38
C GLU A 910 3.60 -28.91 32.53
N ASN A 911 2.27 -28.83 32.66
CA ASN A 911 1.59 -27.56 32.89
C ASN A 911 1.78 -27.07 34.33
N SER A 912 1.97 -25.75 34.48
CA SER A 912 1.92 -25.07 35.77
C SER A 912 0.47 -24.66 36.05
N ILE A 913 -0.27 -25.51 36.75
CA ILE A 913 -1.67 -25.31 37.09
C ILE A 913 -1.76 -24.91 38.56
N HIS A 914 -2.31 -23.73 38.87
CA HIS A 914 -2.45 -23.30 40.27
C HIS A 914 -3.43 -22.14 40.51
N GLY A 915 -3.97 -22.03 41.73
CA GLY A 915 -4.81 -20.92 42.18
C GLY A 915 -6.17 -20.85 41.48
N ASN A 916 -6.61 -21.91 40.79
CA ASN A 916 -7.94 -21.96 40.21
C ASN A 916 -8.97 -22.20 41.33
N ALA A 917 -10.24 -21.86 41.10
CA ALA A 917 -11.25 -21.93 42.16
C ALA A 917 -11.73 -23.37 42.49
N TYR A 918 -11.49 -24.32 41.59
CA TYR A 918 -11.83 -25.74 41.71
C TYR A 918 -10.59 -26.60 41.43
N LEU A 919 -10.74 -27.81 40.89
CA LEU A 919 -9.64 -28.74 40.66
C LEU A 919 -8.66 -28.22 39.59
N GLY A 920 -7.40 -28.64 39.69
CA GLY A 920 -6.41 -28.34 38.65
C GLY A 920 -6.75 -29.02 37.32
N ILE A 921 -7.11 -30.29 37.36
CA ILE A 921 -7.60 -31.09 36.23
C ILE A 921 -8.85 -31.82 36.73
N ASP A 922 -9.93 -31.77 35.95
CA ASP A 922 -11.22 -32.42 36.27
C ASP A 922 -11.68 -33.23 35.04
N LEU A 923 -11.90 -34.53 35.23
CA LEU A 923 -12.39 -35.45 34.20
C LEU A 923 -13.86 -35.76 34.44
N TYR A 924 -14.71 -35.48 33.46
CA TYR A 924 -16.14 -35.78 33.60
C TYR A 924 -16.40 -37.29 33.53
N SER A 925 -16.79 -37.88 34.68
CA SER A 925 -17.17 -39.29 34.87
C SER A 925 -18.66 -39.43 35.25
N GLY A 926 -19.53 -38.66 34.56
CA GLY A 926 -20.96 -38.58 34.87
C GLY A 926 -21.34 -37.54 35.93
N ALA A 927 -20.35 -37.00 36.63
CA ALA A 927 -20.41 -35.79 37.46
C ALA A 927 -19.04 -35.08 37.44
N TRP A 928 -19.00 -33.81 37.86
CA TRP A 928 -17.74 -33.07 38.05
C TRP A 928 -17.19 -33.28 39.46
N GLY A 929 -15.87 -33.37 39.59
CA GLY A 929 -15.16 -33.67 40.84
C GLY A 929 -14.25 -34.89 40.72
N VAL A 930 -13.51 -35.17 41.79
CA VAL A 930 -12.44 -36.19 41.76
C VAL A 930 -12.95 -37.55 41.29
N THR A 931 -12.37 -38.04 40.19
CA THR A 931 -12.69 -39.34 39.60
C THR A 931 -12.02 -40.45 40.42
N PRO A 932 -12.79 -41.37 41.05
CA PRO A 932 -12.21 -42.39 41.93
C PRO A 932 -11.37 -43.42 41.17
N ASN A 933 -10.22 -43.81 41.73
CA ASN A 933 -9.44 -44.90 41.15
C ASN A 933 -10.20 -46.26 41.17
N ASP A 934 -10.11 -47.02 40.08
CA ASP A 934 -10.81 -48.30 39.89
C ASP A 934 -9.86 -49.53 39.88
N VAL A 935 -10.35 -50.69 39.43
CA VAL A 935 -9.54 -51.92 39.31
C VAL A 935 -9.16 -52.14 37.85
N LEU A 936 -7.85 -52.13 37.58
CA LEU A 936 -7.24 -52.35 36.26
C LEU A 936 -7.43 -51.22 35.23
N ASP A 937 -8.03 -50.08 35.60
CA ASP A 937 -8.17 -48.94 34.68
C ASP A 937 -9.00 -49.36 33.47
N ALA A 938 -10.13 -50.01 33.76
CA ALA A 938 -10.96 -50.67 32.76
C ALA A 938 -12.04 -49.73 32.19
N ASP A 939 -12.03 -48.48 32.62
CA ASP A 939 -13.05 -47.50 32.33
C ASP A 939 -13.03 -47.05 30.86
N ALA A 940 -14.23 -46.76 30.37
CA ALA A 940 -14.45 -46.16 29.07
C ALA A 940 -15.13 -44.82 29.29
N GLY A 941 -14.47 -43.72 28.95
CA GLY A 941 -15.00 -42.40 29.26
C GLY A 941 -13.96 -41.32 29.02
N THR A 942 -14.19 -40.14 29.59
CA THR A 942 -13.29 -39.01 29.44
C THR A 942 -11.85 -39.39 29.80
N ASN A 943 -10.92 -39.34 28.84
CA ASN A 943 -9.53 -39.78 29.01
C ASN A 943 -9.43 -41.18 29.66
N GLU A 944 -10.33 -42.09 29.26
CA GLU A 944 -10.40 -43.45 29.81
C GLU A 944 -10.53 -43.48 31.34
N GLU A 945 -10.92 -42.36 31.95
CA GLU A 945 -10.95 -42.13 33.40
C GLU A 945 -9.65 -42.54 34.11
N GLN A 946 -8.52 -42.39 33.41
CA GLN A 946 -7.18 -42.83 33.84
C GLN A 946 -6.93 -42.63 35.35
N ASN A 947 -6.63 -43.73 36.04
CA ASN A 947 -6.29 -43.73 37.45
C ASN A 947 -5.07 -42.82 37.75
N PHE A 948 -5.19 -41.95 38.75
CA PHE A 948 -4.08 -41.12 39.24
C PHE A 948 -3.16 -41.91 40.19
N PRO A 949 -1.87 -41.52 40.32
CA PRO A 949 -0.95 -42.15 41.28
C PRO A 949 -1.40 -41.95 42.74
N GLU A 950 -1.26 -42.98 43.58
CA GLU A 950 -1.50 -42.87 45.02
C GLU A 950 -0.18 -42.64 45.76
N LEU A 951 0.10 -41.39 46.12
CA LEU A 951 1.31 -41.01 46.83
C LEU A 951 1.23 -41.43 48.31
N ILE A 952 2.29 -42.06 48.82
CA ILE A 952 2.37 -42.57 50.20
C ILE A 952 3.10 -41.57 51.10
N PHE A 953 4.29 -41.12 50.70
CA PHE A 953 5.05 -40.09 51.40
C PHE A 953 6.02 -39.36 50.46
N ALA A 954 6.42 -38.15 50.86
CA ALA A 954 7.48 -37.38 50.23
C ALA A 954 8.45 -36.86 51.30
N ASP A 955 9.75 -37.10 51.14
CA ASP A 955 10.80 -36.65 52.07
C ASP A 955 11.79 -35.75 51.34
N GLY A 956 12.15 -34.62 51.94
CA GLY A 956 13.11 -33.65 51.40
C GLY A 956 13.96 -32.99 52.51
N PRO A 957 14.55 -31.80 52.30
CA PRO A 957 14.26 -30.84 51.23
C PRO A 957 15.14 -30.94 49.98
N PHE A 958 16.20 -31.74 49.97
CA PHE A 958 17.02 -32.01 48.78
C PHE A 958 17.88 -33.28 49.01
N PRO A 959 17.90 -34.23 48.06
CA PRO A 959 16.91 -34.43 47.00
C PRO A 959 15.52 -34.72 47.58
N VAL A 960 14.46 -34.54 46.78
CA VAL A 960 13.11 -34.97 47.20
C VAL A 960 12.87 -36.40 46.78
N ARG A 961 12.59 -37.29 47.73
CA ARG A 961 12.17 -38.67 47.49
C ARG A 961 10.66 -38.75 47.55
N ILE A 962 10.03 -39.34 46.54
CA ILE A 962 8.58 -39.53 46.49
C ILE A 962 8.30 -41.02 46.28
N VAL A 963 7.44 -41.58 47.12
CA VAL A 963 7.05 -42.99 47.07
C VAL A 963 5.56 -43.08 46.87
N GLY A 964 5.13 -43.95 45.97
CA GLY A 964 3.73 -44.15 45.66
C GLY A 964 3.45 -45.47 44.95
N THR A 965 2.17 -45.69 44.68
CA THR A 965 1.67 -46.81 43.89
C THR A 965 0.83 -46.31 42.74
N LEU A 966 0.71 -47.11 41.69
CA LEU A 966 -0.20 -46.88 40.57
C LEU A 966 -0.92 -48.19 40.27
N LYS A 967 -2.22 -48.10 40.01
CA LYS A 967 -3.00 -49.17 39.39
C LYS A 967 -3.46 -48.68 38.03
N SER A 968 -2.97 -49.30 36.97
CA SER A 968 -3.35 -48.94 35.60
C SER A 968 -3.45 -50.20 34.74
N THR A 969 -3.55 -50.05 33.42
CA THR A 969 -3.63 -51.16 32.47
C THR A 969 -2.44 -52.13 32.64
N PRO A 970 -2.64 -53.46 32.70
CA PRO A 970 -1.56 -54.44 32.92
C PRO A 970 -0.47 -54.49 31.86
N ASN A 971 0.78 -54.65 32.29
CA ASN A 971 1.98 -54.73 31.44
C ASN A 971 2.18 -53.51 30.52
N GLU A 972 1.71 -52.34 30.94
CA GLU A 972 1.93 -51.08 30.23
C GLU A 972 2.98 -50.22 30.92
N THR A 973 3.58 -49.31 30.15
CA THR A 973 4.42 -48.25 30.68
C THR A 973 3.60 -46.98 30.75
N VAL A 974 3.38 -46.48 31.95
CA VAL A 974 2.64 -45.25 32.23
C VAL A 974 3.62 -44.15 32.58
N THR A 975 3.41 -42.96 32.04
CA THR A 975 4.22 -41.79 32.36
C THR A 975 3.66 -41.13 33.61
N VAL A 976 4.46 -40.99 34.66
CA VAL A 976 4.05 -40.31 35.90
C VAL A 976 4.80 -39.00 36.04
N GLU A 977 4.08 -37.89 36.12
CA GLU A 977 4.65 -36.56 36.28
C GLU A 977 4.41 -36.04 37.70
N PHE A 978 5.43 -35.43 38.30
CA PHE A 978 5.39 -34.97 39.68
C PHE A 978 5.50 -33.45 39.77
N PHE A 979 4.70 -32.86 40.66
CA PHE A 979 4.59 -31.42 40.83
C PHE A 979 4.65 -31.02 42.29
N SER A 980 5.10 -29.80 42.56
CA SER A 980 5.08 -29.18 43.88
C SER A 980 4.30 -27.87 43.89
N SER A 981 3.51 -27.70 44.95
CA SER A 981 2.76 -26.49 45.26
C SER A 981 3.06 -26.03 46.69
N GLY A 982 3.10 -24.71 46.92
CA GLY A 982 3.47 -24.13 48.22
C GLY A 982 2.40 -24.28 49.31
N SER A 983 1.19 -24.70 48.94
CA SER A 983 0.07 -24.94 49.84
C SER A 983 -0.80 -26.08 49.30
N ALA A 984 -1.57 -26.73 50.18
CA ALA A 984 -2.59 -27.68 49.77
C ALA A 984 -3.74 -26.97 49.04
N ASP A 985 -4.23 -27.62 47.98
CA ASP A 985 -5.50 -27.25 47.36
C ASP A 985 -6.67 -27.51 48.33
N PRO A 986 -7.73 -26.69 48.33
CA PRO A 986 -8.90 -26.91 49.18
C PRO A 986 -9.59 -28.27 49.00
N SER A 987 -9.51 -28.90 47.83
CA SER A 987 -10.06 -30.23 47.58
C SER A 987 -9.23 -31.36 48.21
N GLY A 988 -7.95 -31.10 48.54
CA GLY A 988 -6.97 -32.11 48.93
C GLY A 988 -6.39 -32.93 47.77
N TYR A 989 -6.97 -32.84 46.58
CA TYR A 989 -6.45 -33.38 45.31
C TYR A 989 -5.85 -32.21 44.55
N GLY A 990 -4.55 -32.03 44.77
CA GLY A 990 -3.88 -30.74 44.62
C GLY A 990 -3.74 -30.26 43.18
N GLU A 991 -3.25 -29.03 43.00
CA GLU A 991 -2.80 -28.55 41.70
C GLU A 991 -1.27 -28.70 41.57
N GLY A 992 -0.76 -28.64 40.34
CA GLY A 992 0.67 -28.76 40.05
C GLY A 992 1.30 -27.44 39.61
N LYS A 993 1.82 -26.63 40.55
CA LYS A 993 2.47 -25.34 40.22
C LYS A 993 3.87 -25.50 39.62
N THR A 994 4.73 -26.28 40.27
CA THR A 994 6.15 -26.43 39.90
C THR A 994 6.41 -27.85 39.45
N PHE A 995 6.74 -28.06 38.18
CA PHE A 995 7.12 -29.37 37.67
C PHE A 995 8.46 -29.83 38.28
N LEU A 996 8.50 -31.05 38.83
CA LEU A 996 9.66 -31.63 39.49
C LEU A 996 10.42 -32.60 38.59
N GLY A 997 9.69 -33.39 37.81
CA GLY A 997 10.24 -34.39 36.90
C GLY A 997 9.21 -35.45 36.52
N THR A 998 9.67 -36.38 35.67
CA THR A 998 8.88 -37.47 35.10
C THR A 998 9.54 -38.81 35.44
N GLU A 999 8.73 -39.84 35.68
CA GLU A 999 9.16 -41.23 35.79
C GLU A 999 8.35 -42.11 34.82
N LEU A 1000 8.99 -43.11 34.22
CA LEU A 1000 8.28 -44.15 33.45
C LEU A 1000 8.03 -45.34 34.37
N VAL A 1001 6.76 -45.62 34.67
CA VAL A 1001 6.33 -46.66 35.61
C VAL A 1001 5.73 -47.82 34.84
N GLY A 1002 6.32 -49.01 34.97
CA GLY A 1002 5.79 -50.26 34.39
C GLY A 1002 4.82 -50.97 35.34
N THR A 1003 3.61 -51.27 34.88
CA THR A 1003 2.65 -52.08 35.62
C THR A 1003 2.93 -53.58 35.43
N ASP A 1004 2.68 -54.37 36.47
CA ASP A 1004 2.80 -55.83 36.39
C ASP A 1004 1.59 -56.47 35.68
N SER A 1005 1.56 -57.81 35.62
CA SER A 1005 0.46 -58.55 35.01
C SER A 1005 -0.90 -58.35 35.69
N THR A 1006 -0.93 -57.74 36.88
CA THR A 1006 -2.13 -57.38 37.63
C THR A 1006 -2.47 -55.89 37.53
N GLY A 1007 -1.74 -55.12 36.71
CA GLY A 1007 -1.95 -53.68 36.58
C GLY A 1007 -1.34 -52.86 37.73
N PHE A 1008 -0.66 -53.49 38.68
CA PHE A 1008 -0.10 -52.81 39.84
C PHE A 1008 1.35 -52.37 39.59
N ALA A 1009 1.71 -51.19 40.07
CA ALA A 1009 3.07 -50.71 40.11
C ALA A 1009 3.39 -50.03 41.45
N TYR A 1010 4.60 -50.28 41.94
CA TYR A 1010 5.21 -49.55 43.06
C TYR A 1010 6.39 -48.75 42.53
N PHE A 1011 6.48 -47.47 42.92
CA PHE A 1011 7.60 -46.61 42.52
C PHE A 1011 8.18 -45.85 43.71
N SER A 1012 9.49 -45.61 43.63
CA SER A 1012 10.25 -44.79 44.58
C SER A 1012 11.21 -43.94 43.78
N VAL A 1013 10.84 -42.68 43.55
CA VAL A 1013 11.57 -41.75 42.69
C VAL A 1013 12.34 -40.73 43.52
N LEU A 1014 13.48 -40.29 42.99
CA LEU A 1014 14.35 -39.31 43.63
C LEU A 1014 14.64 -38.18 42.65
N PHE A 1015 14.10 -36.99 42.91
CA PHE A 1015 14.39 -35.83 42.07
C PHE A 1015 15.52 -35.00 42.68
N PRO A 1016 16.55 -34.64 41.90
CA PRO A 1016 17.63 -33.74 42.33
C PRO A 1016 17.16 -32.28 42.33
N THR A 1017 15.92 -32.04 42.78
CA THR A 1017 15.29 -30.73 42.90
C THR A 1017 14.99 -30.50 44.37
N SER A 1018 15.31 -29.30 44.86
CA SER A 1018 14.96 -28.95 46.22
C SER A 1018 13.47 -28.61 46.30
N VAL A 1019 12.78 -29.25 47.24
CA VAL A 1019 11.37 -28.96 47.54
C VAL A 1019 11.28 -28.64 49.02
N ALA A 1020 10.74 -27.47 49.36
CA ALA A 1020 10.68 -27.02 50.76
C ALA A 1020 9.82 -27.97 51.60
N ALA A 1021 10.24 -28.24 52.84
CA ALA A 1021 9.40 -28.94 53.80
C ALA A 1021 8.11 -28.15 54.03
N GLY A 1022 6.98 -28.84 54.03
CA GLY A 1022 5.64 -28.22 54.06
C GLY A 1022 5.01 -27.94 52.70
N ASN A 1023 5.76 -28.01 51.59
CA ASN A 1023 5.15 -28.00 50.27
C ASN A 1023 4.35 -29.30 50.04
N ILE A 1024 3.35 -29.22 49.17
CA ILE A 1024 2.54 -30.37 48.76
C ILE A 1024 3.05 -30.90 47.43
N VAL A 1025 3.23 -32.22 47.36
CA VAL A 1025 3.53 -32.96 46.13
C VAL A 1025 2.27 -33.61 45.62
N THR A 1026 2.01 -33.47 44.32
CA THR A 1026 0.99 -34.17 43.56
C THR A 1026 1.59 -34.83 42.34
N ALA A 1027 0.87 -35.77 41.74
CA ALA A 1027 1.29 -36.42 40.51
C ALA A 1027 0.11 -36.68 39.58
N THR A 1028 0.39 -36.75 38.28
CA THR A 1028 -0.53 -37.25 37.25
C THR A 1028 0.04 -38.51 36.62
N ALA A 1029 -0.84 -39.34 36.05
CA ALA A 1029 -0.48 -40.50 35.26
C ALA A 1029 -1.01 -40.32 33.83
N THR A 1030 -0.17 -40.59 32.83
CA THR A 1030 -0.54 -40.57 31.42
C THR A 1030 -0.32 -41.94 30.80
N SER A 1031 -1.39 -42.55 30.30
CA SER A 1031 -1.35 -43.86 29.62
C SER A 1031 -0.47 -43.82 28.38
N TYR A 1032 -0.04 -44.98 27.88
CA TYR A 1032 0.75 -45.07 26.65
C TYR A 1032 0.01 -44.47 25.44
N GLN A 1033 -1.31 -44.47 25.47
CA GLN A 1033 -2.17 -43.95 24.40
C GLN A 1033 -2.40 -42.43 24.52
N GLY A 1034 -2.08 -41.83 25.68
CA GLY A 1034 -2.10 -40.38 25.90
C GLY A 1034 -3.17 -39.89 26.86
N SER A 1035 -3.97 -40.77 27.46
CA SER A 1035 -5.00 -40.38 28.44
C SER A 1035 -4.35 -39.97 29.76
N THR A 1036 -4.57 -38.73 30.20
CA THR A 1036 -4.00 -38.22 31.46
C THR A 1036 -5.05 -38.13 32.55
N SER A 1037 -4.67 -38.59 33.75
CA SER A 1037 -5.45 -38.53 34.98
C SER A 1037 -5.62 -37.11 35.52
N GLU A 1038 -6.52 -36.97 36.50
CA GLU A 1038 -6.50 -35.83 37.42
C GLU A 1038 -5.23 -35.85 38.30
N PHE A 1039 -5.02 -34.79 39.09
CA PHE A 1039 -3.94 -34.78 40.07
C PHE A 1039 -4.26 -35.71 41.26
N SER A 1040 -3.23 -36.42 41.72
CA SER A 1040 -3.29 -37.23 42.92
C SER A 1040 -3.66 -36.42 44.17
N LYS A 1041 -4.09 -37.13 45.21
CA LYS A 1041 -4.12 -36.56 46.56
C LYS A 1041 -2.74 -36.00 46.93
N GLY A 1042 -2.73 -34.80 47.49
CA GLY A 1042 -1.51 -34.11 47.88
C GLY A 1042 -0.84 -34.73 49.10
N VAL A 1043 0.49 -34.88 49.03
CA VAL A 1043 1.32 -35.33 50.17
C VAL A 1043 2.30 -34.25 50.55
N GLU A 1044 2.32 -33.90 51.83
CA GLU A 1044 3.25 -32.92 52.39
C GLU A 1044 4.68 -33.47 52.40
N VAL A 1045 5.63 -32.66 51.94
CA VAL A 1045 7.06 -32.96 52.02
C VAL A 1045 7.51 -32.83 53.47
N LYS A 1046 7.89 -33.96 54.06
CA LYS A 1046 8.45 -34.01 55.41
C LYS A 1046 9.95 -33.77 55.39
N SER A 1047 10.49 -33.20 56.46
CA SER A 1047 11.93 -33.21 56.68
C SER A 1047 12.35 -34.60 57.19
N GLY A 1048 13.06 -35.39 56.39
CA GLY A 1048 13.89 -36.46 56.95
C GLY A 1048 13.90 -37.82 56.25
N GLY A 1049 15.05 -38.13 55.67
CA GLY A 1049 15.78 -39.39 55.83
C GLY A 1049 17.27 -39.09 55.59
N THR A 1050 18.20 -39.56 56.43
CA THR A 1050 19.64 -39.43 56.16
C THR A 1050 20.09 -40.55 55.22
N PHE A 1051 20.61 -40.23 54.05
CA PHE A 1051 21.07 -41.17 53.01
C PHE A 1051 22.58 -41.02 52.78
N ALA A 1052 23.29 -42.14 52.90
CA ALA A 1052 24.68 -42.24 52.45
C ALA A 1052 24.70 -42.98 51.10
N ASP A 1053 25.80 -42.86 50.36
CA ASP A 1053 26.09 -43.68 49.18
C ASP A 1053 27.55 -44.08 49.32
N LEU A 1054 27.79 -45.25 49.90
CA LEU A 1054 29.15 -45.74 50.07
C LEU A 1054 29.59 -46.37 48.76
N SER A 1055 30.89 -46.36 48.49
CA SER A 1055 31.47 -47.17 47.43
C SER A 1055 32.82 -47.69 47.90
N ALA A 1056 33.21 -48.88 47.44
CA ALA A 1056 34.48 -49.51 47.79
C ALA A 1056 35.29 -49.88 46.54
N THR A 1057 36.60 -49.61 46.58
CA THR A 1057 37.56 -50.11 45.59
C THR A 1057 38.70 -50.81 46.30
N VAL A 1058 39.18 -51.92 45.75
CA VAL A 1058 40.39 -52.63 46.21
C VAL A 1058 41.46 -52.49 45.14
N GLU A 1059 42.68 -52.16 45.54
CA GLU A 1059 43.85 -52.08 44.65
C GLU A 1059 45.06 -52.75 45.31
N ALA A 1060 45.59 -53.79 44.68
CA ALA A 1060 46.80 -54.46 45.11
C ALA A 1060 48.06 -53.64 44.73
N SER A 1061 49.10 -53.72 45.56
CA SER A 1061 50.36 -53.01 45.34
C SER A 1061 51.17 -53.50 44.14
N ALA A 1062 50.79 -54.64 43.53
CA ALA A 1062 51.42 -55.22 42.35
C ALA A 1062 50.49 -56.23 41.65
N ASP A 1063 50.48 -56.26 40.32
CA ASP A 1063 49.70 -57.20 39.51
C ASP A 1063 50.25 -58.64 39.53
N THR A 1064 51.57 -58.79 39.77
CA THR A 1064 52.26 -60.07 39.88
C THR A 1064 53.27 -60.08 41.03
N VAL A 1065 53.34 -61.19 41.76
CA VAL A 1065 54.30 -61.35 42.89
C VAL A 1065 54.91 -62.74 42.93
N ARG A 1066 56.11 -62.87 43.52
CA ARG A 1066 56.72 -64.16 43.80
C ARG A 1066 56.16 -64.72 45.11
N ARG A 1067 56.17 -66.04 45.23
CA ARG A 1067 55.84 -66.71 46.50
C ARG A 1067 56.82 -66.22 47.58
N GLY A 1068 56.28 -65.68 48.68
CA GLY A 1068 57.05 -65.08 49.78
C GLY A 1068 57.13 -63.56 49.76
N ASP A 1069 56.73 -62.89 48.68
CA ASP A 1069 56.68 -61.42 48.63
C ASP A 1069 55.50 -60.89 49.45
N THR A 1070 55.68 -59.71 50.06
CA THR A 1070 54.61 -58.97 50.74
C THR A 1070 53.82 -58.14 49.72
N LEU A 1071 52.51 -58.33 49.71
CA LEU A 1071 51.49 -57.55 49.01
C LEU A 1071 50.80 -56.58 49.97
N ALA A 1072 50.47 -55.39 49.50
CA ALA A 1072 49.54 -54.50 50.18
C ALA A 1072 48.25 -54.37 49.34
N PHE A 1073 47.08 -54.55 49.96
CA PHE A 1073 45.78 -54.25 49.35
C PHE A 1073 45.25 -52.96 49.94
N LEU A 1074 45.08 -51.93 49.10
CA LEU A 1074 44.49 -50.65 49.45
C LEU A 1074 43.00 -50.69 49.17
N ILE A 1075 42.21 -50.77 50.24
CA ILE A 1075 40.75 -50.67 50.20
C ILE A 1075 40.40 -49.20 50.42
N THR A 1076 39.86 -48.54 49.41
CA THR A 1076 39.34 -47.17 49.54
C THR A 1076 37.82 -47.22 49.62
N VAL A 1077 37.28 -46.64 50.67
CA VAL A 1077 35.86 -46.41 50.85
C VAL A 1077 35.56 -44.92 50.70
N PHE A 1078 34.54 -44.59 49.92
CA PHE A 1078 34.12 -43.21 49.68
C PHE A 1078 32.63 -43.07 50.00
N ASN A 1079 32.21 -41.96 50.62
CA ASN A 1079 30.79 -41.61 50.75
C ASN A 1079 30.41 -40.56 49.71
N ASN A 1080 29.80 -41.00 48.60
CA ASN A 1080 29.27 -40.17 47.52
C ASN A 1080 27.91 -39.53 47.87
N GLY A 1081 27.30 -39.95 48.98
CA GLY A 1081 25.97 -39.52 49.40
C GLY A 1081 25.96 -38.14 50.07
N PRO A 1082 24.78 -37.49 50.14
CA PRO A 1082 24.64 -36.16 50.71
C PRO A 1082 24.78 -36.11 52.24
N ASP A 1083 24.53 -37.22 52.94
CA ASP A 1083 24.62 -37.30 54.40
C ASP A 1083 25.84 -38.09 54.88
N SER A 1084 26.23 -37.86 56.13
CA SER A 1084 27.32 -38.62 56.76
C SER A 1084 26.92 -40.08 56.98
N ALA A 1085 27.75 -41.00 56.51
CA ALA A 1085 27.64 -42.42 56.84
C ALA A 1085 28.21 -42.66 58.24
N THR A 1086 27.49 -43.37 59.10
CA THR A 1086 27.92 -43.73 60.46
C THR A 1086 27.97 -45.23 60.61
N GLN A 1087 28.85 -45.72 61.48
CA GLN A 1087 29.14 -47.14 61.65
C GLN A 1087 29.47 -47.81 60.31
N VAL A 1088 30.38 -47.18 59.56
CA VAL A 1088 30.85 -47.73 58.29
C VAL A 1088 31.73 -48.94 58.60
N ILE A 1089 31.30 -50.12 58.16
CA ILE A 1089 31.98 -51.39 58.37
C ILE A 1089 32.53 -51.85 57.03
N VAL A 1090 33.85 -52.04 56.96
CA VAL A 1090 34.54 -52.67 55.84
C VAL A 1090 34.90 -54.09 56.24
N ARG A 1091 34.46 -55.07 55.47
CA ARG A 1091 34.82 -56.48 55.64
C ARG A 1091 35.67 -56.92 54.46
N ASP A 1092 36.91 -57.25 54.75
CA ASP A 1092 37.87 -57.77 53.79
C ASP A 1092 38.24 -59.21 54.16
N THR A 1093 37.97 -60.16 53.26
CA THR A 1093 38.24 -61.58 53.51
C THR A 1093 39.50 -61.99 52.76
N LEU A 1094 40.58 -62.23 53.50
CA LEU A 1094 41.84 -62.66 52.88
C LEU A 1094 41.72 -64.07 52.32
N SER A 1095 42.17 -64.23 51.07
CA SER A 1095 42.29 -65.52 50.41
C SER A 1095 43.17 -66.49 51.21
N ARG A 1096 42.87 -67.79 51.14
CA ARG A 1096 43.71 -68.85 51.76
C ARG A 1096 45.14 -68.91 51.21
N LYS A 1097 45.39 -68.22 50.11
CA LYS A 1097 46.69 -68.10 49.44
C LYS A 1097 47.56 -66.97 50.01
N LEU A 1098 47.02 -66.17 50.94
CA LEU A 1098 47.66 -65.05 51.60
C LEU A 1098 47.80 -65.30 53.11
N THR A 1099 48.95 -64.98 53.69
CA THR A 1099 49.12 -64.87 55.15
C THR A 1099 49.11 -63.40 55.55
N TYR A 1100 48.14 -62.99 56.35
CA TYR A 1100 48.06 -61.65 56.94
C TYR A 1100 49.33 -61.31 57.71
N LEU A 1101 49.85 -60.10 57.51
CA LEU A 1101 51.03 -59.57 58.18
C LEU A 1101 50.65 -58.43 59.13
N ALA A 1102 50.00 -57.40 58.61
CA ALA A 1102 49.62 -56.19 59.32
C ALA A 1102 48.53 -55.44 58.55
N ASP A 1103 47.92 -54.44 59.18
CA ASP A 1103 47.06 -53.49 58.50
C ASP A 1103 47.27 -52.07 59.04
N THR A 1104 46.79 -51.09 58.28
CA THR A 1104 46.66 -49.71 58.73
C THR A 1104 45.32 -49.16 58.24
N ALA A 1105 44.64 -48.38 59.07
CA ALA A 1105 43.45 -47.63 58.67
C ALA A 1105 43.67 -46.13 58.83
N SER A 1106 43.35 -45.36 57.80
CA SER A 1106 43.40 -43.89 57.85
C SER A 1106 42.31 -43.28 58.74
N LYS A 1107 41.22 -44.03 58.99
CA LYS A 1107 40.14 -43.72 59.93
C LYS A 1107 39.59 -45.00 60.55
N GLY A 1108 39.10 -44.91 61.78
CA GLY A 1108 38.50 -46.05 62.47
C GLY A 1108 39.52 -47.02 63.06
N THR A 1109 39.03 -48.18 63.47
CA THR A 1109 39.83 -49.26 64.07
C THR A 1109 39.63 -50.56 63.30
N THR A 1110 40.68 -51.36 63.22
CA THR A 1110 40.70 -52.65 62.51
C THR A 1110 40.84 -53.81 63.49
N VAL A 1111 40.19 -54.93 63.16
CA VAL A 1111 40.34 -56.19 63.87
C VAL A 1111 40.46 -57.30 62.84
N TYR A 1112 41.53 -58.11 62.93
CA TYR A 1112 41.71 -59.30 62.11
C TYR A 1112 41.48 -60.56 62.94
N ALA A 1113 40.51 -61.38 62.54
CA ALA A 1113 40.22 -62.68 63.13
C ALA A 1113 39.68 -63.64 62.06
N ASP A 1114 40.03 -64.92 62.15
CA ASP A 1114 39.51 -65.98 61.27
C ASP A 1114 39.59 -65.65 59.75
N ARG A 1115 40.67 -64.98 59.33
CA ARG A 1115 40.94 -64.53 57.94
C ARG A 1115 40.08 -63.38 57.41
N VAL A 1116 39.29 -62.74 58.27
CA VAL A 1116 38.53 -61.54 57.92
C VAL A 1116 39.10 -60.35 58.66
N LEU A 1117 39.54 -59.34 57.92
CA LEU A 1117 39.81 -58.01 58.46
C LEU A 1117 38.51 -57.22 58.46
N THR A 1118 38.07 -56.78 59.64
CA THR A 1118 36.94 -55.86 59.78
C THR A 1118 37.44 -54.50 60.22
N ALA A 1119 37.22 -53.46 59.41
CA ALA A 1119 37.46 -52.08 59.80
C ALA A 1119 36.15 -51.40 60.17
N THR A 1120 36.09 -50.80 61.35
CA THR A 1120 34.94 -50.01 61.82
C THR A 1120 35.31 -48.55 61.85
N ILE A 1121 34.66 -47.75 61.01
CA ILE A 1121 34.81 -46.30 60.90
C ILE A 1121 33.56 -45.66 61.54
N PRO A 1122 33.70 -44.95 62.67
CA PRO A 1122 32.54 -44.41 63.41
C PRO A 1122 31.67 -43.47 62.57
N SER A 1123 32.29 -42.64 61.73
CA SER A 1123 31.60 -41.79 60.77
C SER A 1123 32.51 -41.44 59.60
N LEU A 1124 31.93 -41.34 58.41
CA LEU A 1124 32.53 -40.89 57.17
C LEU A 1124 31.63 -39.80 56.57
N ALA A 1125 32.12 -38.56 56.55
CA ALA A 1125 31.33 -37.42 56.09
C ALA A 1125 31.01 -37.51 54.58
N ALA A 1126 29.99 -36.78 54.13
CA ALA A 1126 29.67 -36.66 52.71
C ALA A 1126 30.88 -36.15 51.91
N GLY A 1127 31.22 -36.81 50.80
CA GLY A 1127 32.40 -36.53 49.98
C GLY A 1127 33.74 -36.96 50.60
N GLU A 1128 33.72 -37.61 51.77
CA GLU A 1128 34.92 -38.04 52.47
C GLU A 1128 35.31 -39.48 52.11
N LYS A 1129 36.60 -39.79 52.22
CA LYS A 1129 37.13 -41.14 52.00
C LYS A 1129 37.93 -41.67 53.17
N ALA A 1130 37.89 -42.99 53.35
CA ALA A 1130 38.74 -43.75 54.25
C ALA A 1130 39.47 -44.84 53.47
N VAL A 1131 40.76 -44.98 53.73
CA VAL A 1131 41.64 -46.01 53.16
C VAL A 1131 42.06 -46.99 54.24
N ILE A 1132 41.92 -48.29 53.97
CA ILE A 1132 42.42 -49.42 54.77
C ILE A 1132 43.47 -50.14 53.93
N ALA A 1133 44.71 -50.19 54.41
CA ALA A 1133 45.78 -50.95 53.77
C ALA A 1133 45.98 -52.28 54.49
N VAL A 1134 45.96 -53.38 53.76
CA VAL A 1134 46.11 -54.75 54.28
C VAL A 1134 47.38 -55.37 53.72
N PHE A 1135 48.36 -55.66 54.57
CA PHE A 1135 49.63 -56.27 54.18
C PHE A 1135 49.56 -57.77 54.38
N ALA A 1136 49.88 -58.56 53.35
CA ALA A 1136 49.87 -60.02 53.40
C ALA A 1136 50.98 -60.64 52.54
N VAL A 1137 51.45 -61.83 52.90
CA VAL A 1137 52.48 -62.58 52.15
C VAL A 1137 51.81 -63.60 51.22
N ALA A 1138 52.25 -63.68 49.96
CA ALA A 1138 51.74 -64.67 49.00
C ALA A 1138 52.35 -66.07 49.22
N ASP A 1139 51.56 -67.04 49.69
CA ASP A 1139 52.07 -68.35 50.13
C ASP A 1139 51.95 -69.48 49.10
N SER A 1140 51.21 -69.26 48.01
CA SER A 1140 50.94 -70.29 47.00
C SER A 1140 50.82 -69.72 45.58
N PHE A 1141 51.08 -70.56 44.57
CA PHE A 1141 51.01 -70.20 43.16
C PHE A 1141 49.55 -70.07 42.65
N GLY A 1142 49.36 -69.27 41.60
CA GLY A 1142 48.08 -69.03 40.92
C GLY A 1142 47.45 -67.66 41.22
N ILE A 1143 46.25 -67.44 40.70
CA ILE A 1143 45.49 -66.19 40.90
C ILE A 1143 44.95 -66.15 42.33
N VAL A 1144 45.11 -64.99 42.99
CA VAL A 1144 44.56 -64.62 44.29
C VAL A 1144 43.47 -63.58 44.03
N HIS A 1145 42.21 -63.93 44.23
CA HIS A 1145 41.11 -62.96 44.25
C HIS A 1145 40.98 -62.38 45.65
N HIS A 1146 40.83 -61.06 45.75
CA HIS A 1146 40.69 -60.31 47.00
C HIS A 1146 39.49 -59.38 46.88
N SER A 1147 38.63 -59.36 47.89
CA SER A 1147 37.38 -58.61 47.84
C SER A 1147 37.05 -58.00 49.20
N ALA A 1148 36.67 -56.73 49.20
CA ALA A 1148 36.19 -56.01 50.36
C ALA A 1148 34.77 -55.50 50.13
N LEU A 1149 33.90 -55.66 51.14
CA LEU A 1149 32.53 -55.15 51.16
C LEU A 1149 32.44 -54.03 52.18
N VAL A 1150 31.79 -52.91 51.84
CA VAL A 1150 31.46 -51.84 52.78
C VAL A 1150 29.95 -51.77 53.06
N THR A 1151 29.59 -51.44 54.29
CA THR A 1151 28.20 -51.18 54.73
C THR A 1151 28.16 -50.02 55.74
N ALA A 1152 27.03 -49.32 55.89
CA ALA A 1152 26.79 -48.32 56.94
C ALA A 1152 25.43 -48.52 57.63
N GLN A 1153 25.15 -47.69 58.64
CA GLN A 1153 23.86 -47.64 59.31
C GLN A 1153 22.78 -46.90 58.48
N GLN A 1154 23.17 -45.90 57.69
CA GLN A 1154 22.29 -45.19 56.76
C GLN A 1154 21.98 -46.09 55.57
N SER A 1155 20.77 -45.92 55.01
CA SER A 1155 20.41 -46.60 53.77
C SER A 1155 21.31 -46.12 52.63
N ASP A 1156 21.80 -47.07 51.86
CA ASP A 1156 22.69 -46.87 50.72
C ASP A 1156 21.93 -47.06 49.40
N TYR A 1157 22.00 -46.05 48.52
CA TYR A 1157 21.26 -46.00 47.26
C TYR A 1157 21.84 -46.93 46.18
N ASP A 1158 23.16 -47.13 46.12
CA ASP A 1158 23.81 -47.97 45.11
C ASP A 1158 24.58 -49.11 45.78
N THR A 1159 23.86 -50.11 46.27
CA THR A 1159 24.50 -51.26 46.93
C THR A 1159 25.43 -52.09 46.01
N LEU A 1160 25.41 -51.86 44.69
CA LEU A 1160 26.27 -52.59 43.74
C LEU A 1160 27.71 -52.08 43.75
N ASN A 1161 27.92 -50.81 44.09
CA ASN A 1161 29.26 -50.19 44.14
C ASN A 1161 29.96 -50.42 45.51
N ASN A 1162 29.29 -51.08 46.46
CA ASN A 1162 29.77 -51.38 47.81
C ASN A 1162 30.80 -52.52 47.89
N VAL A 1163 31.09 -53.17 46.77
CA VAL A 1163 32.07 -54.27 46.69
C VAL A 1163 33.26 -53.84 45.85
N GLY A 1164 34.42 -53.72 46.48
CA GLY A 1164 35.69 -53.59 45.77
C GLY A 1164 36.31 -54.97 45.56
N VAL A 1165 36.76 -55.26 44.34
CA VAL A 1165 37.46 -56.51 44.01
C VAL A 1165 38.76 -56.23 43.26
N ASP A 1166 39.78 -57.02 43.53
CA ASP A 1166 41.02 -57.05 42.75
C ASP A 1166 41.61 -58.47 42.70
N SER A 1167 42.53 -58.73 41.78
CA SER A 1167 43.18 -60.04 41.66
C SER A 1167 44.65 -59.95 41.32
N VAL A 1168 45.49 -60.67 42.07
CA VAL A 1168 46.95 -60.72 41.90
C VAL A 1168 47.37 -62.11 41.41
N THR A 1169 48.31 -62.20 40.46
CA THR A 1169 48.80 -63.50 39.95
C THR A 1169 50.19 -63.84 40.50
N ALA A 1170 50.35 -65.03 41.10
CA ALA A 1170 51.65 -65.61 41.47
C ALA A 1170 52.07 -66.70 40.46
N PRO A 1171 52.86 -66.39 39.42
CA PRO A 1171 53.13 -67.32 38.32
C PRO A 1171 54.14 -68.44 38.68
N VAL A 1172 53.97 -69.61 38.05
CA VAL A 1172 54.99 -70.67 37.99
C VAL A 1172 55.97 -70.29 36.87
N ILE A 1173 57.25 -70.06 37.19
CA ILE A 1173 58.25 -69.70 36.18
C ILE A 1173 58.69 -70.96 35.42
N LEU A 1174 58.25 -71.07 34.17
CA LEU A 1174 58.80 -71.94 33.12
C LEU A 1174 59.11 -71.05 31.90
N ALA A 1175 60.38 -71.01 31.49
CA ALA A 1175 60.85 -70.13 30.41
C ALA A 1175 60.49 -70.68 29.02
N VAL A 1176 59.81 -69.87 28.18
CA VAL A 1176 59.91 -69.90 26.70
C VAL A 1176 59.64 -68.50 26.11
N ARG A 1177 60.48 -68.11 25.15
CA ARG A 1177 60.49 -66.87 24.33
C ARG A 1177 59.27 -66.72 23.41
N GLY A 1178 58.89 -65.46 23.12
CA GLY A 1178 58.44 -65.08 21.77
C GLY A 1178 57.20 -64.20 21.67
N VAL A 1179 57.30 -62.91 21.99
CA VAL A 1179 56.47 -61.87 21.34
C VAL A 1179 57.46 -60.91 20.68
N ALA A 1180 57.37 -60.77 19.36
CA ALA A 1180 58.26 -59.87 18.64
C ALA A 1180 58.03 -58.42 19.13
N PRO A 1181 59.10 -57.67 19.44
CA PRO A 1181 58.97 -56.27 19.82
C PRO A 1181 58.33 -55.48 18.65
N PRO A 1182 57.56 -54.42 18.94
CA PRO A 1182 56.94 -53.59 17.90
C PRO A 1182 58.00 -53.02 16.96
N LEU A 1183 57.77 -53.08 15.65
CA LEU A 1183 58.70 -52.53 14.65
C LEU A 1183 58.61 -51.00 14.52
N THR A 1184 57.55 -50.40 15.07
CA THR A 1184 57.26 -48.95 14.97
C THR A 1184 56.79 -48.40 16.30
N TYR A 1185 57.14 -47.14 16.58
CA TYR A 1185 56.55 -46.40 17.69
C TYR A 1185 55.07 -46.13 17.40
N ASP A 1186 54.22 -46.21 18.43
CA ASP A 1186 52.80 -45.89 18.30
C ASP A 1186 52.24 -45.31 19.60
N LEU A 1187 51.20 -44.47 19.49
CA LEU A 1187 50.45 -43.91 20.62
C LEU A 1187 48.96 -44.16 20.40
N ALA A 1188 48.39 -45.06 21.20
CA ALA A 1188 46.99 -45.43 21.13
C ALA A 1188 46.10 -44.35 21.76
N GLN A 1189 44.84 -44.32 21.32
CA GLN A 1189 43.84 -43.49 21.97
C GLN A 1189 43.56 -44.01 23.38
N ASN A 1190 43.55 -43.10 24.35
CA ASN A 1190 43.26 -43.39 25.74
C ASN A 1190 41.86 -43.99 25.88
N TYR A 1191 41.69 -44.97 26.77
CA TYR A 1191 40.40 -45.60 27.03
C TYR A 1191 40.14 -45.71 28.55
N PRO A 1192 38.95 -45.31 29.04
CA PRO A 1192 37.86 -44.65 28.29
C PRO A 1192 38.21 -43.23 27.82
N ASN A 1193 37.45 -42.67 26.86
CA ASN A 1193 37.51 -41.27 26.42
C ASN A 1193 36.15 -40.83 25.81
N PRO A 1194 35.36 -39.93 26.42
CA PRO A 1194 35.68 -39.16 27.63
C PRO A 1194 35.91 -40.05 28.85
N PHE A 1195 36.68 -39.56 29.82
CA PHE A 1195 37.02 -40.31 31.03
C PHE A 1195 36.69 -39.51 32.30
N ASN A 1196 36.30 -40.22 33.35
CA ASN A 1196 36.06 -39.66 34.68
C ASN A 1196 36.50 -40.66 35.78
N PRO A 1197 37.44 -40.33 36.67
CA PRO A 1197 38.51 -39.35 36.47
C PRO A 1197 39.79 -40.01 35.93
N SER A 1198 39.79 -41.32 35.59
CA SER A 1198 40.99 -42.03 35.12
C SER A 1198 40.86 -42.65 33.73
N THR A 1199 41.95 -42.66 32.96
CA THR A 1199 42.05 -43.30 31.64
C THR A 1199 43.39 -43.99 31.49
N THR A 1200 43.50 -45.00 30.63
CA THR A 1200 44.77 -45.67 30.32
C THR A 1200 45.25 -45.30 28.92
N ILE A 1201 46.48 -44.82 28.83
CA ILE A 1201 47.17 -44.51 27.57
C ILE A 1201 48.14 -45.66 27.27
N ARG A 1202 47.95 -46.33 26.13
CA ARG A 1202 48.84 -47.39 25.66
C ARG A 1202 49.75 -46.86 24.54
N TYR A 1203 51.00 -47.29 24.51
CA TYR A 1203 51.95 -46.90 23.47
C TYR A 1203 52.99 -47.99 23.20
N ALA A 1204 53.60 -47.96 22.02
CA ALA A 1204 54.63 -48.90 21.60
C ALA A 1204 55.97 -48.17 21.43
N VAL A 1205 57.05 -48.83 21.83
CA VAL A 1205 58.44 -48.35 21.73
C VAL A 1205 59.18 -49.35 20.85
N ALA A 1206 59.64 -48.94 19.67
CA ALA A 1206 60.23 -49.86 18.72
C ALA A 1206 61.72 -50.18 18.95
N GLU A 1207 62.45 -49.22 19.51
CA GLU A 1207 63.88 -49.32 19.80
C GLU A 1207 64.15 -48.76 21.20
N SER A 1208 65.17 -49.27 21.88
CA SER A 1208 65.54 -48.82 23.23
C SER A 1208 65.93 -47.34 23.24
N ARG A 1209 65.18 -46.50 23.95
CA ARG A 1209 65.47 -45.05 24.10
C ARG A 1209 64.72 -44.39 25.24
N THR A 1210 65.08 -43.14 25.54
CA THR A 1210 64.32 -42.30 26.47
C THR A 1210 62.98 -41.89 25.87
N VAL A 1211 61.90 -42.23 26.57
CA VAL A 1211 60.52 -41.98 26.21
C VAL A 1211 59.92 -40.96 27.19
N ARG A 1212 59.28 -39.93 26.65
CA ARG A 1212 58.59 -38.91 27.43
C ARG A 1212 57.13 -38.78 27.00
N LEU A 1213 56.19 -39.02 27.92
CA LEU A 1213 54.76 -38.84 27.71
C LEU A 1213 54.26 -37.70 28.60
N THR A 1214 53.69 -36.66 28.01
CA THR A 1214 53.30 -35.43 28.74
C THR A 1214 51.92 -34.95 28.32
N VAL A 1215 51.10 -34.56 29.29
CA VAL A 1215 49.75 -34.01 29.13
C VAL A 1215 49.80 -32.47 29.20
N TYR A 1216 49.02 -31.82 28.35
CA TYR A 1216 48.92 -30.37 28.17
C TYR A 1216 47.45 -29.93 28.20
N ASP A 1217 47.21 -28.70 28.65
CA ASP A 1217 45.91 -28.03 28.52
C ASP A 1217 45.72 -27.42 27.12
N VAL A 1218 44.56 -26.81 26.87
CA VAL A 1218 44.23 -26.16 25.57
C VAL A 1218 45.13 -24.97 25.24
N LEU A 1219 45.84 -24.40 26.22
CA LEU A 1219 46.79 -23.30 26.02
C LEU A 1219 48.22 -23.82 25.80
N GLY A 1220 48.43 -25.13 25.80
CA GLY A 1220 49.73 -25.77 25.62
C GLY A 1220 50.61 -25.78 26.87
N LYS A 1221 50.06 -25.47 28.05
CA LYS A 1221 50.80 -25.56 29.32
C LYS A 1221 50.89 -27.02 29.76
N VAL A 1222 52.06 -27.45 30.21
CA VAL A 1222 52.26 -28.80 30.76
C VAL A 1222 51.43 -28.96 32.02
N VAL A 1223 50.55 -29.95 31.99
CA VAL A 1223 49.66 -30.33 33.10
C VAL A 1223 50.28 -31.47 33.92
N ALA A 1224 50.84 -32.48 33.26
CA ALA A 1224 51.52 -33.59 33.92
C ALA A 1224 52.53 -34.26 32.97
N THR A 1225 53.69 -34.71 33.49
CA THR A 1225 54.58 -35.62 32.76
C THR A 1225 54.35 -37.03 33.32
N LEU A 1226 53.81 -37.94 32.50
CA LEU A 1226 53.40 -39.29 32.91
C LEU A 1226 54.55 -40.30 32.81
N VAL A 1227 55.45 -40.10 31.85
CA VAL A 1227 56.62 -40.96 31.61
C VAL A 1227 57.78 -40.05 31.22
N ASN A 1228 58.97 -40.30 31.73
CA ASN A 1228 60.21 -39.64 31.33
C ASN A 1228 61.42 -40.51 31.72
N GLU A 1229 61.56 -41.66 31.07
CA GLU A 1229 62.54 -42.70 31.43
C GLU A 1229 63.04 -43.46 30.19
N HIS A 1230 64.12 -44.23 30.33
CA HIS A 1230 64.68 -45.06 29.26
C HIS A 1230 63.94 -46.39 29.19
N GLN A 1231 63.38 -46.73 28.02
CA GLN A 1231 62.54 -47.91 27.81
C GLN A 1231 63.04 -48.75 26.64
N GLU A 1232 63.08 -50.06 26.83
CA GLU A 1232 63.45 -51.09 25.82
C GLU A 1232 62.33 -51.29 24.79
N PRO A 1233 62.57 -51.97 23.65
CA PRO A 1233 61.53 -52.26 22.66
C PRO A 1233 60.38 -53.07 23.27
N GLY A 1234 59.16 -52.54 23.24
CA GLY A 1234 58.01 -53.16 23.90
C GLY A 1234 56.72 -52.36 23.79
N TYR A 1235 55.64 -52.98 24.27
CA TYR A 1235 54.34 -52.32 24.42
C TYR A 1235 54.18 -51.91 25.88
N TYR A 1236 53.77 -50.66 26.09
CA TYR A 1236 53.68 -50.01 27.40
C TYR A 1236 52.28 -49.43 27.60
N SER A 1237 51.88 -49.30 28.86
CA SER A 1237 50.66 -48.58 29.22
C SER A 1237 50.86 -47.78 30.49
N VAL A 1238 50.33 -46.56 30.53
CA VAL A 1238 50.33 -45.70 31.71
C VAL A 1238 48.92 -45.23 32.00
N ARG A 1239 48.55 -45.19 33.28
CA ARG A 1239 47.26 -44.66 33.73
C ARG A 1239 47.39 -43.17 34.05
N PHE A 1240 46.40 -42.37 33.63
CA PHE A 1240 46.32 -40.95 33.90
C PHE A 1240 45.07 -40.63 34.73
N HIS A 1241 45.23 -39.86 35.81
CA HIS A 1241 44.14 -39.42 36.69
C HIS A 1241 43.98 -37.89 36.61
N GLY A 1242 42.78 -37.45 36.22
CA GLY A 1242 42.39 -36.05 36.08
C GLY A 1242 41.77 -35.43 37.34
N ASN A 1243 41.89 -36.07 38.51
CA ASN A 1243 41.19 -35.67 39.75
C ASN A 1243 41.36 -34.17 40.09
N ASN A 1244 42.55 -33.60 39.85
CA ASN A 1244 42.89 -32.22 40.19
C ASN A 1244 42.79 -31.24 39.01
N LEU A 1245 42.16 -31.65 37.90
CA LEU A 1245 42.02 -30.87 36.68
C LEU A 1245 40.56 -30.45 36.46
N ALA A 1246 40.30 -29.34 35.78
CA ALA A 1246 38.94 -28.95 35.42
C ALA A 1246 38.40 -29.84 34.29
N SER A 1247 37.08 -30.05 34.23
CA SER A 1247 36.43 -30.67 33.06
C SER A 1247 36.82 -29.91 31.80
N GLY A 1248 37.20 -30.62 30.75
CA GLY A 1248 37.67 -29.98 29.52
C GLY A 1248 38.49 -30.88 28.62
N LEU A 1249 38.91 -30.30 27.50
CA LEU A 1249 39.76 -30.94 26.51
C LEU A 1249 41.23 -30.79 26.90
N TYR A 1250 41.98 -31.88 26.84
CA TYR A 1250 43.43 -31.91 27.05
C TYR A 1250 44.11 -32.69 25.92
N PHE A 1251 45.42 -32.50 25.78
CA PHE A 1251 46.24 -33.18 24.79
C PHE A 1251 47.38 -33.93 25.47
N TYR A 1252 47.73 -35.13 25.01
CA TYR A 1252 48.89 -35.87 25.51
C TYR A 1252 49.81 -36.22 24.36
N THR A 1253 51.11 -36.04 24.57
CA THR A 1253 52.15 -36.19 23.56
C THR A 1253 53.21 -37.16 24.02
N LEU A 1254 53.46 -38.21 23.23
CA LEU A 1254 54.58 -39.13 23.37
C LEU A 1254 55.75 -38.63 22.52
N ARG A 1255 56.94 -38.56 23.11
CA ARG A 1255 58.22 -38.29 22.42
C ARG A 1255 59.22 -39.40 22.71
N ALA A 1256 59.81 -39.97 21.66
CA ALA A 1256 60.84 -40.99 21.75
C ALA A 1256 61.88 -40.78 20.63
N GLY A 1257 62.90 -39.96 20.89
CA GLY A 1257 63.81 -39.46 19.84
C GLY A 1257 63.08 -38.52 18.87
N GLU A 1258 63.19 -38.78 17.56
CA GLU A 1258 62.47 -38.03 16.51
C GLU A 1258 60.96 -38.35 16.46
N PHE A 1259 60.52 -39.47 17.01
CA PHE A 1259 59.10 -39.83 17.01
C PHE A 1259 58.33 -38.95 18.00
N THR A 1260 57.34 -38.22 17.50
CA THR A 1260 56.38 -37.45 18.31
C THR A 1260 54.96 -37.75 17.86
N ALA A 1261 54.09 -38.13 18.78
CA ALA A 1261 52.67 -38.34 18.50
C ALA A 1261 51.81 -37.69 19.58
N THR A 1262 50.75 -36.98 19.17
CA THR A 1262 49.82 -36.28 20.08
C THR A 1262 48.39 -36.77 19.86
N LYS A 1263 47.65 -36.98 20.94
CA LYS A 1263 46.24 -37.37 20.93
C LYS A 1263 45.46 -36.53 21.94
N LYS A 1264 44.14 -36.47 21.78
CA LYS A 1264 43.23 -35.70 22.65
C LYS A 1264 42.53 -36.60 23.66
N LEU A 1265 42.42 -36.13 24.91
CA LEU A 1265 41.62 -36.77 25.96
C LEU A 1265 40.64 -35.74 26.55
N MET A 1266 39.40 -36.18 26.78
CA MET A 1266 38.32 -35.34 27.31
C MET A 1266 38.00 -35.79 28.73
N LEU A 1267 38.24 -34.90 29.69
CA LEU A 1267 37.86 -35.12 31.09
C LEU A 1267 36.46 -34.53 31.28
N VAL A 1268 35.53 -35.36 31.74
CA VAL A 1268 34.17 -34.93 32.11
C VAL A 1268 34.02 -35.23 33.60
N LYS A 1269 33.98 -34.20 34.45
CA LYS A 1269 33.58 -34.34 35.85
C LYS A 1269 32.09 -34.18 36.00
#